data_AF-A0A938LEU8-F1
#
_entry.id   AF-A0A938LEU8-F1
#
_cell.length_a   1.000
_cell.length_b   1.000
_cell.length_c   1.000
_cell.angle_alpha   90.00
_cell.angle_beta   90.00
_cell.angle_gamma   90.00
#
_symmetry.space_group_name_H-M   'P 1'
#
loop_
_entity.id
_entity.type
_entity.pdbx_description
1 polymer ?
#
loop_
_entity_poly.entity_id
_entity_poly.type
_entity_poly.pdbx_seq_one_letter_code
_entity_poly.pdbx_strand_id
1 'polypeptide(L)'
;MMRRNPVGARLFWIWSCFVAVGAPGEAADWPMWRFDAARSAASPEPLAEELHPLWQRVLGPRKPAWDDALNQDLMTYDRVFEPVVKDGRVFLGCNDRDRLVAYDLETGTELWSYFADGPVRLAPVAWRDRVFFACDDGRLYCLGAADGRLHWTFRGGPNARRILGNQRLISAWPMRGGPVVRDDIVYCAAGIWPFMGTFIYALDADSGRVIWVNDETGAQYIKQPHSAPSFAGVAPQGALVATADMLLVPGGRSVPAALDRHTGTLRYFELNAGGKGTGGSFLAANDRSWFVHTRLRGVREFVTQTGVKTDFTADEPVLSGEYIYAAQLRNDRALVCAYRGHGKELVWEIAVDGRGDLILAGDTLFAAGSPIPGPDGAPRTTLTAIRLPRDGEQPRATWTMEAEGTVERLVAAGGKLLAVTREGNLLAYGAAPPREPRVLRDTLTPLELEPEAVAAADRLLAAGSAEGYALWLGAAREPLVTALAARSPFVELSIFDEDRERIDRLRRALDAARCYGRVTARHMVRAEFSPPPYVANMLFVAPEMVPNAVGERPLLERLFESVRPYGGVLYLLADADRIAALRGQVAACGLERAEVTAGEMGVVVRRVGPLPGAGSWTHQYGNVANTIKSDDRRVKLPLGVLWFGGVSHDDVLPRHGHGPPEQVIGGRLFIQGINSLTARDVYTGRVLWRRTFQDLGSHDVYFDDTLRDTPLDTAYNQVHIPGANARGTNYVVTSDRVYVVEGAVCHVLDPATGDPLLDIALPQSDPAEPHAWGYVGVSDDVLLGGVGFAKYRARHNLDASLDAELKPSRAGFGTKSLDRAASLAMVAFDRYTGKLLWRAEARHSFWHNGIVAGGGRVYALDRNPKPVEDALRRRGQSHPDTYRILAVDLHTGEPAWDLTGQVFGTWLGYSPDHDLLLQAGAAAGDRLTSEVTQGMAVYRGRTGSLVWKNDDLKYSGPCVLHGDLIITNANSNAESAGAFHLADGSPKLVENAITGELRPWRISRAYGCNSIIAGENLLTFRSGAAGFYDLLTEGGTGNFGGFRSGCTANLVAADGVLNAPDYTRTCSCAYQNQTSLALVHMPELDAWTVSNADVPDSGGARIRRLGINLGAPGDRRDPNGLMWLEYPAVAGDSLNLELEIFGAARPYQDHPTFLNDAAIPWVASSGLDGLTGLRLGLNVPPRDAAPAETGKTPEPPTPFRVRLHFGVPRNSAGDERTFRVAIAGQPAAQDVTLGGAASASTVMTIDRVLLGNELELTLTPIRGRPVLSGIELQRLDD
;
A
#
# COMPACT_ATOMS: atom_id res chain seq x y z
N MET A 1 82.43 -40.47 23.97
CA MET A 1 82.44 -39.52 25.09
C MET A 1 81.00 -39.25 25.52
N MET A 2 80.77 -39.18 26.84
CA MET A 2 79.51 -39.18 27.64
C MET A 2 78.35 -38.30 27.11
N ARG A 3 77.10 -38.83 26.96
CA ARG A 3 75.95 -38.97 27.92
C ARG A 3 75.33 -37.63 28.35
N ARG A 4 74.01 -37.43 28.58
CA ARG A 4 72.69 -38.04 28.27
C ARG A 4 71.68 -37.22 29.14
N ASN A 5 70.56 -36.75 28.57
CA ASN A 5 69.17 -36.77 29.12
C ASN A 5 68.84 -36.14 30.52
N PRO A 6 67.56 -36.06 30.99
CA PRO A 6 66.44 -35.21 30.53
C PRO A 6 65.50 -34.70 31.68
N VAL A 7 64.39 -34.00 31.33
CA VAL A 7 63.01 -33.95 31.90
C VAL A 7 62.73 -34.16 33.43
N GLY A 8 61.93 -33.24 34.03
CA GLY A 8 60.71 -33.62 34.77
C GLY A 8 60.44 -33.17 36.23
N ALA A 9 59.50 -32.23 36.40
CA ALA A 9 58.34 -32.21 37.34
C ALA A 9 58.48 -32.12 38.89
N ARG A 10 57.91 -31.06 39.51
CA ARG A 10 56.60 -31.04 40.26
C ARG A 10 56.44 -29.85 41.24
N LEU A 11 55.22 -29.30 41.19
CA LEU A 11 54.43 -28.44 42.09
C LEU A 11 54.96 -28.10 43.52
N PHE A 12 54.74 -26.83 43.91
CA PHE A 12 54.11 -26.45 45.19
C PHE A 12 53.33 -25.13 45.05
N TRP A 13 52.10 -25.11 45.58
CA TRP A 13 51.19 -23.96 45.64
C TRP A 13 51.54 -23.05 46.83
N ILE A 14 51.52 -21.72 46.63
CA ILE A 14 51.45 -20.73 47.71
C ILE A 14 50.33 -19.74 47.35
N TRP A 15 49.32 -19.70 48.21
CA TRP A 15 48.26 -18.68 48.22
C TRP A 15 48.87 -17.30 48.50
N SER A 16 48.52 -16.30 47.69
CA SER A 16 48.74 -14.89 48.00
C SER A 16 47.42 -14.13 47.85
N CYS A 17 46.94 -13.59 48.97
CA CYS A 17 45.81 -12.67 49.03
C CYS A 17 46.16 -11.36 48.29
N PHE A 18 45.53 -11.11 47.15
CA PHE A 18 45.46 -9.78 46.57
C PHE A 18 44.15 -9.12 47.01
N VAL A 19 44.26 -8.03 47.76
CA VAL A 19 43.21 -7.04 47.91
C VAL A 19 43.01 -6.41 46.53
N ALA A 20 41.92 -6.77 45.87
CA ALA A 20 41.50 -6.13 44.63
C ALA A 20 40.99 -4.72 44.97
N VAL A 21 41.82 -3.71 44.71
CA VAL A 21 41.32 -2.36 44.49
C VAL A 21 40.53 -2.42 43.19
N GLY A 22 39.20 -2.35 43.28
CA GLY A 22 38.32 -2.32 42.11
C GLY A 22 38.70 -1.14 41.24
N ALA A 23 39.06 -1.41 39.99
CA ALA A 23 39.06 -0.37 38.96
C ALA A 23 37.63 0.21 38.90
N PRO A 24 37.46 1.54 38.80
CA PRO A 24 36.15 2.10 38.49
C PRO A 24 35.68 1.45 37.19
N GLY A 25 34.51 0.81 37.23
CA GLY A 25 33.93 0.17 36.06
C GLY A 25 33.84 1.17 34.92
N GLU A 26 34.32 0.78 33.74
CA GLU A 26 34.15 1.54 32.52
C GLU A 26 32.63 1.71 32.30
N ALA A 27 32.18 2.97 32.19
CA ALA A 27 30.79 3.31 31.93
C ALA A 27 30.31 2.60 30.67
N ALA A 28 29.18 1.89 30.72
CA ALA A 28 28.69 1.18 29.54
C ALA A 28 27.83 2.08 28.65
N ASP A 29 27.86 1.76 27.36
CA ASP A 29 27.06 2.42 26.34
C ASP A 29 25.67 1.78 26.22
N TRP A 30 24.77 2.44 25.49
CA TRP A 30 23.52 1.89 24.99
C TRP A 30 23.48 2.04 23.47
N PRO A 31 24.29 1.25 22.74
CA PRO A 31 24.64 1.55 21.35
C PRO A 31 23.48 1.39 20.37
N MET A 32 22.44 0.62 20.71
CA MET A 32 21.32 0.34 19.82
C MET A 32 19.99 0.51 20.54
N TRP A 33 18.90 0.67 19.78
CA TRP A 33 17.55 0.62 20.35
C TRP A 33 17.34 -0.65 21.17
N ARG A 34 16.83 -0.51 22.40
CA ARG A 34 16.75 -1.58 23.41
C ARG A 34 18.10 -2.30 23.62
N PHE A 35 19.16 -1.51 23.76
CA PHE A 35 20.55 -1.88 24.11
C PHE A 35 21.38 -2.50 22.97
N ASP A 36 20.98 -3.64 22.42
CA ASP A 36 21.82 -4.45 21.53
C ASP A 36 21.11 -4.90 20.22
N ALA A 37 21.78 -5.73 19.42
CA ALA A 37 21.25 -6.28 18.18
C ALA A 37 20.04 -7.21 18.38
N ALA A 38 19.87 -7.74 19.58
CA ALA A 38 18.77 -8.60 20.01
C ALA A 38 17.56 -7.81 20.55
N ARG A 39 17.74 -6.51 20.82
CA ARG A 39 16.75 -5.62 21.45
C ARG A 39 16.42 -6.10 22.87
N SER A 40 17.44 -6.61 23.56
CA SER A 40 17.32 -7.26 24.87
C SER A 40 16.81 -6.35 25.99
N ALA A 41 17.01 -5.03 25.86
CA ALA A 41 16.78 -4.04 26.91
C ALA A 41 17.53 -4.36 28.23
N ALA A 42 18.67 -5.05 28.13
CA ALA A 42 19.46 -5.49 29.25
C ALA A 42 20.91 -4.98 29.13
N SER A 43 21.24 -3.93 29.88
CA SER A 43 22.60 -3.42 30.02
C SER A 43 23.34 -4.16 31.14
N PRO A 44 24.63 -4.51 30.97
CA PRO A 44 25.45 -5.08 32.04
C PRO A 44 25.89 -4.04 33.09
N GLU A 45 25.74 -2.74 32.81
CA GLU A 45 26.14 -1.67 33.73
C GLU A 45 25.17 -1.54 34.89
N PRO A 46 25.65 -1.65 36.15
CA PRO A 46 24.84 -1.27 37.30
C PRO A 46 24.74 0.25 37.41
N LEU A 47 23.53 0.76 37.66
CA LEU A 47 23.32 2.16 38.03
C LEU A 47 23.47 2.35 39.54
N ALA A 48 23.61 3.61 39.97
CA ALA A 48 23.68 3.96 41.38
C ALA A 48 22.40 3.56 42.14
N GLU A 49 22.55 3.23 43.43
CA GLU A 49 21.42 2.82 44.28
C GLU A 49 20.38 3.93 44.47
N GLU A 50 20.79 5.20 44.39
CA GLU A 50 19.91 6.37 44.39
C GLU A 50 20.17 7.20 43.12
N LEU A 51 19.09 7.71 42.52
CA LEU A 51 19.14 8.53 41.31
C LEU A 51 18.43 9.87 41.54
N HIS A 52 19.04 10.94 41.05
CA HIS A 52 18.54 12.31 41.18
C HIS A 52 18.36 12.96 39.81
N PRO A 53 17.33 13.81 39.59
CA PRO A 53 17.19 14.57 38.35
C PRO A 53 18.41 15.43 38.07
N LEU A 54 18.97 15.34 36.86
CA LEU A 54 20.14 16.10 36.43
C LEU A 54 19.74 17.24 35.50
N TRP A 55 19.08 16.90 34.40
CA TRP A 55 18.65 17.83 33.37
C TRP A 55 17.44 17.28 32.61
N GLN A 56 16.72 18.20 31.96
CA GLN A 56 15.59 17.92 31.08
C GLN A 56 15.82 18.65 29.75
N ARG A 57 15.64 17.94 28.63
CA ARG A 57 15.58 18.54 27.29
C ARG A 57 14.14 18.50 26.77
N VAL A 58 13.62 19.65 26.37
CA VAL A 58 12.25 19.79 25.85
C VAL A 58 12.30 19.92 24.32
N LEU A 59 11.77 18.92 23.61
CA LEU A 59 11.77 18.87 22.13
C LEU A 59 10.36 18.94 21.52
N GLY A 60 9.34 18.52 22.28
CA GLY A 60 7.93 18.50 21.85
C GLY A 60 7.46 17.15 21.28
N PRO A 61 6.14 16.89 21.30
CA PRO A 61 5.58 15.59 20.95
C PRO A 61 5.82 15.24 19.48
N ARG A 62 6.00 13.96 19.19
CA ARG A 62 6.16 13.47 17.82
C ARG A 62 4.84 13.51 17.07
N LYS A 63 4.91 13.70 15.75
CA LYS A 63 3.81 13.43 14.82
C LYS A 63 4.10 12.10 14.12
N PRO A 64 3.39 11.01 14.46
CA PRO A 64 3.66 9.70 13.87
C PRO A 64 3.31 9.66 12.38
N ALA A 65 3.90 8.73 11.63
CA ALA A 65 3.54 8.48 10.23
C ALA A 65 2.09 8.03 10.10
N TRP A 66 1.66 7.19 11.04
CA TRP A 66 0.34 6.57 11.07
C TRP A 66 -0.50 7.22 12.16
N ASP A 67 -1.61 7.84 11.75
CA ASP A 67 -2.47 8.65 12.61
C ASP A 67 -3.72 7.90 13.09
N ASP A 68 -4.09 6.77 12.48
CA ASP A 68 -5.17 5.93 12.96
C ASP A 68 -4.79 5.12 14.21
N ALA A 69 -5.74 4.99 15.14
CA ALA A 69 -5.51 4.37 16.44
C ALA A 69 -4.94 2.95 16.35
N LEU A 70 -5.30 2.19 15.32
CA LEU A 70 -4.87 0.81 15.18
C LEU A 70 -3.40 0.72 14.73
N ASN A 71 -2.98 1.53 13.77
CA ASN A 71 -1.59 1.59 13.39
C ASN A 71 -0.73 2.21 14.49
N GLN A 72 -1.24 3.12 15.33
CA GLN A 72 -0.47 3.67 16.45
C GLN A 72 0.00 2.63 17.48
N ASP A 73 -0.72 1.51 17.63
CA ASP A 73 -0.34 0.42 18.53
C ASP A 73 0.59 -0.61 17.87
N LEU A 74 0.47 -0.82 16.56
CA LEU A 74 1.29 -1.78 15.82
C LEU A 74 2.55 -1.17 15.21
N MET A 75 2.56 0.14 14.95
CA MET A 75 3.59 0.88 14.21
C MET A 75 4.17 2.00 15.08
N THR A 76 4.68 1.63 16.27
CA THR A 76 5.06 2.57 17.33
C THR A 76 6.40 3.30 17.10
N TYR A 77 7.15 2.96 16.05
CA TYR A 77 8.55 3.36 15.87
C TYR A 77 8.83 4.87 15.80
N ASP A 78 7.84 5.70 15.51
CA ASP A 78 7.96 7.16 15.49
C ASP A 78 6.98 7.88 16.43
N ARG A 79 6.42 7.14 17.40
CA ARG A 79 5.50 7.69 18.42
C ARG A 79 6.23 8.51 19.48
N VAL A 80 7.41 8.07 19.89
CA VAL A 80 8.27 8.76 20.85
C VAL A 80 9.70 8.84 20.31
N PHE A 81 10.55 9.59 20.98
CA PHE A 81 11.97 9.57 20.65
C PHE A 81 12.63 8.27 21.12
N GLU A 82 13.53 7.74 20.30
CA GLU A 82 14.23 6.48 20.58
C GLU A 82 15.74 6.72 20.64
N PRO A 83 16.27 7.17 21.80
CA PRO A 83 17.69 7.52 21.93
C PRO A 83 18.59 6.29 22.03
N VAL A 84 19.81 6.44 21.52
CA VAL A 84 20.93 5.54 21.79
C VAL A 84 22.09 6.35 22.36
N VAL A 85 22.93 5.72 23.18
CA VAL A 85 24.02 6.38 23.89
C VAL A 85 25.34 5.70 23.57
N LYS A 86 26.36 6.47 23.17
CA LYS A 86 27.73 5.99 22.97
C LYS A 86 28.73 7.08 23.35
N ASP A 87 29.77 6.72 24.11
CA ASP A 87 30.89 7.60 24.46
C ASP A 87 30.41 8.96 25.04
N GLY A 88 29.46 8.91 25.98
CA GLY A 88 28.90 10.10 26.63
C GLY A 88 28.01 10.97 25.73
N ARG A 89 27.50 10.45 24.62
CA ARG A 89 26.62 11.18 23.68
C ARG A 89 25.30 10.48 23.49
N VAL A 90 24.20 11.24 23.48
CA VAL A 90 22.84 10.77 23.18
C VAL A 90 22.51 11.11 21.73
N PHE A 91 22.27 10.10 20.88
CA PHE A 91 21.88 10.29 19.48
C PHE A 91 20.37 10.15 19.31
N LEU A 92 19.78 11.04 18.51
CA LEU A 92 18.34 11.23 18.44
C LEU A 92 17.88 11.55 17.02
N GLY A 93 17.04 10.68 16.45
CA GLY A 93 16.40 10.90 15.15
C GLY A 93 15.16 11.81 15.26
N CYS A 94 15.02 12.76 14.34
CA CYS A 94 13.90 13.68 14.28
C CYS A 94 13.11 13.55 12.96
N ASN A 95 11.94 12.90 12.99
CA ASN A 95 11.06 12.73 11.81
C ASN A 95 10.31 14.00 11.35
N ASP A 96 10.21 15.03 12.20
CA ASP A 96 9.58 16.33 11.89
C ASP A 96 10.59 17.35 11.36
N ARG A 97 11.87 17.21 11.73
CA ARG A 97 12.97 18.12 11.39
C ARG A 97 14.00 17.55 10.41
N ASP A 98 13.76 16.34 9.89
CA ASP A 98 14.62 15.62 8.95
C ASP A 98 16.11 15.57 9.38
N ARG A 99 16.40 15.40 10.68
CA ARG A 99 17.77 15.46 11.21
C ARG A 99 18.09 14.38 12.23
N LEU A 100 19.37 14.01 12.31
CA LEU A 100 19.96 13.32 13.46
C LEU A 100 20.70 14.35 14.32
N VAL A 101 20.51 14.31 15.63
CA VAL A 101 21.18 15.21 16.58
C VAL A 101 21.92 14.42 17.64
N ALA A 102 23.07 14.92 18.09
CA ALA A 102 23.82 14.41 19.23
C ALA A 102 23.79 15.42 20.38
N TYR A 103 23.44 14.95 21.58
CA TYR A 103 23.52 15.72 22.81
C TYR A 103 24.59 15.15 23.73
N ASP A 104 25.19 16.01 24.55
CA ASP A 104 26.07 15.61 25.64
C ASP A 104 25.25 14.92 26.76
N LEU A 105 25.66 13.73 27.19
CA LEU A 105 24.95 12.95 28.20
C LEU A 105 24.97 13.61 29.59
N GLU A 106 26.02 14.36 29.92
CA GLU A 106 26.16 14.99 31.24
C GLU A 106 25.35 16.27 31.37
N THR A 107 25.21 17.02 30.27
CA THR A 107 24.67 18.38 30.31
C THR A 107 23.41 18.58 29.47
N GLY A 108 23.06 17.66 28.56
CA GLY A 108 21.93 17.78 27.64
C GLY A 108 22.10 18.83 26.54
N THR A 109 23.29 19.43 26.38
CA THR A 109 23.57 20.44 25.34
C THR A 109 23.79 19.78 23.98
N GLU A 110 23.36 20.45 22.91
CA GLU A 110 23.57 19.96 21.54
C GLU A 110 25.07 20.04 21.20
N LEU A 111 25.64 18.93 20.72
CA LEU A 111 27.03 18.84 20.29
C LEU A 111 27.15 19.06 18.77
N TRP A 112 26.30 18.37 18.01
CA TRP A 112 26.22 18.50 16.56
C TRP A 112 24.85 18.03 16.05
N SER A 113 24.50 18.44 14.83
CA SER A 113 23.32 17.98 14.10
C SER A 113 23.65 17.74 12.63
N TYR A 114 23.04 16.73 12.01
CA TYR A 114 23.15 16.41 10.59
C TYR A 114 21.75 16.32 9.96
N PHE A 115 21.53 17.06 8.88
CA PHE A 115 20.25 17.08 8.16
C PHE A 115 20.26 16.09 6.97
N ALA A 116 19.21 15.28 6.88
CA ALA A 116 18.94 14.36 5.78
C ALA A 116 17.89 14.92 4.81
N ASP A 117 17.63 14.22 3.71
CA ASP A 117 16.65 14.62 2.69
C ASP A 117 15.24 14.07 2.95
N GLY A 118 14.92 13.69 4.20
CA GLY A 118 13.60 13.19 4.60
C GLY A 118 13.48 12.89 6.11
N PRO A 119 12.28 12.47 6.56
CA PRO A 119 12.04 12.09 7.95
C PRO A 119 12.98 10.99 8.47
N VAL A 120 13.62 11.23 9.63
CA VAL A 120 14.38 10.21 10.38
C VAL A 120 13.46 9.63 11.46
N ARG A 121 12.81 8.49 11.14
CA ARG A 121 11.74 7.90 11.97
C ARG A 121 12.21 6.89 12.99
N LEU A 122 13.24 6.13 12.65
CA LEU A 122 13.70 4.98 13.44
C LEU A 122 14.91 5.39 14.28
N ALA A 123 15.11 4.65 15.37
CA ALA A 123 16.28 4.82 16.21
C ALA A 123 17.58 4.66 15.39
N PRO A 124 18.59 5.52 15.64
CA PRO A 124 19.93 5.31 15.09
C PRO A 124 20.61 4.10 15.76
N VAL A 125 21.76 3.69 15.21
CA VAL A 125 22.64 2.67 15.78
C VAL A 125 24.05 3.24 15.89
N ALA A 126 24.64 3.21 17.08
CA ALA A 126 26.05 3.50 17.29
C ALA A 126 26.86 2.20 17.28
N TRP A 127 27.99 2.19 16.58
CA TRP A 127 28.93 1.07 16.56
C TRP A 127 30.34 1.60 16.36
N ARG A 128 31.26 1.23 17.26
CA ARG A 128 32.61 1.81 17.32
C ARG A 128 32.55 3.35 17.38
N ASP A 129 33.23 4.03 16.47
CA ASP A 129 33.32 5.48 16.32
C ASP A 129 32.25 6.06 15.38
N ARG A 130 31.25 5.27 14.98
CA ARG A 130 30.24 5.62 13.97
C ARG A 130 28.82 5.57 14.49
N VAL A 131 27.95 6.34 13.84
CA VAL A 131 26.49 6.28 14.02
C VAL A 131 25.80 6.12 12.67
N PHE A 132 24.85 5.20 12.61
CA PHE A 132 24.07 4.83 11.44
C PHE A 132 22.61 5.20 11.64
N PHE A 133 21.95 5.73 10.61
CA PHE A 133 20.51 5.97 10.67
C PHE A 133 19.85 5.84 9.30
N ALA A 134 18.63 5.30 9.30
CA ALA A 134 17.78 5.17 8.13
C ALA A 134 16.85 6.38 7.98
N CYS A 135 16.52 6.73 6.74
CA CYS A 135 15.72 7.90 6.41
C CYS A 135 14.66 7.56 5.36
N ASP A 136 13.50 8.23 5.45
CA ASP A 136 12.42 8.13 4.46
C ASP A 136 12.84 8.63 3.06
N ASP A 137 14.01 9.28 2.91
CA ASP A 137 14.64 9.59 1.61
C ASP A 137 15.23 8.36 0.89
N GLY A 138 15.08 7.17 1.48
CA GLY A 138 15.52 5.90 0.92
C GLY A 138 17.00 5.60 1.15
N ARG A 139 17.67 6.32 2.07
CA ARG A 139 19.09 6.14 2.37
C ARG A 139 19.37 5.68 3.80
N LEU A 140 20.46 4.92 3.92
CA LEU A 140 21.21 4.71 5.16
C LEU A 140 22.39 5.68 5.18
N TYR A 141 22.58 6.38 6.28
CA TYR A 141 23.68 7.30 6.51
C TYR A 141 24.65 6.72 7.53
N CYS A 142 25.96 6.92 7.33
CA CYS A 142 27.00 6.64 8.30
C CYS A 142 27.75 7.93 8.62
N LEU A 143 27.69 8.37 9.87
CA LEU A 143 28.37 9.56 10.37
C LEU A 143 29.40 9.20 11.44
N GLY A 144 30.37 10.07 11.67
CA GLY A 144 31.26 10.01 12.83
C GLY A 144 30.46 10.30 14.09
N ALA A 145 30.54 9.43 15.10
CA ALA A 145 29.82 9.62 16.36
C ALA A 145 30.27 10.87 17.12
N ALA A 146 31.55 11.24 16.99
CA ALA A 146 32.15 12.37 17.69
C ALA A 146 31.76 13.74 17.12
N ASP A 147 31.66 13.87 15.79
CA ASP A 147 31.59 15.16 15.08
C ASP A 147 30.43 15.28 14.08
N GLY A 148 29.67 14.20 13.84
CA GLY A 148 28.56 14.17 12.89
C GLY A 148 29.00 14.24 11.42
N ARG A 149 30.29 14.08 11.11
CA ARG A 149 30.80 14.16 9.74
C ARG A 149 30.34 12.94 8.94
N LEU A 150 29.87 13.18 7.71
CA LEU A 150 29.46 12.11 6.81
C LEU A 150 30.67 11.26 6.36
N HIS A 151 30.61 9.95 6.60
CA HIS A 151 31.58 8.98 6.06
C HIS A 151 31.11 8.40 4.72
N TRP A 152 29.88 7.87 4.70
CA TRP A 152 29.27 7.33 3.49
C TRP A 152 27.73 7.35 3.59
N THR A 153 27.07 7.26 2.44
CA THR A 153 25.62 7.03 2.33
C THR A 153 25.34 5.88 1.39
N PHE A 154 24.28 5.12 1.66
CA PHE A 154 23.83 4.02 0.81
C PHE A 154 22.36 4.21 0.42
N ARG A 155 22.03 4.12 -0.87
CA ARG A 155 20.64 4.17 -1.37
C ARG A 155 20.09 2.75 -1.42
N GLY A 156 19.00 2.48 -0.71
CA GLY A 156 18.42 1.12 -0.64
C GLY A 156 17.55 0.76 -1.87
N GLY A 157 16.82 1.72 -2.42
CA GLY A 157 15.97 1.52 -3.60
C GLY A 157 16.72 1.70 -4.93
N PRO A 158 16.10 1.31 -6.06
CA PRO A 158 16.75 1.28 -7.37
C PRO A 158 17.04 2.66 -7.98
N ASN A 159 16.27 3.70 -7.62
CA ASN A 159 16.46 5.04 -8.18
C ASN A 159 16.01 6.17 -7.22
N ALA A 160 15.97 7.41 -7.71
CA ALA A 160 15.68 8.62 -6.94
C ALA A 160 14.21 9.11 -7.01
N ARG A 161 13.29 8.31 -7.57
CA ARG A 161 11.87 8.65 -7.70
C ARG A 161 11.28 9.01 -6.34
N ARG A 162 10.55 10.13 -6.30
CA ARG A 162 9.85 10.63 -5.12
C ARG A 162 8.35 10.45 -5.24
N ILE A 163 7.69 10.32 -4.09
CA ILE A 163 6.24 10.20 -3.92
C ILE A 163 5.81 11.03 -2.70
N LEU A 164 4.50 11.24 -2.53
CA LEU A 164 3.98 11.72 -1.24
C LEU A 164 3.68 10.55 -0.32
N GLY A 165 4.41 10.43 0.79
CA GLY A 165 4.15 9.41 1.81
C GLY A 165 3.93 10.05 3.17
N ASN A 166 2.78 9.79 3.78
CA ASN A 166 2.38 10.36 5.07
C ASN A 166 2.54 11.90 5.08
N GLN A 167 1.99 12.57 4.06
CA GLN A 167 2.02 14.03 3.83
C GLN A 167 3.40 14.66 3.59
N ARG A 168 4.45 13.85 3.38
CA ARG A 168 5.81 14.35 3.14
C ARG A 168 6.32 13.88 1.77
N LEU A 169 7.11 14.72 1.12
CA LEU A 169 7.81 14.31 -0.10
C LEU A 169 9.00 13.40 0.24
N ILE A 170 8.88 12.11 -0.06
CA ILE A 170 9.82 11.04 0.35
C ILE A 170 10.25 10.18 -0.84
N SER A 171 11.14 9.20 -0.63
CA SER A 171 11.48 8.18 -1.63
C SER A 171 10.29 7.26 -1.92
N ALA A 172 10.16 6.80 -3.18
CA ALA A 172 9.25 5.69 -3.53
C ALA A 172 9.57 4.38 -2.79
N TRP A 173 10.83 4.23 -2.34
CA TRP A 173 11.31 3.15 -1.47
C TRP A 173 11.89 3.76 -0.19
N PRO A 174 11.04 4.17 0.77
CA PRO A 174 11.53 4.75 2.01
C PRO A 174 12.28 3.68 2.82
N MET A 175 13.30 4.08 3.58
CA MET A 175 14.06 3.16 4.41
C MET A 175 13.42 3.05 5.79
N ARG A 176 12.40 2.19 5.89
CA ARG A 176 11.65 1.94 7.14
C ARG A 176 12.01 0.62 7.83
N GLY A 177 12.91 -0.18 7.27
CA GLY A 177 13.60 -1.24 8.01
C GLY A 177 14.80 -0.65 8.75
N GLY A 178 14.59 -0.32 10.03
CA GLY A 178 15.55 0.36 10.89
C GLY A 178 16.84 -0.43 11.09
N PRO A 179 18.01 0.23 11.14
CA PRO A 179 19.28 -0.45 11.10
C PRO A 179 19.53 -1.31 12.35
N VAL A 180 20.28 -2.39 12.17
CA VAL A 180 20.88 -3.19 13.25
C VAL A 180 22.30 -3.53 12.88
N VAL A 181 23.23 -3.49 13.84
CA VAL A 181 24.63 -3.84 13.59
C VAL A 181 25.00 -5.08 14.41
N ARG A 182 25.70 -6.01 13.78
CA ARG A 182 26.27 -7.18 14.46
C ARG A 182 27.49 -7.66 13.67
N ASP A 183 28.58 -7.97 14.37
CA ASP A 183 29.81 -8.51 13.78
C ASP A 183 30.36 -7.63 12.62
N ASP A 184 30.39 -6.31 12.82
CA ASP A 184 30.82 -5.31 11.80
C ASP A 184 29.97 -5.26 10.52
N ILE A 185 28.75 -5.81 10.58
CA ILE A 185 27.78 -5.77 9.48
C ILE A 185 26.56 -4.95 9.90
N VAL A 186 26.17 -3.98 9.06
CA VAL A 186 24.93 -3.22 9.19
C VAL A 186 23.86 -3.88 8.34
N TYR A 187 22.72 -4.21 8.94
CA TYR A 187 21.54 -4.69 8.24
C TYR A 187 20.48 -3.59 8.19
N CYS A 188 19.85 -3.39 7.04
CA CYS A 188 18.81 -2.38 6.84
C CYS A 188 17.87 -2.79 5.70
N ALA A 189 16.70 -2.18 5.59
CA ALA A 189 15.79 -2.47 4.48
C ALA A 189 15.00 -1.25 3.96
N ALA A 190 14.75 -1.24 2.65
CA ALA A 190 14.03 -0.19 1.93
C ALA A 190 12.84 -0.73 1.12
N GLY A 191 11.81 0.08 0.98
CA GLY A 191 10.56 -0.28 0.31
C GLY A 191 9.55 -0.88 1.28
N ILE A 192 8.33 -0.35 1.30
CA ILE A 192 7.22 -0.85 2.14
C ILE A 192 6.05 -1.39 1.31
N TRP A 193 6.23 -1.43 -0.01
CA TRP A 193 5.25 -1.84 -1.00
C TRP A 193 5.83 -3.01 -1.79
N PRO A 194 5.52 -4.27 -1.43
CA PRO A 194 6.12 -5.43 -2.08
C PRO A 194 6.01 -5.43 -3.61
N PHE A 195 4.87 -4.99 -4.16
CA PHE A 195 4.67 -4.89 -5.61
C PHE A 195 5.55 -3.84 -6.32
N MET A 196 6.22 -2.95 -5.58
CA MET A 196 7.24 -2.04 -6.11
C MET A 196 8.67 -2.54 -5.85
N GLY A 197 8.82 -3.68 -5.17
CA GLY A 197 10.09 -4.21 -4.69
C GLY A 197 10.42 -3.80 -3.25
N THR A 198 11.02 -4.75 -2.52
CA THR A 198 11.59 -4.56 -1.18
C THR A 198 13.01 -5.06 -1.15
N PHE A 199 13.90 -4.31 -0.51
CA PHE A 199 15.34 -4.54 -0.56
C PHE A 199 15.91 -4.64 0.85
N ILE A 200 16.37 -5.83 1.23
CA ILE A 200 16.98 -6.10 2.54
C ILE A 200 18.47 -6.33 2.32
N TYR A 201 19.32 -5.58 3.03
CA TYR A 201 20.76 -5.56 2.80
C TYR A 201 21.54 -5.99 4.03
N ALA A 202 22.69 -6.63 3.78
CA ALA A 202 23.85 -6.61 4.67
C ALA A 202 24.95 -5.76 4.04
N LEU A 203 25.46 -4.81 4.81
CA LEU A 203 26.52 -3.89 4.40
C LEU A 203 27.70 -4.00 5.36
N ASP A 204 28.91 -3.91 4.84
CA ASP A 204 30.10 -3.70 5.66
C ASP A 204 29.99 -2.36 6.40
N ALA A 205 30.08 -2.37 7.73
CA ALA A 205 29.84 -1.18 8.54
C ALA A 205 30.84 -0.05 8.29
N ASP A 206 32.08 -0.39 7.92
CA ASP A 206 33.12 0.59 7.72
C ASP A 206 33.02 1.31 6.36
N SER A 207 32.71 0.57 5.30
CA SER A 207 32.73 1.06 3.92
C SER A 207 31.35 1.29 3.28
N GLY A 208 30.29 0.69 3.84
CA GLY A 208 28.96 0.68 3.22
C GLY A 208 28.86 -0.23 1.99
N ARG A 209 29.88 -1.06 1.73
CA ARG A 209 29.88 -2.03 0.63
C ARG A 209 28.84 -3.12 0.89
N VAL A 210 28.03 -3.42 -0.14
CA VAL A 210 27.07 -4.53 -0.08
C VAL A 210 27.81 -5.86 0.08
N ILE A 211 27.44 -6.62 1.11
CA ILE A 211 27.87 -8.00 1.33
C ILE A 211 26.89 -8.94 0.63
N TRP A 212 25.59 -8.74 0.88
CA TRP A 212 24.51 -9.42 0.17
C TRP A 212 23.25 -8.54 0.15
N VAL A 213 22.35 -8.82 -0.80
CA VAL A 213 20.99 -8.28 -0.86
C VAL A 213 19.98 -9.42 -1.00
N ASN A 214 18.81 -9.26 -0.37
CA ASN A 214 17.60 -9.99 -0.68
C ASN A 214 16.56 -9.02 -1.27
N ASP A 215 16.23 -9.22 -2.54
CA ASP A 215 15.16 -8.54 -3.27
C ASP A 215 14.18 -9.50 -3.96
N GLU A 216 14.38 -10.81 -3.80
CA GLU A 216 13.46 -11.88 -4.21
C GLU A 216 12.13 -11.86 -3.42
N THR A 217 12.14 -11.34 -2.19
CA THR A 217 10.97 -11.39 -1.30
C THR A 217 9.90 -10.33 -1.56
N GLY A 218 10.02 -9.55 -2.65
CA GLY A 218 9.03 -8.56 -3.07
C GLY A 218 7.79 -9.14 -3.78
N ALA A 219 7.91 -10.32 -4.40
CA ALA A 219 6.85 -10.92 -5.21
C ALA A 219 6.76 -12.45 -5.00
N GLN A 220 6.24 -12.87 -3.86
CA GLN A 220 6.01 -14.27 -3.48
C GLN A 220 4.53 -14.61 -3.58
N TYR A 221 4.18 -15.74 -4.21
CA TYR A 221 2.81 -16.24 -4.23
C TYR A 221 2.52 -17.08 -2.98
N ILE A 222 1.95 -16.46 -1.95
CA ILE A 222 1.76 -17.07 -0.63
C ILE A 222 0.33 -16.91 -0.12
N LYS A 223 -0.02 -17.69 0.92
CA LYS A 223 -1.32 -17.57 1.59
C LYS A 223 -1.38 -16.28 2.41
N GLN A 224 -2.26 -15.40 1.98
CA GLN A 224 -2.65 -14.17 2.66
C GLN A 224 -3.83 -14.42 3.61
N PRO A 225 -4.27 -13.43 4.41
CA PRO A 225 -5.43 -13.58 5.27
C PRO A 225 -6.65 -14.18 4.53
N HIS A 226 -7.41 -15.03 5.23
CA HIS A 226 -8.45 -15.91 4.65
C HIS A 226 -7.91 -17.11 3.86
N SER A 227 -6.64 -17.47 4.06
CA SER A 227 -5.98 -18.59 3.38
C SER A 227 -6.03 -18.49 1.84
N ALA A 228 -6.10 -17.25 1.33
CA ALA A 228 -6.23 -16.97 -0.08
C ALA A 228 -4.83 -16.79 -0.69
N PRO A 229 -4.47 -17.55 -1.73
CA PRO A 229 -3.19 -17.36 -2.41
C PRO A 229 -3.21 -16.08 -3.24
N SER A 230 -2.14 -15.29 -3.18
CA SER A 230 -1.94 -14.08 -3.98
C SER A 230 -0.48 -13.63 -3.90
N PHE A 231 -0.03 -12.81 -4.86
CA PHE A 231 1.30 -12.20 -4.77
C PHE A 231 1.38 -11.25 -3.56
N ALA A 232 2.45 -11.41 -2.80
CA ALA A 232 2.76 -10.69 -1.58
C ALA A 232 4.28 -10.56 -1.43
N GLY A 233 4.73 -10.01 -0.32
CA GLY A 233 6.14 -10.01 0.02
C GLY A 233 6.39 -9.42 1.38
N VAL A 234 7.65 -9.32 1.79
CA VAL A 234 8.02 -8.67 3.04
C VAL A 234 7.83 -7.17 2.89
N ALA A 235 7.27 -6.48 3.89
CA ALA A 235 7.13 -5.01 3.90
C ALA A 235 7.88 -4.43 5.12
N PRO A 236 9.22 -4.29 5.03
CA PRO A 236 10.06 -3.92 6.17
C PRO A 236 9.65 -2.61 6.84
N GLN A 237 9.17 -2.68 8.08
CA GLN A 237 8.81 -1.51 8.88
C GLN A 237 9.05 -1.77 10.37
N GLY A 238 10.00 -1.05 10.97
CA GLY A 238 10.42 -1.22 12.36
C GLY A 238 11.91 -1.53 12.49
N ALA A 239 12.40 -1.67 13.71
CA ALA A 239 13.82 -1.97 13.96
C ALA A 239 14.11 -3.45 13.69
N LEU A 240 15.10 -3.74 12.83
CA LEU A 240 15.54 -5.11 12.56
C LEU A 240 16.23 -5.71 13.79
N VAL A 241 16.23 -7.04 13.87
CA VAL A 241 16.89 -7.82 14.93
C VAL A 241 17.86 -8.82 14.32
N ALA A 242 19.07 -8.88 14.85
CA ALA A 242 20.11 -9.80 14.41
C ALA A 242 20.58 -10.70 15.56
N THR A 243 20.22 -11.98 15.48
CA THR A 243 20.73 -13.03 16.38
C THR A 243 22.08 -13.56 15.87
N ALA A 244 22.58 -14.65 16.43
CA ALA A 244 23.79 -15.30 15.89
C ALA A 244 23.62 -15.70 14.41
N ASP A 245 22.50 -16.31 14.06
CA ASP A 245 22.29 -16.91 12.73
C ASP A 245 21.14 -16.27 11.93
N MET A 246 20.25 -15.52 12.59
CA MET A 246 19.00 -15.04 11.99
C MET A 246 18.96 -13.51 11.93
N LEU A 247 18.47 -13.00 10.80
CA LEU A 247 18.00 -11.63 10.65
C LEU A 247 16.48 -11.65 10.62
N LEU A 248 15.85 -11.00 11.59
CA LEU A 248 14.40 -10.88 11.66
C LEU A 248 13.97 -9.47 11.23
N VAL A 249 13.02 -9.41 10.29
CA VAL A 249 12.59 -8.18 9.61
C VAL A 249 11.11 -7.93 9.91
N PRO A 250 10.76 -6.91 10.71
CA PRO A 250 9.36 -6.61 11.03
C PRO A 250 8.59 -6.17 9.78
N GLY A 251 7.37 -6.66 9.60
CA GLY A 251 6.58 -6.53 8.37
C GLY A 251 5.48 -5.47 8.43
N GLY A 252 5.60 -4.49 9.33
CA GLY A 252 4.48 -3.63 9.68
C GLY A 252 3.40 -4.44 10.40
N ARG A 253 2.13 -4.38 9.98
CA ARG A 253 1.03 -5.09 10.67
C ARG A 253 1.04 -6.63 10.54
N SER A 254 2.01 -7.19 9.82
CA SER A 254 2.18 -8.64 9.71
C SER A 254 3.24 -9.18 10.66
N VAL A 255 3.31 -10.50 10.78
CA VAL A 255 4.47 -11.18 11.41
C VAL A 255 5.77 -10.84 10.67
N PRO A 256 6.93 -10.88 11.36
CA PRO A 256 8.22 -10.63 10.75
C PRO A 256 8.62 -11.75 9.78
N ALA A 257 9.47 -11.41 8.81
CA ALA A 257 10.20 -12.38 8.00
C ALA A 257 11.50 -12.76 8.69
N ALA A 258 11.93 -14.00 8.50
CA ALA A 258 13.17 -14.51 9.06
C ALA A 258 14.12 -14.95 7.95
N LEU A 259 15.32 -14.37 7.92
CA LEU A 259 16.35 -14.63 6.92
C LEU A 259 17.59 -15.22 7.60
N ASP A 260 18.34 -16.03 6.86
CA ASP A 260 19.71 -16.35 7.24
C ASP A 260 20.54 -15.07 7.23
N ARG A 261 21.17 -14.76 8.36
CA ARG A 261 21.91 -13.50 8.54
C ARG A 261 23.18 -13.44 7.68
N HIS A 262 23.75 -14.59 7.34
CA HIS A 262 25.02 -14.68 6.61
C HIS A 262 24.82 -14.66 5.10
N THR A 263 23.72 -15.20 4.60
CA THR A 263 23.45 -15.30 3.16
C THR A 263 22.33 -14.41 2.66
N GLY A 264 21.47 -13.91 3.56
CA GLY A 264 20.26 -13.19 3.17
C GLY A 264 19.16 -14.08 2.59
N THR A 265 19.29 -15.41 2.67
CA THR A 265 18.27 -16.33 2.15
C THR A 265 17.06 -16.38 3.09
N LEU A 266 15.85 -16.29 2.55
CA LEU A 266 14.63 -16.43 3.35
C LEU A 266 14.57 -17.82 4.01
N ARG A 267 14.35 -17.86 5.33
CA ARG A 267 14.13 -19.09 6.10
C ARG A 267 12.65 -19.40 6.22
N TYR A 268 11.85 -18.42 6.66
CA TYR A 268 10.39 -18.51 6.72
C TYR A 268 9.74 -17.14 6.72
N PHE A 269 8.53 -17.06 6.16
CA PHE A 269 7.63 -15.92 6.23
C PHE A 269 6.20 -16.39 5.93
N GLU A 270 5.32 -16.35 6.94
CA GLU A 270 3.95 -16.87 6.82
C GLU A 270 2.90 -15.86 7.31
N LEU A 271 2.42 -15.00 6.41
CA LEU A 271 1.44 -13.95 6.70
C LEU A 271 0.17 -14.46 7.42
N ASN A 272 -0.31 -15.64 7.05
CA ASN A 272 -1.55 -16.20 7.58
C ASN A 272 -1.37 -16.97 8.91
N ALA A 273 -0.16 -17.44 9.24
CA ALA A 273 0.07 -18.33 10.40
C ALA A 273 -0.01 -17.61 11.75
N GLY A 274 0.36 -16.32 11.78
CA GLY A 274 0.30 -15.46 12.97
C GLY A 274 -1.12 -15.21 13.50
N GLY A 275 -2.15 -15.48 12.69
CA GLY A 275 -3.55 -15.18 13.01
C GLY A 275 -3.88 -13.69 12.93
N LYS A 276 -5.12 -13.33 13.28
CA LYS A 276 -5.57 -11.94 13.30
C LYS A 276 -4.97 -11.19 14.49
N GLY A 277 -4.53 -9.95 14.27
CA GLY A 277 -4.06 -9.06 15.33
C GLY A 277 -2.68 -9.37 15.91
N THR A 278 -1.83 -10.14 15.21
CA THR A 278 -0.42 -10.36 15.57
C THR A 278 0.48 -9.80 14.47
N GLY A 279 1.44 -8.97 14.83
CA GLY A 279 2.31 -8.24 13.91
C GLY A 279 2.70 -6.90 14.51
N GLY A 280 3.57 -6.15 13.84
CA GLY A 280 3.94 -4.80 14.23
C GLY A 280 5.39 -4.48 13.91
N SER A 281 5.79 -3.28 14.30
CA SER A 281 7.15 -2.77 14.15
C SER A 281 8.08 -3.10 15.31
N PHE A 282 7.55 -3.55 16.44
CA PHE A 282 8.35 -4.04 17.55
C PHE A 282 8.84 -5.46 17.31
N LEU A 283 10.11 -5.69 17.61
CA LEU A 283 10.71 -7.01 17.60
C LEU A 283 11.83 -7.07 18.64
N ALA A 284 11.84 -8.14 19.42
CA ALA A 284 12.96 -8.52 20.28
C ALA A 284 13.18 -10.02 20.17
N ALA A 285 14.43 -10.48 20.21
CA ALA A 285 14.73 -11.90 20.04
C ALA A 285 15.98 -12.37 20.76
N ASN A 286 15.99 -13.65 21.09
CA ASN A 286 17.20 -14.41 21.39
C ASN A 286 17.23 -15.65 20.48
N ASP A 287 18.21 -16.54 20.67
CA ASP A 287 18.37 -17.72 19.83
C ASP A 287 17.23 -18.75 19.99
N ARG A 288 16.34 -18.60 20.97
CA ARG A 288 15.21 -19.52 21.23
C ARG A 288 13.86 -18.93 20.87
N SER A 289 13.67 -17.64 21.13
CA SER A 289 12.39 -16.95 21.06
C SER A 289 12.51 -15.57 20.41
N TRP A 290 11.47 -15.17 19.69
CA TRP A 290 11.24 -13.78 19.32
C TRP A 290 9.82 -13.33 19.65
N PHE A 291 9.67 -12.01 19.81
CA PHE A 291 8.46 -11.36 20.30
C PHE A 291 8.05 -10.25 19.36
N VAL A 292 6.79 -10.26 18.91
CA VAL A 292 6.20 -9.21 18.07
C VAL A 292 4.92 -8.70 18.73
N HIS A 293 4.54 -7.45 18.46
CA HIS A 293 3.31 -6.86 18.98
C HIS A 293 2.05 -7.66 18.60
N THR A 294 1.02 -7.40 19.40
CA THR A 294 -0.36 -7.78 19.18
C THR A 294 -1.21 -6.51 19.17
N ARG A 295 -2.44 -6.60 18.66
CA ARG A 295 -3.39 -5.48 18.60
C ARG A 295 -3.75 -4.90 19.98
N LEU A 296 -3.44 -5.58 21.09
CA LEU A 296 -3.77 -5.18 22.45
C LEU A 296 -2.53 -4.66 23.22
N ARG A 297 -1.63 -3.94 22.56
CA ARG A 297 -0.40 -3.31 23.12
C ARG A 297 0.69 -4.28 23.61
N GLY A 298 0.37 -5.52 23.97
CA GLY A 298 1.34 -6.55 24.36
C GLY A 298 2.01 -7.27 23.18
N VAL A 299 2.94 -8.18 23.47
CA VAL A 299 3.66 -9.03 22.52
C VAL A 299 3.22 -10.49 22.57
N ARG A 300 3.48 -11.22 21.48
CA ARG A 300 3.31 -12.66 21.32
C ARG A 300 4.68 -13.31 21.09
N GLU A 301 4.97 -14.40 21.79
CA GLU A 301 6.19 -15.18 21.61
C GLU A 301 6.07 -16.21 20.47
N PHE A 302 7.15 -16.38 19.73
CA PHE A 302 7.36 -17.39 18.69
C PHE A 302 8.72 -18.07 18.86
N VAL A 303 8.84 -19.32 18.39
CA VAL A 303 10.10 -20.07 18.40
C VAL A 303 10.99 -19.62 17.24
N THR A 304 12.22 -19.20 17.54
CA THR A 304 13.12 -18.57 16.56
C THR A 304 13.47 -19.47 15.37
N GLN A 305 13.70 -20.76 15.60
CA GLN A 305 14.11 -21.68 14.52
C GLN A 305 12.97 -22.03 13.56
N THR A 306 11.73 -22.06 14.04
CA THR A 306 10.60 -22.61 13.28
C THR A 306 9.55 -21.58 12.89
N GLY A 307 9.55 -20.40 13.51
CA GLY A 307 8.51 -19.39 13.30
C GLY A 307 7.15 -19.79 13.87
N VAL A 308 7.10 -20.83 14.72
CA VAL A 308 5.84 -21.32 15.31
C VAL A 308 5.48 -20.46 16.53
N LYS A 309 4.24 -19.95 16.54
CA LYS A 309 3.70 -19.16 17.65
C LYS A 309 3.50 -20.00 18.92
N THR A 310 3.63 -19.36 20.08
CA THR A 310 3.32 -19.93 21.39
C THR A 310 2.10 -19.26 22.02
N ASP A 311 1.60 -19.80 23.14
CA ASP A 311 0.50 -19.19 23.88
C ASP A 311 0.93 -18.02 24.79
N PHE A 312 2.24 -17.79 24.96
CA PHE A 312 2.76 -16.76 25.85
C PHE A 312 2.57 -15.35 25.30
N THR A 313 2.09 -14.46 26.17
CA THR A 313 1.93 -13.03 25.93
C THR A 313 2.33 -12.22 27.16
N ALA A 314 2.91 -11.04 26.94
CA ALA A 314 3.24 -10.08 27.98
C ALA A 314 3.35 -8.68 27.36
N ASP A 315 3.69 -7.65 28.13
CA ASP A 315 4.19 -6.39 27.55
C ASP A 315 5.62 -6.57 26.99
N GLU A 316 6.20 -5.52 26.39
CA GLU A 316 7.54 -5.56 25.78
C GLU A 316 8.59 -6.14 26.74
N PRO A 317 9.24 -7.28 26.41
CA PRO A 317 10.06 -8.01 27.37
C PRO A 317 11.49 -7.47 27.45
N VAL A 318 12.13 -7.73 28.59
CA VAL A 318 13.58 -7.70 28.78
C VAL A 318 14.11 -9.12 28.70
N LEU A 319 15.14 -9.33 27.89
CA LEU A 319 15.75 -10.64 27.65
C LEU A 319 17.13 -10.69 28.31
N SER A 320 17.36 -11.59 29.26
CA SER A 320 18.68 -11.77 29.87
C SER A 320 18.93 -13.23 30.25
N GLY A 321 19.96 -13.82 29.65
CA GLY A 321 20.26 -15.25 29.81
C GLY A 321 19.07 -16.13 29.41
N GLU A 322 18.58 -16.93 30.36
CA GLU A 322 17.40 -17.79 30.17
C GLU A 322 16.09 -17.15 30.64
N TYR A 323 16.14 -15.93 31.19
CA TYR A 323 15.02 -15.24 31.77
C TYR A 323 14.37 -14.26 30.80
N ILE A 324 13.04 -14.20 30.88
CA ILE A 324 12.21 -13.18 30.26
C ILE A 324 11.58 -12.38 31.39
N TYR A 325 11.91 -11.09 31.50
CA TYR A 325 11.22 -10.18 32.42
C TYR A 325 10.20 -9.37 31.65
N ALA A 326 8.99 -9.24 32.17
CA ALA A 326 7.96 -8.44 31.51
C ALA A 326 6.93 -7.92 32.52
N ALA A 327 6.36 -6.76 32.19
CA ALA A 327 5.17 -6.28 32.87
C ALA A 327 3.93 -7.06 32.41
N GLN A 328 2.99 -7.28 33.33
CA GLN A 328 1.69 -7.90 33.05
C GLN A 328 0.58 -7.30 33.92
N LEU A 329 -0.64 -7.31 33.37
CA LEU A 329 -1.85 -7.07 34.14
C LEU A 329 -2.52 -8.41 34.45
N ARG A 330 -2.62 -8.78 35.74
CA ARG A 330 -3.32 -9.99 36.21
C ARG A 330 -4.34 -9.62 37.26
N ASN A 331 -5.63 -9.92 37.01
CA ASN A 331 -6.73 -9.57 37.92
C ASN A 331 -6.70 -8.09 38.35
N ASP A 332 -6.52 -7.18 37.37
CA ASP A 332 -6.37 -5.72 37.55
C ASP A 332 -5.17 -5.26 38.38
N ARG A 333 -4.23 -6.17 38.71
CA ARG A 333 -2.98 -5.83 39.38
C ARG A 333 -1.85 -5.75 38.35
N ALA A 334 -1.17 -4.60 38.30
CA ALA A 334 0.05 -4.45 37.54
C ALA A 334 1.21 -5.13 38.28
N LEU A 335 1.90 -6.01 37.56
CA LEU A 335 2.98 -6.84 38.08
C LEU A 335 4.18 -6.76 37.16
N VAL A 336 5.37 -6.89 37.73
CA VAL A 336 6.59 -7.26 37.00
C VAL A 336 6.89 -8.72 37.32
N CYS A 337 7.08 -9.53 36.29
CA CYS A 337 7.25 -10.97 36.41
C CYS A 337 8.54 -11.44 35.72
N ALA A 338 9.14 -12.51 36.22
CA ALA A 338 10.21 -13.25 35.58
C ALA A 338 9.76 -14.64 35.15
N TYR A 339 10.11 -15.03 33.92
CA TYR A 339 9.78 -16.33 33.34
C TYR A 339 11.01 -17.07 32.85
N ARG A 340 10.89 -18.40 32.76
CA ARG A 340 11.82 -19.31 32.09
C ARG A 340 11.06 -20.25 31.14
N GLY A 341 11.76 -20.84 30.17
CA GLY A 341 11.27 -21.96 29.36
C GLY A 341 10.13 -21.63 28.40
N HIS A 342 10.30 -20.60 27.56
CA HIS A 342 9.25 -20.05 26.67
C HIS A 342 8.02 -19.56 27.44
N GLY A 343 8.26 -18.80 28.51
CA GLY A 343 7.18 -18.22 29.31
C GLY A 343 6.35 -19.21 30.14
N LYS A 344 6.72 -20.50 30.16
CA LYS A 344 5.94 -21.56 30.83
C LYS A 344 6.16 -21.64 32.34
N GLU A 345 7.32 -21.24 32.82
CA GLU A 345 7.67 -21.27 34.23
C GLU A 345 7.72 -19.84 34.77
N LEU A 346 6.75 -19.47 35.63
CA LEU A 346 6.82 -18.24 36.41
C LEU A 346 7.80 -18.44 37.56
N VAL A 347 8.89 -17.70 37.56
CA VAL A 347 9.97 -17.82 38.57
C VAL A 347 9.66 -16.97 39.79
N TRP A 348 9.26 -15.71 39.57
CA TRP A 348 8.81 -14.79 40.62
C TRP A 348 7.95 -13.66 40.01
N GLU A 349 7.19 -12.98 40.86
CA GLU A 349 6.43 -11.77 40.52
C GLU A 349 6.49 -10.75 41.66
N ILE A 350 6.38 -9.46 41.33
CA ILE A 350 6.32 -8.35 42.30
C ILE A 350 5.26 -7.33 41.87
N ALA A 351 4.56 -6.75 42.84
CA ALA A 351 3.52 -5.73 42.61
C ALA A 351 4.12 -4.36 42.30
N VAL A 352 4.57 -4.20 41.05
CA VAL A 352 5.09 -2.95 40.48
C VAL A 352 4.46 -2.76 39.09
N ASP A 353 4.05 -1.54 38.78
CA ASP A 353 3.60 -1.19 37.42
C ASP A 353 4.82 -0.89 36.54
N GLY A 354 5.03 -1.72 35.52
CA GLY A 354 6.08 -1.55 34.50
C GLY A 354 5.51 -1.46 33.07
N ARG A 355 4.22 -1.14 32.91
CA ARG A 355 3.53 -1.16 31.60
C ARG A 355 3.91 0.02 30.68
N GLY A 356 4.66 1.00 31.18
CA GLY A 356 5.23 2.09 30.40
C GLY A 356 6.46 1.63 29.62
N ASP A 357 7.49 1.16 30.32
CA ASP A 357 8.67 0.48 29.78
C ASP A 357 9.39 -0.29 30.90
N LEU A 358 10.21 -1.27 30.51
CA LEU A 358 11.01 -2.08 31.43
C LEU A 358 12.40 -2.31 30.84
N ILE A 359 13.44 -2.05 31.62
CA ILE A 359 14.84 -2.32 31.27
C ILE A 359 15.58 -2.98 32.43
N LEU A 360 16.64 -3.74 32.14
CA LEU A 360 17.59 -4.26 33.12
C LEU A 360 18.91 -3.49 33.01
N ALA A 361 19.48 -3.07 34.15
CA ALA A 361 20.83 -2.52 34.23
C ALA A 361 21.59 -3.18 35.39
N GLY A 362 22.62 -3.96 35.07
CA GLY A 362 23.31 -4.82 36.01
C GLY A 362 22.38 -5.91 36.55
N ASP A 363 22.06 -5.83 37.84
CA ASP A 363 21.15 -6.75 38.54
C ASP A 363 19.87 -6.05 39.05
N THR A 364 19.52 -4.91 38.46
CA THR A 364 18.36 -4.09 38.84
C THR A 364 17.47 -3.81 37.63
N LEU A 365 16.19 -4.17 37.73
CA LEU A 365 15.16 -3.79 36.76
C LEU A 365 14.65 -2.37 37.07
N PHE A 366 14.50 -1.56 36.04
CA PHE A 366 13.87 -0.24 36.12
C PHE A 366 12.54 -0.28 35.39
N ALA A 367 11.46 -0.02 36.11
CA ALA A 367 10.10 -0.07 35.61
C ALA A 367 9.51 1.34 35.54
N ALA A 368 8.97 1.71 34.38
CA ALA A 368 8.11 2.87 34.21
C ALA A 368 6.64 2.42 34.22
N GLY A 369 5.86 3.00 35.13
CA GLY A 369 4.43 2.70 35.26
C GLY A 369 3.56 3.36 34.20
N SER A 370 2.26 3.08 34.27
CA SER A 370 1.24 3.78 33.49
C SER A 370 1.14 5.25 33.90
N PRO A 371 0.72 6.17 33.00
CA PRO A 371 0.56 7.57 33.36
C PRO A 371 -0.48 7.75 34.49
N ILE A 372 -0.13 8.57 35.49
CA ILE A 372 -0.98 8.97 36.60
C ILE A 372 -1.20 10.49 36.58
N PRO A 373 -2.34 11.01 37.09
CA PRO A 373 -2.55 12.45 37.21
C PRO A 373 -1.59 13.07 38.24
N GLY A 374 -0.85 14.09 37.83
CA GLY A 374 -0.03 14.90 38.73
C GLY A 374 -0.86 15.91 39.55
N PRO A 375 -0.24 16.58 40.54
CA PRO A 375 -0.91 17.58 41.39
C PRO A 375 -1.47 18.78 40.61
N ASP A 376 -0.85 19.09 39.46
CA ASP A 376 -1.18 20.15 38.51
C ASP A 376 -2.10 19.66 37.36
N GLY A 377 -2.50 18.39 37.38
CA GLY A 377 -3.25 17.74 36.31
C GLY A 377 -2.39 17.32 35.11
N ALA A 378 -1.09 17.62 35.10
CA ALA A 378 -0.17 17.11 34.08
C ALA A 378 0.13 15.61 34.33
N PRO A 379 0.32 14.80 33.29
CA PRO A 379 0.67 13.39 33.49
C PRO A 379 2.02 13.26 34.19
N ARG A 380 2.11 12.29 35.11
CA ARG A 380 3.34 11.83 35.77
C ARG A 380 3.49 10.34 35.53
N THR A 381 4.71 9.81 35.64
CA THR A 381 4.97 8.37 35.63
C THR A 381 5.78 7.97 36.84
N THR A 382 5.32 6.93 37.54
CA THR A 382 6.07 6.30 38.63
C THR A 382 7.23 5.48 38.05
N LEU A 383 8.45 5.77 38.48
CA LEU A 383 9.66 5.00 38.20
C LEU A 383 10.04 4.17 39.42
N THR A 384 10.29 2.87 39.24
CA THR A 384 10.64 1.95 40.33
C THR A 384 11.87 1.12 39.98
N ALA A 385 12.83 1.04 40.90
CA ALA A 385 13.95 0.12 40.80
C ALA A 385 13.67 -1.18 41.58
N ILE A 386 13.90 -2.32 40.95
CA ILE A 386 13.64 -3.66 41.49
C ILE A 386 14.94 -4.45 41.45
N ARG A 387 15.51 -4.77 42.62
CA ARG A 387 16.69 -5.65 42.69
C ARG A 387 16.28 -7.08 42.35
N LEU A 388 17.01 -7.71 41.43
CA LEU A 388 16.81 -9.12 41.09
C LEU A 388 17.14 -10.02 42.31
N PRO A 389 16.32 -11.05 42.59
CA PRO A 389 16.56 -11.96 43.70
C PRO A 389 17.77 -12.85 43.45
N ARG A 390 18.56 -13.12 44.50
CA ARG A 390 19.54 -14.22 44.53
C ARG A 390 18.84 -15.52 44.93
N ASP A 391 19.53 -16.66 44.81
CA ASP A 391 18.96 -17.98 45.13
C ASP A 391 18.27 -18.00 46.51
N GLY A 392 16.96 -18.22 46.52
CA GLY A 392 16.12 -18.27 47.73
C GLY A 392 15.56 -16.92 48.22
N GLU A 393 15.93 -15.80 47.61
CA GLU A 393 15.41 -14.47 47.95
C GLU A 393 14.17 -14.10 47.12
N GLN A 394 13.40 -13.11 47.61
CA GLN A 394 12.28 -12.52 46.89
C GLN A 394 12.71 -11.21 46.21
N PRO A 395 12.13 -10.85 45.05
CA PRO A 395 12.39 -9.56 44.42
C PRO A 395 11.99 -8.41 45.36
N ARG A 396 12.74 -7.32 45.35
CA ARG A 396 12.47 -6.15 46.21
C ARG A 396 12.56 -4.84 45.43
N ALA A 397 11.54 -4.00 45.56
CA ALA A 397 11.60 -2.59 45.16
C ALA A 397 12.54 -1.82 46.11
N THR A 398 13.62 -1.26 45.57
CA THR A 398 14.64 -0.53 46.35
C THR A 398 14.26 0.93 46.54
N TRP A 399 13.69 1.56 45.51
CA TRP A 399 13.14 2.91 45.56
C TRP A 399 12.05 3.12 44.52
N THR A 400 11.27 4.17 44.73
CA THR A 400 10.25 4.67 43.81
C THR A 400 10.33 6.19 43.75
N MET A 401 10.21 6.78 42.55
CA MET A 401 10.14 8.23 42.35
C MET A 401 9.14 8.59 41.26
N GLU A 402 8.74 9.85 41.18
CA GLU A 402 7.86 10.36 40.12
C GLU A 402 8.66 11.12 39.06
N ALA A 403 8.42 10.79 37.79
CA ALA A 403 8.92 11.51 36.63
C ALA A 403 7.84 12.40 36.03
N GLU A 404 8.24 13.53 35.47
CA GLU A 404 7.33 14.42 34.73
C GLU A 404 6.94 13.81 33.37
N GLY A 405 5.66 13.87 33.00
CA GLY A 405 5.18 13.35 31.72
C GLY A 405 4.91 11.85 31.71
N THR A 406 4.52 11.35 30.53
CA THR A 406 4.19 9.94 30.28
C THR A 406 5.44 9.22 29.78
N VAL A 407 6.19 8.54 30.65
CA VAL A 407 7.43 7.84 30.27
C VAL A 407 7.10 6.55 29.48
N GLU A 408 7.67 6.43 28.28
CA GLU A 408 7.51 5.26 27.39
C GLU A 408 8.83 4.62 26.95
N ARG A 409 9.96 5.25 27.27
CA ARG A 409 11.27 4.66 27.02
C ARG A 409 12.23 4.96 28.15
N LEU A 410 12.90 3.93 28.63
CA LEU A 410 14.03 4.03 29.55
C LEU A 410 15.32 3.62 28.84
N VAL A 411 16.43 4.28 29.20
CA VAL A 411 17.77 3.95 28.72
C VAL A 411 18.76 4.06 29.89
N ALA A 412 19.60 3.05 30.08
CA ALA A 412 20.65 3.05 31.11
C ALA A 412 22.02 3.07 30.46
N ALA A 413 22.76 4.18 30.59
CA ALA A 413 24.09 4.34 30.02
C ALA A 413 24.90 5.40 30.76
N GLY A 414 26.21 5.23 30.84
CA GLY A 414 27.12 6.24 31.41
C GLY A 414 26.82 6.59 32.88
N GLY A 415 26.36 5.59 33.65
CA GLY A 415 25.88 5.76 35.02
C GLY A 415 24.61 6.62 35.14
N LYS A 416 23.89 6.87 34.04
CA LYS A 416 22.65 7.65 34.00
C LYS A 416 21.45 6.79 33.61
N LEU A 417 20.29 7.12 34.15
CA LEU A 417 18.99 6.67 33.65
C LEU A 417 18.37 7.82 32.85
N LEU A 418 18.09 7.58 31.58
CA LEU A 418 17.31 8.48 30.75
C LEU A 418 15.86 7.99 30.66
N ALA A 419 14.91 8.90 30.80
CA ALA A 419 13.49 8.65 30.58
C ALA A 419 12.95 9.54 29.46
N VAL A 420 12.36 8.92 28.44
CA VAL A 420 11.73 9.62 27.32
C VAL A 420 10.23 9.60 27.50
N THR A 421 9.62 10.76 27.28
CA THR A 421 8.19 10.97 27.48
C THR A 421 7.43 11.06 26.15
N ARG A 422 6.15 10.69 26.16
CA ARG A 422 5.22 10.87 25.02
C ARG A 422 5.11 12.33 24.59
N GLU A 423 5.25 13.24 25.54
CA GLU A 423 5.27 14.69 25.34
C GLU A 423 6.57 15.19 24.66
N GLY A 424 7.55 14.29 24.43
CA GLY A 424 8.78 14.57 23.69
C GLY A 424 9.90 15.19 24.53
N ASN A 425 9.87 14.98 25.85
CA ASN A 425 10.95 15.37 26.74
C ASN A 425 11.91 14.20 27.00
N LEU A 426 13.20 14.52 27.15
CA LEU A 426 14.25 13.63 27.64
C LEU A 426 14.65 14.07 29.04
N LEU A 427 14.47 13.20 30.03
CA LEU A 427 14.81 13.43 31.43
C LEU A 427 16.03 12.58 31.79
N ALA A 428 17.05 13.17 32.40
CA ALA A 428 18.24 12.45 32.85
C ALA A 428 18.34 12.39 34.37
N TYR A 429 18.68 11.22 34.90
CA TYR A 429 18.90 10.98 36.32
C TYR A 429 20.28 10.35 36.55
N GLY A 430 20.94 10.69 37.67
CA GLY A 430 22.26 10.15 38.01
C GLY A 430 22.55 10.15 39.51
N ALA A 431 23.72 9.62 39.88
CA ALA A 431 24.09 9.31 41.27
C ALA A 431 24.22 10.53 42.20
N ALA A 432 24.58 11.71 41.68
CA ALA A 432 24.80 12.90 42.49
C ALA A 432 23.82 14.00 42.07
N PRO A 433 23.07 14.59 43.02
CA PRO A 433 22.15 15.68 42.69
C PRO A 433 22.96 16.91 42.23
N PRO A 434 22.58 17.57 41.13
CA PRO A 434 23.17 18.83 40.74
C PRO A 434 22.78 19.92 41.76
N ARG A 435 23.48 21.05 41.73
CA ARG A 435 23.10 22.22 42.56
C ARG A 435 21.68 22.69 42.25
N GLU A 436 21.29 22.66 40.97
CA GLU A 436 19.92 22.83 40.46
C GLU A 436 19.75 22.04 39.15
N PRO A 437 18.68 21.24 38.97
CA PRO A 437 18.40 20.58 37.70
C PRO A 437 18.14 21.58 36.56
N ARG A 438 18.72 21.36 35.39
CA ARG A 438 18.61 22.28 34.25
C ARG A 438 17.48 21.88 33.30
N VAL A 439 16.70 22.85 32.81
CA VAL A 439 15.71 22.63 31.73
C VAL A 439 16.17 23.36 30.46
N LEU A 440 16.44 22.58 29.41
CA LEU A 440 17.01 23.04 28.15
C LEU A 440 15.93 23.09 27.05
N ARG A 441 15.91 24.20 26.32
CA ARG A 441 14.97 24.46 25.22
C ARG A 441 15.72 25.04 24.02
N ASP A 442 15.30 24.68 22.82
CA ASP A 442 15.81 25.28 21.59
C ASP A 442 15.38 26.75 21.52
N THR A 443 16.34 27.65 21.25
CA THR A 443 16.08 29.09 21.08
C THR A 443 15.48 29.34 19.70
N LEU A 444 14.32 30.00 19.65
CA LEU A 444 13.69 30.41 18.40
C LEU A 444 14.42 31.62 17.81
N THR A 445 14.91 31.49 16.58
CA THR A 445 15.51 32.59 15.80
C THR A 445 14.65 32.83 14.56
N PRO A 446 13.83 33.90 14.50
CA PRO A 446 13.01 34.21 13.34
C PRO A 446 13.84 34.41 12.07
N LEU A 447 13.25 34.15 10.91
CA LEU A 447 13.87 34.48 9.61
C LEU A 447 13.87 36.00 9.41
N GLU A 448 14.99 36.53 8.94
CA GLU A 448 15.09 37.94 8.53
C GLU A 448 14.45 38.14 7.15
N LEU A 449 13.54 39.12 7.04
CA LEU A 449 12.72 39.34 5.84
C LEU A 449 12.92 40.74 5.27
N GLU A 450 13.33 40.82 4.01
CA GLU A 450 13.39 42.07 3.26
C GLU A 450 12.00 42.45 2.69
N PRO A 451 11.54 43.71 2.83
CA PRO A 451 10.22 44.12 2.34
C PRO A 451 9.99 43.87 0.84
N GLU A 452 11.02 44.06 0.01
CA GLU A 452 10.94 43.81 -1.44
C GLU A 452 10.78 42.32 -1.75
N ALA A 453 11.49 41.45 -1.02
CA ALA A 453 11.39 40.00 -1.14
C ALA A 453 10.01 39.49 -0.69
N VAL A 454 9.45 40.08 0.37
CA VAL A 454 8.08 39.79 0.83
C VAL A 454 7.06 40.15 -0.25
N ALA A 455 7.16 41.35 -0.82
CA ALA A 455 6.26 41.78 -1.90
C ALA A 455 6.39 40.89 -3.15
N ALA A 456 7.60 40.42 -3.47
CA ALA A 456 7.85 39.49 -4.56
C ALA A 456 7.26 38.09 -4.27
N ALA A 457 7.40 37.57 -3.04
CA ALA A 457 6.78 36.31 -2.63
C ALA A 457 5.25 36.38 -2.74
N ASP A 458 4.63 37.48 -2.30
CA ASP A 458 3.18 37.68 -2.41
C ASP A 458 2.70 37.70 -3.88
N ARG A 459 3.46 38.33 -4.78
CA ARG A 459 3.19 38.29 -6.22
C ARG A 459 3.28 36.88 -6.81
N LEU A 460 4.26 36.08 -6.38
CA LEU A 460 4.39 34.68 -6.82
C LEU A 460 3.22 33.84 -6.33
N LEU A 461 2.84 33.97 -5.06
CA LEU A 461 1.69 33.24 -4.49
C LEU A 461 0.38 33.62 -5.19
N ALA A 462 0.21 34.88 -5.60
CA ALA A 462 -0.98 35.35 -6.31
C ALA A 462 -1.10 34.82 -7.76
N ALA A 463 -0.05 34.24 -8.34
CA ALA A 463 -0.06 33.74 -9.73
C ALA A 463 -0.83 32.42 -9.91
N GLY A 464 -1.14 31.70 -8.82
CA GLY A 464 -1.78 30.39 -8.82
C GLY A 464 -2.55 30.11 -7.54
N SER A 465 -2.91 28.85 -7.30
CA SER A 465 -3.54 28.45 -6.02
C SER A 465 -2.47 28.19 -4.96
N ALA A 466 -2.36 29.09 -4.00
CA ALA A 466 -1.39 29.05 -2.92
C ALA A 466 -1.86 28.15 -1.76
N GLU A 467 -2.01 26.86 -2.05
CA GLU A 467 -2.43 25.80 -1.13
C GLU A 467 -1.81 24.46 -1.55
N GLY A 468 -2.00 23.40 -0.75
CA GLY A 468 -1.55 22.07 -1.14
C GLY A 468 -0.02 21.98 -1.13
N TYR A 469 0.61 21.48 -2.20
CA TYR A 469 2.06 21.26 -2.25
C TYR A 469 2.72 22.18 -3.26
N ALA A 470 3.90 22.68 -2.92
CA ALA A 470 4.71 23.47 -3.82
C ALA A 470 6.16 23.01 -3.87
N LEU A 471 6.78 23.14 -5.04
CA LEU A 471 8.19 22.84 -5.26
C LEU A 471 8.93 24.11 -5.68
N TRP A 472 10.17 24.26 -5.26
CA TRP A 472 11.05 25.36 -5.67
C TRP A 472 12.42 24.80 -6.08
N LEU A 473 12.93 25.18 -7.25
CA LEU A 473 14.23 24.72 -7.77
C LEU A 473 15.19 25.90 -7.97
N GLY A 474 16.39 25.83 -7.39
CA GLY A 474 17.43 26.88 -7.43
C GLY A 474 17.25 27.94 -6.35
N ALA A 475 18.03 29.02 -6.33
CA ALA A 475 18.05 29.98 -5.22
C ALA A 475 17.97 31.44 -5.69
N ALA A 476 16.98 31.73 -6.54
CA ALA A 476 16.92 32.91 -7.41
C ALA A 476 17.37 34.26 -6.82
N ARG A 477 17.11 34.56 -5.54
CA ARG A 477 17.78 35.58 -4.70
C ARG A 477 17.51 35.13 -3.27
N GLU A 478 18.51 34.70 -2.49
CA GLU A 478 18.30 34.11 -1.14
C GLU A 478 17.18 34.79 -0.30
N PRO A 479 17.04 36.14 -0.28
CA PRO A 479 15.94 36.81 0.41
C PRO A 479 14.52 36.40 -0.05
N LEU A 480 14.31 36.14 -1.34
CA LEU A 480 13.02 35.74 -1.91
C LEU A 480 12.59 34.35 -1.43
N VAL A 481 13.52 33.39 -1.44
CA VAL A 481 13.25 32.02 -0.97
C VAL A 481 12.96 32.04 0.52
N THR A 482 13.70 32.83 1.30
CA THR A 482 13.47 33.02 2.73
C THR A 482 12.09 33.65 3.01
N ALA A 483 11.70 34.68 2.24
CA ALA A 483 10.38 35.29 2.37
C ALA A 483 9.23 34.34 2.02
N LEU A 484 9.38 33.56 0.94
CA LEU A 484 8.40 32.54 0.57
C LEU A 484 8.30 31.43 1.64
N ALA A 485 9.43 30.98 2.18
CA ALA A 485 9.46 29.98 3.24
C ALA A 485 8.75 30.45 4.52
N ALA A 486 9.03 31.68 4.97
CA ALA A 486 8.40 32.27 6.15
C ALA A 486 6.87 32.37 5.99
N ARG A 487 6.41 32.74 4.78
CA ARG A 487 5.00 33.01 4.47
C ARG A 487 4.27 31.84 3.80
N SER A 488 4.92 30.69 3.64
CA SER A 488 4.39 29.55 2.87
C SER A 488 2.98 29.16 3.34
N PRO A 489 1.95 29.17 2.47
CA PRO A 489 0.62 28.68 2.80
C PRO A 489 0.44 27.18 2.47
N PHE A 490 1.48 26.54 1.95
CA PHE A 490 1.46 25.15 1.50
C PHE A 490 1.50 24.17 2.69
N VAL A 491 0.92 22.99 2.49
CA VAL A 491 1.11 21.81 3.35
C VAL A 491 2.60 21.48 3.44
N GLU A 492 3.28 21.41 2.29
CA GLU A 492 4.74 21.40 2.22
C GLU A 492 5.21 22.29 1.05
N LEU A 493 6.20 23.14 1.32
CA LEU A 493 7.06 23.78 0.30
C LEU A 493 8.42 23.06 0.29
N SER A 494 8.72 22.32 -0.78
CA SER A 494 9.99 21.60 -0.92
C SER A 494 10.95 22.38 -1.82
N ILE A 495 12.06 22.84 -1.24
CA ILE A 495 13.10 23.62 -1.90
C ILE A 495 14.26 22.69 -2.30
N PHE A 496 14.70 22.78 -3.54
CA PHE A 496 15.76 21.97 -4.12
C PHE A 496 16.87 22.84 -4.70
N ASP A 497 18.12 22.48 -4.44
CA ASP A 497 19.30 23.13 -5.01
C ASP A 497 20.42 22.10 -5.25
N GLU A 498 21.32 22.38 -6.20
CA GLU A 498 22.51 21.57 -6.47
C GLU A 498 23.67 21.91 -5.52
N ASP A 499 23.64 23.07 -4.86
CA ASP A 499 24.62 23.50 -3.89
C ASP A 499 24.24 23.04 -2.48
N ARG A 500 25.01 22.06 -1.98
CA ARG A 500 24.84 21.49 -0.65
C ARG A 500 25.06 22.52 0.47
N GLU A 501 25.99 23.46 0.32
CA GLU A 501 26.25 24.46 1.37
C GLU A 501 25.09 25.44 1.52
N ARG A 502 24.50 25.88 0.40
CA ARG A 502 23.28 26.70 0.42
C ARG A 502 22.12 25.97 1.11
N ILE A 503 21.93 24.70 0.78
CA ILE A 503 20.91 23.87 1.43
C ILE A 503 21.16 23.74 2.93
N ASP A 504 22.38 23.45 3.35
CA ASP A 504 22.69 23.26 4.77
C ASP A 504 22.59 24.56 5.59
N ARG A 505 22.89 25.73 4.98
CA ARG A 505 22.61 27.03 5.61
C ARG A 505 21.10 27.27 5.76
N LEU A 506 20.34 27.05 4.69
CA LEU A 506 18.89 27.24 4.70
C LEU A 506 18.21 26.31 5.72
N ARG A 507 18.64 25.05 5.82
CA ARG A 507 18.14 24.09 6.82
C ARG A 507 18.28 24.58 8.24
N ARG A 508 19.46 25.05 8.60
CA ARG A 508 19.74 25.60 9.94
C ARG A 508 18.88 26.82 10.23
N ALA A 509 18.72 27.73 9.26
CA ALA A 509 17.87 28.91 9.42
C ALA A 509 16.39 28.53 9.61
N LEU A 510 15.87 27.62 8.78
CA LEU A 510 14.48 27.14 8.85
C LEU A 510 14.18 26.36 10.14
N ASP A 511 15.12 25.54 10.63
CA ASP A 511 15.00 24.82 11.89
C ASP A 511 15.02 25.77 13.10
N ALA A 512 15.98 26.71 13.12
CA ALA A 512 16.05 27.74 14.16
C ALA A 512 14.78 28.61 14.20
N ALA A 513 14.13 28.84 13.05
CA ALA A 513 12.86 29.56 12.93
C ALA A 513 11.61 28.69 13.16
N ARG A 514 11.76 27.39 13.45
CA ARG A 514 10.68 26.40 13.60
C ARG A 514 9.73 26.33 12.40
N CYS A 515 10.26 26.57 11.20
CA CYS A 515 9.54 26.44 9.93
C CYS A 515 9.82 25.11 9.23
N TYR A 516 10.87 24.40 9.64
CA TYR A 516 11.28 23.13 9.04
C TYR A 516 10.19 22.05 9.15
N GLY A 517 10.06 21.22 8.12
CA GLY A 517 9.03 20.19 8.01
C GLY A 517 7.84 20.65 7.16
N ARG A 518 7.30 21.84 7.43
CA ARG A 518 6.37 22.54 6.52
C ARG A 518 7.10 23.17 5.33
N VAL A 519 8.32 23.63 5.57
CA VAL A 519 9.27 23.99 4.52
C VAL A 519 10.45 23.02 4.62
N THR A 520 10.80 22.39 3.51
CA THR A 520 11.96 21.49 3.46
C THR A 520 12.97 22.02 2.46
N ALA A 521 14.25 21.77 2.73
CA ALA A 521 15.34 22.10 1.82
C ALA A 521 16.14 20.82 1.55
N ARG A 522 16.41 20.51 0.28
CA ARG A 522 16.98 19.23 -0.16
C ARG A 522 18.04 19.44 -1.22
N HIS A 523 19.14 18.71 -1.09
CA HIS A 523 20.13 18.65 -2.16
C HIS A 523 19.58 17.79 -3.30
N MET A 524 19.81 18.20 -4.54
CA MET A 524 19.44 17.42 -5.72
C MET A 524 20.56 17.35 -6.75
N VAL A 525 20.47 16.34 -7.61
CA VAL A 525 21.28 16.23 -8.83
C VAL A 525 20.32 16.40 -10.00
N ARG A 526 20.55 17.40 -10.86
CA ARG A 526 19.62 17.76 -11.97
C ARG A 526 19.27 16.61 -12.89
N ALA A 527 20.24 15.76 -13.22
CA ALA A 527 20.02 14.59 -14.08
C ALA A 527 19.13 13.51 -13.42
N GLU A 528 19.13 13.41 -12.09
CA GLU A 528 18.38 12.41 -11.33
C GLU A 528 17.03 12.92 -10.80
N PHE A 529 16.74 14.21 -10.94
CA PHE A 529 15.55 14.81 -10.34
C PHE A 529 14.26 14.26 -10.97
N SER A 530 13.50 13.55 -10.14
CA SER A 530 12.25 12.88 -10.50
C SER A 530 11.18 13.19 -9.45
N PRO A 531 10.53 14.38 -9.55
CA PRO A 531 9.41 14.73 -8.69
C PRO A 531 8.19 13.88 -9.04
N PRO A 532 7.26 13.65 -8.09
CA PRO A 532 6.03 12.94 -8.38
C PRO A 532 5.16 13.73 -9.36
N PRO A 533 4.44 13.06 -10.28
CA PRO A 533 3.56 13.71 -11.24
C PRO A 533 2.31 14.28 -10.55
N TYR A 534 1.75 15.37 -11.06
CA TYR A 534 0.43 15.93 -10.67
C TYR A 534 0.30 16.51 -9.26
N VAL A 535 1.39 16.64 -8.51
CA VAL A 535 1.33 16.96 -7.07
C VAL A 535 1.42 18.47 -6.79
N ALA A 536 2.19 19.20 -7.58
CA ALA A 536 2.52 20.60 -7.31
C ALA A 536 1.39 21.53 -7.74
N ASN A 537 0.73 22.15 -6.78
CA ASN A 537 -0.16 23.30 -7.03
C ASN A 537 0.63 24.45 -7.66
N MET A 538 1.86 24.66 -7.18
CA MET A 538 2.80 25.64 -7.72
C MET A 538 4.22 25.07 -7.76
N LEU A 539 4.90 25.20 -8.89
CA LEU A 539 6.31 24.88 -9.06
C LEU A 539 7.06 26.13 -9.50
N PHE A 540 8.10 26.51 -8.78
CA PHE A 540 8.94 27.67 -9.11
C PHE A 540 10.32 27.21 -9.56
N VAL A 541 10.83 27.78 -10.64
CA VAL A 541 12.18 27.52 -11.14
C VAL A 541 12.95 28.82 -11.20
N ALA A 542 14.05 28.88 -10.45
CA ALA A 542 14.98 30.01 -10.44
C ALA A 542 15.62 30.23 -11.82
N PRO A 543 16.03 31.47 -12.18
CA PRO A 543 16.54 31.78 -13.52
C PRO A 543 17.71 30.89 -13.97
N GLU A 544 18.61 30.54 -13.06
CA GLU A 544 19.76 29.65 -13.30
C GLU A 544 19.35 28.18 -13.50
N MET A 545 18.17 27.79 -13.02
CA MET A 545 17.63 26.44 -13.15
C MET A 545 16.62 26.27 -14.29
N VAL A 546 16.23 27.35 -14.98
CA VAL A 546 15.27 27.28 -16.10
C VAL A 546 15.86 26.38 -17.21
N PRO A 547 15.19 25.27 -17.57
CA PRO A 547 15.68 24.39 -18.63
C PRO A 547 15.74 25.10 -19.97
N ASN A 548 16.81 24.88 -20.74
CA ASN A 548 16.81 25.30 -22.14
C ASN A 548 15.78 24.46 -22.92
N ALA A 549 14.69 25.08 -23.37
CA ALA A 549 13.57 24.41 -24.04
C ALA A 549 13.97 23.54 -25.26
N VAL A 550 15.13 23.80 -25.88
CA VAL A 550 15.64 23.00 -27.02
C VAL A 550 16.51 21.83 -26.55
N GLY A 551 17.45 22.07 -25.64
CA GLY A 551 18.43 21.06 -25.19
C GLY A 551 18.00 20.22 -23.99
N GLU A 552 17.04 20.71 -23.20
CA GLU A 552 16.58 20.13 -21.94
C GLU A 552 15.06 19.96 -21.90
N ARG A 553 14.43 19.78 -23.07
CA ARG A 553 12.99 19.53 -23.19
C ARG A 553 12.49 18.42 -22.25
N PRO A 554 13.17 17.26 -22.08
CA PRO A 554 12.71 16.23 -21.16
C PRO A 554 12.64 16.68 -19.69
N LEU A 555 13.53 17.59 -19.27
CA LEU A 555 13.48 18.15 -17.92
C LEU A 555 12.27 19.08 -17.78
N LEU A 556 12.03 19.96 -18.76
CA LEU A 556 10.85 20.84 -18.77
C LEU A 556 9.55 20.03 -18.75
N GLU A 557 9.47 18.94 -19.51
CA GLU A 557 8.33 18.02 -19.52
C GLU A 557 8.12 17.37 -18.16
N ARG A 558 9.17 16.85 -17.50
CA ARG A 558 9.08 16.29 -16.14
C ARG A 558 8.65 17.31 -15.09
N LEU A 559 9.17 18.54 -15.16
CA LEU A 559 8.76 19.63 -14.26
C LEU A 559 7.27 19.95 -14.46
N PHE A 560 6.82 20.06 -15.70
CA PHE A 560 5.41 20.32 -15.99
C PHE A 560 4.50 19.12 -15.72
N GLU A 561 5.00 17.89 -15.80
CA GLU A 561 4.28 16.68 -15.38
C GLU A 561 3.98 16.69 -13.87
N SER A 562 4.90 17.22 -13.05
CA SER A 562 4.68 17.39 -11.62
C SER A 562 3.59 18.42 -11.27
N VAL A 563 3.23 19.29 -12.20
CA VAL A 563 2.19 20.32 -11.98
C VAL A 563 0.81 19.69 -11.95
N ARG A 564 0.06 20.01 -10.91
CA ARG A 564 -1.30 19.52 -10.67
C ARG A 564 -2.25 19.85 -11.84
N PRO A 565 -3.05 18.88 -12.32
CA PRO A 565 -4.19 19.14 -13.19
C PRO A 565 -5.19 20.13 -12.57
N TYR A 566 -6.10 20.67 -13.40
CA TYR A 566 -7.12 21.61 -12.94
C TYR A 566 -6.56 22.88 -12.27
N GLY A 567 -5.55 23.51 -12.88
CA GLY A 567 -5.12 24.87 -12.55
C GLY A 567 -3.74 25.01 -11.88
N GLY A 568 -2.98 23.93 -11.74
CA GLY A 568 -1.61 24.01 -11.22
C GLY A 568 -0.70 24.88 -12.11
N VAL A 569 0.32 25.49 -11.51
CA VAL A 569 1.19 26.47 -12.16
C VAL A 569 2.66 26.07 -12.08
N LEU A 570 3.36 26.09 -13.22
CA LEU A 570 4.81 26.15 -13.31
C LEU A 570 5.22 27.60 -13.62
N TYR A 571 6.03 28.19 -12.74
CA TYR A 571 6.55 29.54 -12.86
C TYR A 571 8.06 29.50 -13.14
N LEU A 572 8.45 29.90 -14.35
CA LEU A 572 9.84 29.98 -14.77
C LEU A 572 10.34 31.42 -14.60
N LEU A 573 11.14 31.67 -13.57
CA LEU A 573 11.65 33.01 -13.29
C LEU A 573 12.66 33.45 -14.36
N ALA A 574 12.57 34.70 -14.80
CA ALA A 574 13.48 35.26 -15.79
C ALA A 574 13.58 36.78 -15.67
N ASP A 575 14.71 37.34 -16.12
CA ASP A 575 14.87 38.78 -16.28
C ASP A 575 13.91 39.33 -17.34
N ALA A 576 13.47 40.57 -17.16
CA ALA A 576 12.38 41.18 -17.94
C ALA A 576 12.61 41.14 -19.47
N ASP A 577 13.86 41.30 -19.91
CA ASP A 577 14.28 41.25 -21.32
C ASP A 577 14.22 39.83 -21.92
N ARG A 578 14.22 38.78 -21.08
CA ARG A 578 14.18 37.37 -21.50
C ARG A 578 12.79 36.75 -21.50
N ILE A 579 11.82 37.33 -20.79
CA ILE A 579 10.47 36.76 -20.62
C ILE A 579 9.79 36.46 -21.96
N ALA A 580 9.83 37.40 -22.91
CA ALA A 580 9.15 37.24 -24.20
C ALA A 580 9.74 36.09 -25.03
N ALA A 581 11.07 35.96 -25.05
CA ALA A 581 11.78 34.90 -25.76
C ALA A 581 11.53 33.53 -25.11
N LEU A 582 11.64 33.45 -23.78
CA LEU A 582 11.39 32.22 -23.03
C LEU A 582 9.94 31.75 -23.20
N ARG A 583 8.96 32.67 -23.19
CA ARG A 583 7.54 32.35 -23.44
C ARG A 583 7.36 31.68 -24.80
N GLY A 584 7.98 32.24 -25.84
CA GLY A 584 7.92 31.67 -27.19
C GLY A 584 8.54 30.27 -27.27
N GLN A 585 9.67 30.06 -26.61
CA GLN A 585 10.35 28.77 -26.54
C GLN A 585 9.51 27.71 -25.83
N VAL A 586 8.93 28.04 -24.67
CA VAL A 586 8.10 27.11 -23.89
C VAL A 586 6.79 26.78 -24.61
N ALA A 587 6.15 27.77 -25.24
CA ALA A 587 4.95 27.54 -26.05
C ALA A 587 5.23 26.59 -27.23
N ALA A 588 6.42 26.70 -27.85
CA ALA A 588 6.82 25.82 -28.94
C ALA A 588 7.04 24.35 -28.52
N CYS A 589 7.22 24.06 -27.22
CA CYS A 589 7.34 22.69 -26.73
C CYS A 589 6.02 21.90 -26.81
N GLY A 590 4.87 22.58 -26.87
CA GLY A 590 3.56 21.93 -26.99
C GLY A 590 3.19 21.09 -25.77
N LEU A 591 3.46 21.60 -24.57
CA LEU A 591 3.17 20.90 -23.31
C LEU A 591 1.66 20.58 -23.16
N GLU A 592 1.37 19.39 -22.66
CA GLU A 592 0.02 18.83 -22.58
C GLU A 592 -0.95 19.71 -21.76
N ARG A 593 -2.00 20.26 -22.40
CA ARG A 593 -2.97 21.16 -21.72
C ARG A 593 -2.32 22.38 -21.05
N ALA A 594 -1.24 22.92 -21.62
CA ALA A 594 -0.56 24.08 -21.09
C ALA A 594 -1.10 25.40 -21.67
N GLU A 595 -1.41 26.35 -20.79
CA GLU A 595 -1.57 27.77 -21.12
C GLU A 595 -0.29 28.52 -20.72
N VAL A 596 0.38 29.12 -21.71
CA VAL A 596 1.67 29.80 -21.50
C VAL A 596 1.48 31.31 -21.60
N THR A 597 1.73 32.02 -20.49
CA THR A 597 1.55 33.47 -20.38
C THR A 597 2.80 34.15 -19.82
N ALA A 598 2.95 35.46 -20.07
CA ALA A 598 4.00 36.25 -19.44
C ALA A 598 3.49 36.71 -18.06
N GLY A 599 4.28 36.47 -17.01
CA GLY A 599 4.09 37.03 -15.69
C GLY A 599 5.03 38.22 -15.45
N GLU A 600 4.88 38.88 -14.30
CA GLU A 600 5.71 40.05 -13.94
C GLU A 600 7.18 39.69 -13.69
N MET A 601 7.46 38.47 -13.24
CA MET A 601 8.80 38.02 -12.85
C MET A 601 9.30 36.83 -13.68
N GLY A 602 8.61 36.46 -14.76
CA GLY A 602 8.92 35.27 -15.53
C GLY A 602 7.79 34.79 -16.44
N VAL A 603 7.82 33.51 -16.79
CA VAL A 603 6.81 32.84 -17.63
C VAL A 603 5.93 31.95 -16.74
N VAL A 604 4.61 32.06 -16.90
CA VAL A 604 3.61 31.27 -16.19
C VAL A 604 3.05 30.22 -17.14
N VAL A 605 3.21 28.95 -16.78
CA VAL A 605 2.71 27.79 -17.51
C VAL A 605 1.64 27.11 -16.65
N ARG A 606 0.37 27.27 -17.01
CA ARG A 606 -0.77 26.70 -16.25
C ARG A 606 -1.27 25.42 -16.91
N ARG A 607 -1.48 24.35 -16.14
CA ARG A 607 -2.13 23.13 -16.63
C ARG A 607 -3.65 23.25 -16.47
N VAL A 608 -4.38 23.28 -17.58
CA VAL A 608 -5.85 23.50 -17.56
C VAL A 608 -6.67 22.24 -17.81
N GLY A 609 -7.73 22.08 -17.03
CA GLY A 609 -8.70 21.01 -17.20
C GLY A 609 -8.16 19.60 -16.88
N PRO A 610 -8.87 18.56 -17.35
CA PRO A 610 -8.50 17.17 -17.13
C PRO A 610 -7.30 16.75 -17.97
N LEU A 611 -6.60 15.72 -17.47
CA LEU A 611 -5.57 15.03 -18.23
C LEU A 611 -6.18 14.36 -19.47
N PRO A 612 -5.58 14.49 -20.67
CA PRO A 612 -6.04 13.76 -21.86
C PRO A 612 -6.15 12.26 -21.62
N GLY A 613 -7.30 11.68 -21.98
CA GLY A 613 -7.60 10.27 -21.76
C GLY A 613 -8.00 9.91 -20.33
N ALA A 614 -8.07 10.86 -19.39
CA ALA A 614 -8.63 10.59 -18.07
C ALA A 614 -10.16 10.48 -18.15
N GLY A 615 -10.70 9.54 -17.38
CA GLY A 615 -12.14 9.28 -17.24
C GLY A 615 -12.67 9.70 -15.87
N SER A 616 -13.98 9.66 -15.69
CA SER A 616 -14.63 9.95 -14.39
C SER A 616 -15.38 8.73 -13.87
N TRP A 617 -15.77 8.79 -12.59
CA TRP A 617 -16.66 7.84 -11.92
C TRP A 617 -17.69 8.65 -11.12
N THR A 618 -18.85 8.93 -11.71
CA THR A 618 -19.82 9.93 -11.21
C THR A 618 -20.99 9.32 -10.44
N HIS A 619 -21.17 8.01 -10.52
CA HIS A 619 -22.27 7.28 -9.91
C HIS A 619 -21.74 6.01 -9.26
N GLN A 620 -22.57 5.32 -8.49
CA GLN A 620 -22.19 4.08 -7.81
C GLN A 620 -21.51 3.04 -8.72
N TYR A 621 -21.98 2.91 -9.97
CA TYR A 621 -21.47 1.93 -10.93
C TYR A 621 -20.84 2.61 -12.15
N GLY A 622 -20.04 3.66 -11.92
CA GLY A 622 -19.30 4.38 -12.95
C GLY A 622 -20.06 5.59 -13.46
N ASN A 623 -21.22 5.35 -14.07
CA ASN A 623 -22.08 6.38 -14.63
C ASN A 623 -23.57 6.00 -14.50
N VAL A 624 -24.47 6.90 -14.88
CA VAL A 624 -25.92 6.70 -14.82
C VAL A 624 -26.40 5.53 -15.69
N ALA A 625 -25.56 5.02 -16.59
CA ALA A 625 -25.86 3.89 -17.45
C ALA A 625 -25.52 2.52 -16.81
N ASN A 626 -25.04 2.49 -15.56
CA ASN A 626 -24.63 1.28 -14.82
C ASN A 626 -23.61 0.41 -15.57
N THR A 627 -22.63 1.05 -16.24
CA THR A 627 -21.60 0.33 -17.00
C THR A 627 -20.59 -0.42 -16.14
N ILE A 628 -20.43 -0.05 -14.87
CA ILE A 628 -19.39 -0.54 -13.95
C ILE A 628 -17.99 -0.32 -14.54
N LYS A 629 -17.85 0.76 -15.31
CA LYS A 629 -16.65 1.12 -16.05
C LYS A 629 -16.34 2.60 -15.91
N SER A 630 -15.06 2.93 -15.85
CA SER A 630 -14.55 4.24 -16.23
C SER A 630 -13.92 4.19 -17.62
N ASP A 631 -14.08 5.27 -18.39
CA ASP A 631 -13.43 5.45 -19.69
C ASP A 631 -12.00 6.01 -19.56
N ASP A 632 -11.40 5.88 -18.37
CA ASP A 632 -10.01 6.26 -18.14
C ASP A 632 -9.06 5.34 -18.93
N ARG A 633 -8.28 5.94 -19.82
CA ARG A 633 -7.28 5.30 -20.68
C ARG A 633 -5.85 5.48 -20.19
N ARG A 634 -5.61 6.31 -19.17
CA ARG A 634 -4.26 6.58 -18.65
C ARG A 634 -3.83 5.53 -17.64
N VAL A 635 -4.77 5.02 -16.85
CA VAL A 635 -4.49 3.92 -15.92
C VAL A 635 -4.27 2.63 -16.71
N LYS A 636 -3.03 2.12 -16.63
CA LYS A 636 -2.61 0.84 -17.21
C LYS A 636 -1.40 0.30 -16.47
N LEU A 637 -1.18 -1.01 -16.56
CA LEU A 637 -0.06 -1.68 -15.91
C LEU A 637 1.25 -1.43 -16.67
N PRO A 638 2.41 -1.53 -15.98
CA PRO A 638 2.57 -1.65 -14.53
C PRO A 638 2.18 -0.37 -13.77
N LEU A 639 1.79 -0.50 -12.50
CA LEU A 639 1.32 0.61 -11.64
C LEU A 639 2.20 0.74 -10.39
N GLY A 640 2.51 1.97 -10.00
CA GLY A 640 3.26 2.30 -8.77
C GLY A 640 2.62 3.42 -7.97
N VAL A 641 3.03 3.57 -6.70
CA VAL A 641 2.42 4.52 -5.77
C VAL A 641 2.69 5.98 -6.17
N LEU A 642 1.63 6.78 -6.25
CA LEU A 642 1.70 8.24 -6.37
C LEU A 642 1.76 8.90 -5.00
N TRP A 643 0.81 8.52 -4.14
CA TRP A 643 0.75 8.96 -2.76
C TRP A 643 0.12 7.90 -1.85
N PHE A 644 0.45 7.95 -0.55
CA PHE A 644 -0.21 7.14 0.48
C PHE A 644 -0.25 7.85 1.85
N GLY A 645 -1.25 7.50 2.67
CA GLY A 645 -1.40 8.05 4.03
C GLY A 645 -1.88 9.50 4.09
N GLY A 646 -1.81 10.09 5.28
CA GLY A 646 -2.04 11.51 5.50
C GLY A 646 -3.49 11.94 5.76
N VAL A 647 -4.42 10.99 5.90
CA VAL A 647 -5.78 11.27 6.38
C VAL A 647 -6.27 10.04 7.16
N SER A 648 -6.71 10.23 8.39
CA SER A 648 -7.42 9.21 9.16
C SER A 648 -8.70 8.75 8.43
N HIS A 649 -9.03 7.47 8.48
CA HIS A 649 -10.25 6.92 7.88
C HIS A 649 -11.39 6.80 8.90
N ASP A 650 -11.41 7.71 9.86
CA ASP A 650 -12.39 7.74 10.93
C ASP A 650 -13.74 8.31 10.48
N ASP A 651 -13.76 8.96 9.32
CA ASP A 651 -14.88 9.60 8.67
C ASP A 651 -15.47 8.78 7.51
N VAL A 652 -15.14 7.49 7.41
CA VAL A 652 -15.69 6.57 6.39
C VAL A 652 -16.71 5.60 6.99
N LEU A 653 -17.59 5.06 6.15
CA LEU A 653 -18.57 4.05 6.59
C LEU A 653 -17.91 2.71 7.00
N PRO A 654 -18.51 1.96 7.93
CA PRO A 654 -18.05 0.62 8.29
C PRO A 654 -18.00 -0.35 7.10
N ARG A 655 -16.95 -1.16 7.05
CA ARG A 655 -16.62 -1.99 5.87
C ARG A 655 -17.67 -3.05 5.50
N HIS A 656 -18.36 -3.62 6.48
CA HIS A 656 -19.34 -4.71 6.27
C HIS A 656 -20.73 -4.20 5.89
N GLY A 657 -20.89 -2.88 5.89
CA GLY A 657 -22.09 -2.19 5.49
C GLY A 657 -22.35 -2.13 4.00
N HIS A 658 -21.33 -2.39 3.18
CA HIS A 658 -21.34 -2.12 1.75
C HIS A 658 -21.85 -0.70 1.44
N GLY A 659 -21.20 0.31 2.03
CA GLY A 659 -21.49 1.73 1.75
C GLY A 659 -21.39 2.08 0.27
N PRO A 660 -21.92 3.24 -0.16
CA PRO A 660 -21.76 3.67 -1.53
C PRO A 660 -20.27 3.81 -1.87
N PRO A 661 -19.85 3.37 -3.05
CA PRO A 661 -18.47 3.50 -3.49
C PRO A 661 -18.12 4.97 -3.69
N GLU A 662 -16.82 5.26 -3.74
CA GLU A 662 -16.34 6.60 -4.03
C GLU A 662 -16.79 7.09 -5.41
N GLN A 663 -16.89 8.40 -5.55
CA GLN A 663 -17.09 9.06 -6.84
C GLN A 663 -15.90 9.97 -7.11
N VAL A 664 -15.38 9.94 -8.34
CA VAL A 664 -14.13 10.58 -8.72
C VAL A 664 -14.35 11.40 -9.99
N ILE A 665 -14.22 12.73 -9.88
CA ILE A 665 -14.34 13.65 -11.00
C ILE A 665 -13.69 15.00 -10.67
N GLY A 666 -13.07 15.63 -11.67
CA GLY A 666 -12.55 17.00 -11.54
C GLY A 666 -11.34 17.10 -10.61
N GLY A 667 -10.56 16.02 -10.47
CA GLY A 667 -9.42 15.92 -9.56
C GLY A 667 -9.82 15.72 -8.11
N ARG A 668 -11.06 15.29 -7.85
CA ARG A 668 -11.64 15.13 -6.51
C ARG A 668 -12.27 13.76 -6.34
N LEU A 669 -12.04 13.18 -5.17
CA LEU A 669 -12.58 11.90 -4.71
C LEU A 669 -13.55 12.17 -3.56
N PHE A 670 -14.78 11.69 -3.68
CA PHE A 670 -15.85 11.91 -2.72
C PHE A 670 -16.15 10.63 -1.94
N ILE A 671 -16.17 10.73 -0.60
CA ILE A 671 -16.47 9.60 0.30
C ILE A 671 -17.52 10.02 1.31
N GLN A 672 -18.55 9.18 1.45
CA GLN A 672 -19.54 9.28 2.52
C GLN A 672 -19.09 8.53 3.79
N GLY A 673 -19.22 9.21 4.93
CA GLY A 673 -19.22 8.66 6.28
C GLY A 673 -20.65 8.47 6.82
N ILE A 674 -20.80 8.20 8.13
CA ILE A 674 -22.13 7.96 8.74
C ILE A 674 -23.13 9.09 8.44
N ASN A 675 -22.76 10.34 8.76
CA ASN A 675 -23.56 11.55 8.51
C ASN A 675 -22.67 12.67 7.94
N SER A 676 -21.68 12.32 7.12
CA SER A 676 -20.80 13.30 6.49
C SER A 676 -20.45 12.93 5.07
N LEU A 677 -20.15 13.94 4.25
CA LEU A 677 -19.54 13.77 2.93
C LEU A 677 -18.22 14.54 2.91
N THR A 678 -17.20 13.94 2.32
CA THR A 678 -15.85 14.52 2.24
C THR A 678 -15.41 14.58 0.79
N ALA A 679 -14.71 15.65 0.42
CA ALA A 679 -13.98 15.73 -0.84
C ALA A 679 -12.48 15.71 -0.57
N ARG A 680 -11.77 14.85 -1.29
CA ARG A 680 -10.33 14.66 -1.18
C ARG A 680 -9.68 14.91 -2.53
N ASP A 681 -8.48 15.46 -2.52
CA ASP A 681 -7.70 15.65 -3.73
C ASP A 681 -7.16 14.29 -4.24
N VAL A 682 -7.46 13.97 -5.50
CA VAL A 682 -7.09 12.68 -6.13
C VAL A 682 -5.57 12.49 -6.24
N TYR A 683 -4.80 13.58 -6.35
CA TYR A 683 -3.37 13.55 -6.63
C TYR A 683 -2.51 13.62 -5.37
N THR A 684 -3.09 13.93 -4.21
CA THR A 684 -2.37 14.14 -2.95
C THR A 684 -3.02 13.48 -1.73
N GLY A 685 -4.26 13.02 -1.84
CA GLY A 685 -5.04 12.45 -0.73
C GLY A 685 -5.57 13.48 0.27
N ARG A 686 -5.20 14.75 0.15
CA ARG A 686 -5.55 15.82 1.08
C ARG A 686 -7.07 16.03 1.15
N VAL A 687 -7.63 16.14 2.36
CA VAL A 687 -9.02 16.58 2.55
C VAL A 687 -9.14 18.04 2.11
N LEU A 688 -10.02 18.30 1.13
CA LEU A 688 -10.34 19.64 0.65
C LEU A 688 -11.42 20.27 1.53
N TRP A 689 -12.47 19.51 1.80
CA TRP A 689 -13.54 19.88 2.71
C TRP A 689 -14.27 18.65 3.26
N ARG A 690 -14.94 18.84 4.39
CA ARG A 690 -15.84 17.88 5.02
C ARG A 690 -17.12 18.60 5.42
N ARG A 691 -18.27 18.03 5.06
CA ARG A 691 -19.58 18.53 5.46
C ARG A 691 -20.31 17.47 6.28
N THR A 692 -20.86 17.88 7.42
CA THR A 692 -21.71 17.05 8.28
C THR A 692 -23.17 17.38 8.04
N PHE A 693 -24.01 16.35 8.02
CA PHE A 693 -25.47 16.41 7.84
C PHE A 693 -26.15 15.93 9.12
N GLN A 694 -27.47 16.14 9.22
CA GLN A 694 -28.22 15.74 10.40
C GLN A 694 -28.41 14.21 10.43
N ASP A 695 -28.93 13.64 9.34
CA ASP A 695 -29.15 12.21 9.15
C ASP A 695 -29.19 11.84 7.65
N LEU A 696 -28.14 11.20 7.16
CA LEU A 696 -28.09 10.71 5.77
C LEU A 696 -28.90 9.42 5.54
N GLY A 697 -29.62 8.94 6.54
CA GLY A 697 -30.38 7.68 6.48
C GLY A 697 -29.48 6.45 6.41
N SER A 698 -28.30 6.53 7.04
CA SER A 698 -27.26 5.50 6.96
C SER A 698 -27.54 4.29 7.88
N HIS A 699 -28.25 4.49 8.99
CA HIS A 699 -28.63 3.42 9.93
C HIS A 699 -29.68 2.49 9.32
N ASP A 700 -29.59 1.20 9.65
CA ASP A 700 -30.28 0.07 9.03
C ASP A 700 -30.03 -0.10 7.52
N VAL A 701 -29.16 0.72 6.89
CA VAL A 701 -28.79 0.62 5.47
C VAL A 701 -27.34 0.20 5.33
N TYR A 702 -26.41 1.03 5.82
CA TYR A 702 -24.96 0.80 5.76
C TYR A 702 -24.38 0.33 7.10
N PHE A 703 -25.13 0.45 8.18
CA PHE A 703 -24.80 -0.18 9.46
C PHE A 703 -26.06 -0.35 10.29
N ASP A 704 -26.00 -1.17 11.33
CA ASP A 704 -27.14 -1.46 12.21
C ASP A 704 -26.66 -1.58 13.67
N ASP A 705 -27.55 -2.01 14.55
CA ASP A 705 -27.29 -2.17 15.99
C ASP A 705 -26.23 -3.24 16.32
N THR A 706 -25.76 -4.01 15.33
CA THR A 706 -24.65 -4.96 15.52
C THR A 706 -23.28 -4.31 15.46
N LEU A 707 -23.18 -3.07 14.96
CA LEU A 707 -21.93 -2.33 14.89
C LEU A 707 -21.40 -2.02 16.30
N ARG A 708 -20.19 -2.47 16.58
CA ARG A 708 -19.39 -2.07 17.74
C ARG A 708 -18.20 -1.26 17.26
N ASP A 709 -18.11 -0.01 17.69
CA ASP A 709 -16.99 0.86 17.35
C ASP A 709 -15.77 0.61 18.25
N THR A 710 -15.19 -0.57 18.08
CA THR A 710 -14.04 -1.05 18.85
C THR A 710 -12.90 -1.38 17.87
N PRO A 711 -12.26 -0.36 17.25
CA PRO A 711 -11.26 -0.57 16.21
C PRO A 711 -10.00 -1.29 16.71
N LEU A 712 -9.77 -1.39 18.03
CA LEU A 712 -8.67 -2.18 18.60
C LEU A 712 -9.07 -3.63 18.93
N ASP A 713 -10.36 -3.98 18.88
CA ASP A 713 -10.79 -5.36 19.10
C ASP A 713 -10.59 -6.19 17.81
N THR A 714 -10.15 -7.44 17.97
CA THR A 714 -10.07 -8.41 16.86
C THR A 714 -11.41 -9.07 16.58
N ALA A 715 -12.35 -8.99 17.52
CA ALA A 715 -13.70 -9.50 17.39
C ALA A 715 -14.40 -8.92 16.17
N TYR A 716 -15.29 -9.72 15.62
CA TYR A 716 -16.07 -9.33 14.48
C TYR A 716 -17.08 -8.26 14.90
N ASN A 717 -16.95 -7.06 14.35
CA ASN A 717 -17.57 -5.87 14.93
C ASN A 717 -18.86 -5.41 14.26
N GLN A 718 -19.31 -6.04 13.15
CA GLN A 718 -20.61 -5.77 12.51
C GLN A 718 -20.96 -6.86 11.49
N VAL A 719 -22.21 -7.35 11.47
CA VAL A 719 -22.72 -8.30 10.45
C VAL A 719 -22.69 -7.70 9.04
N HIS A 720 -22.48 -8.55 8.02
CA HIS A 720 -22.60 -8.11 6.63
C HIS A 720 -24.05 -7.74 6.32
N ILE A 721 -24.26 -6.64 5.58
CA ILE A 721 -25.56 -6.24 5.04
C ILE A 721 -25.38 -5.73 3.61
N PRO A 722 -26.40 -5.78 2.73
CA PRO A 722 -26.23 -5.43 1.32
C PRO A 722 -25.90 -3.95 1.06
N GLY A 723 -26.32 -3.05 1.96
CA GLY A 723 -26.12 -1.61 1.82
C GLY A 723 -26.46 -1.05 0.45
N ALA A 724 -25.49 -0.37 -0.14
CA ALA A 724 -25.62 0.27 -1.45
C ALA A 724 -25.88 -0.74 -2.56
N ASN A 725 -25.48 -2.02 -2.42
CA ASN A 725 -25.82 -3.04 -3.41
C ASN A 725 -27.34 -3.27 -3.52
N ALA A 726 -28.11 -3.00 -2.45
CA ALA A 726 -29.56 -3.07 -2.46
C ALA A 726 -30.22 -1.69 -2.66
N ARG A 727 -29.89 -0.71 -1.81
CA ARG A 727 -30.54 0.61 -1.78
C ARG A 727 -30.03 1.57 -2.86
N GLY A 728 -28.83 1.35 -3.40
CA GLY A 728 -28.13 2.34 -4.21
C GLY A 728 -27.39 3.40 -3.38
N THR A 729 -26.82 4.39 -4.06
CA THR A 729 -26.18 5.57 -3.46
C THR A 729 -27.21 6.66 -3.17
N ASN A 730 -27.00 7.42 -2.09
CA ASN A 730 -27.78 8.63 -1.77
C ASN A 730 -27.10 9.92 -2.26
N TYR A 731 -25.96 9.83 -2.96
CA TYR A 731 -25.29 10.99 -3.54
C TYR A 731 -24.78 10.71 -4.95
N VAL A 732 -24.70 11.76 -5.77
CA VAL A 732 -24.15 11.77 -7.13
C VAL A 732 -23.28 13.01 -7.32
N VAL A 733 -22.18 12.90 -8.04
CA VAL A 733 -21.24 13.99 -8.27
C VAL A 733 -21.02 14.20 -9.76
N THR A 734 -21.06 15.46 -10.15
CA THR A 734 -20.70 15.95 -11.48
C THR A 734 -19.58 16.99 -11.34
N SER A 735 -18.98 17.42 -12.45
CA SER A 735 -17.85 18.36 -12.42
C SER A 735 -18.19 19.71 -11.76
N ASP A 736 -19.46 20.09 -11.74
CA ASP A 736 -19.98 21.39 -11.32
C ASP A 736 -20.93 21.32 -10.11
N ARG A 737 -21.47 20.14 -9.76
CA ARG A 737 -22.42 19.97 -8.63
C ARG A 737 -22.28 18.61 -7.94
N VAL A 738 -22.42 18.63 -6.61
CA VAL A 738 -22.62 17.45 -5.77
C VAL A 738 -24.09 17.41 -5.33
N TYR A 739 -24.77 16.30 -5.51
CA TYR A 739 -26.16 16.09 -5.09
C TYR A 739 -26.17 15.10 -3.93
N VAL A 740 -26.71 15.47 -2.77
CA VAL A 740 -26.77 14.62 -1.57
C VAL A 740 -28.19 14.58 -1.04
N VAL A 741 -28.73 13.37 -0.88
CA VAL A 741 -30.08 13.16 -0.37
C VAL A 741 -30.10 13.07 1.16
N GLU A 742 -30.97 13.88 1.78
CA GLU A 742 -31.32 13.86 3.19
C GLU A 742 -32.85 13.90 3.34
N GLY A 743 -33.45 12.76 3.69
CA GLY A 743 -34.91 12.62 3.80
C GLY A 743 -35.64 12.98 2.49
N ALA A 744 -36.44 14.04 2.52
CA ALA A 744 -37.24 14.54 1.40
C ALA A 744 -36.53 15.63 0.56
N VAL A 745 -35.30 16.00 0.92
CA VAL A 745 -34.52 17.08 0.29
C VAL A 745 -33.26 16.50 -0.36
N CYS A 746 -32.93 16.99 -1.54
CA CYS A 746 -31.65 16.80 -2.19
C CYS A 746 -30.87 18.12 -2.10
N HIS A 747 -29.80 18.13 -1.33
CA HIS A 747 -28.86 19.24 -1.19
C HIS A 747 -27.92 19.26 -2.39
N VAL A 748 -27.89 20.40 -3.09
CA VAL A 748 -26.95 20.65 -4.19
C VAL A 748 -25.81 21.51 -3.66
N LEU A 749 -24.58 21.00 -3.75
CA LEU A 749 -23.39 21.64 -3.22
C LEU A 749 -22.37 21.93 -4.32
N ASP A 750 -21.55 22.95 -4.07
CA ASP A 750 -20.37 23.23 -4.88
C ASP A 750 -19.30 22.13 -4.65
N PRO A 751 -18.79 21.47 -5.71
CA PRO A 751 -17.82 20.39 -5.55
C PRO A 751 -16.47 20.82 -4.97
N ALA A 752 -16.08 22.09 -5.14
CA ALA A 752 -14.79 22.60 -4.73
C ALA A 752 -14.75 22.99 -3.25
N THR A 753 -15.87 23.47 -2.70
CA THR A 753 -15.98 24.05 -1.35
C THR A 753 -16.90 23.26 -0.41
N GLY A 754 -17.86 22.51 -0.94
CA GLY A 754 -18.91 21.86 -0.16
C GLY A 754 -20.01 22.83 0.31
N ASP A 755 -19.98 24.07 -0.18
CA ASP A 755 -20.97 25.10 0.15
C ASP A 755 -22.30 24.80 -0.55
N PRO A 756 -23.44 25.11 0.11
CA PRO A 756 -24.76 24.86 -0.47
C PRO A 756 -25.05 25.84 -1.61
N LEU A 757 -25.57 25.31 -2.71
CA LEU A 757 -25.99 26.06 -3.89
C LEU A 757 -27.52 26.16 -4.01
N LEU A 758 -28.22 25.04 -3.76
CA LEU A 758 -29.67 24.92 -3.91
C LEU A 758 -30.17 23.69 -3.14
N ASP A 759 -31.41 23.73 -2.64
CA ASP A 759 -32.12 22.56 -2.15
C ASP A 759 -33.28 22.21 -3.10
N ILE A 760 -33.40 20.93 -3.45
CA ILE A 760 -34.48 20.41 -4.30
C ILE A 760 -35.32 19.44 -3.47
N ALA A 761 -36.57 19.80 -3.19
CA ALA A 761 -37.48 18.96 -2.42
C ALA A 761 -38.34 18.08 -3.34
N LEU A 762 -38.66 16.86 -2.89
CA LEU A 762 -39.66 16.04 -3.56
C LEU A 762 -41.05 16.71 -3.50
N PRO A 763 -41.88 16.60 -4.56
CA PRO A 763 -43.27 16.98 -4.50
C PRO A 763 -44.00 16.13 -3.44
N GLN A 764 -44.62 16.78 -2.45
CA GLN A 764 -45.35 16.11 -1.38
C GLN A 764 -46.84 16.00 -1.73
N SER A 765 -47.38 14.78 -1.70
CA SER A 765 -48.81 14.53 -1.82
C SER A 765 -49.55 14.73 -0.49
N ASP A 766 -48.89 14.45 0.63
CA ASP A 766 -49.39 14.70 1.99
C ASP A 766 -48.25 15.24 2.87
N PRO A 767 -48.37 16.48 3.40
CA PRO A 767 -47.38 17.06 4.32
C PRO A 767 -47.19 16.28 5.63
N ALA A 768 -48.16 15.45 6.05
CA ALA A 768 -48.09 14.67 7.28
C ALA A 768 -47.25 13.39 7.15
N GLU A 769 -47.06 12.88 5.92
CA GLU A 769 -46.23 11.70 5.63
C GLU A 769 -45.27 11.97 4.46
N PRO A 770 -44.22 12.80 4.67
CA PRO A 770 -43.35 13.18 3.59
C PRO A 770 -42.60 11.99 3.01
N HIS A 771 -42.60 11.88 1.68
CA HIS A 771 -41.83 10.85 0.99
C HIS A 771 -40.34 11.20 1.00
N ALA A 772 -39.51 10.21 1.38
CA ALA A 772 -38.06 10.31 1.24
C ALA A 772 -37.62 10.03 -0.20
N TRP A 773 -36.46 10.56 -0.60
CA TRP A 773 -35.81 10.23 -1.86
C TRP A 773 -35.25 8.80 -1.81
N GLY A 774 -35.77 7.93 -2.68
CA GLY A 774 -35.34 6.53 -2.80
C GLY A 774 -34.10 6.36 -3.69
N TYR A 775 -34.02 7.12 -4.77
CA TYR A 775 -32.97 7.06 -5.80
C TYR A 775 -32.51 8.47 -6.18
N VAL A 776 -31.25 8.58 -6.62
CA VAL A 776 -30.69 9.80 -7.22
C VAL A 776 -29.80 9.42 -8.41
N GLY A 777 -29.96 10.12 -9.52
CA GLY A 777 -29.16 9.94 -10.75
C GLY A 777 -29.10 11.24 -11.55
N VAL A 778 -28.05 11.43 -12.34
CA VAL A 778 -27.90 12.61 -13.20
C VAL A 778 -27.55 12.18 -14.62
N SER A 779 -28.30 12.70 -15.59
CA SER A 779 -28.00 12.59 -17.02
C SER A 779 -28.15 13.97 -17.63
N ASP A 780 -27.12 14.44 -18.33
CA ASP A 780 -27.09 15.78 -18.94
C ASP A 780 -27.47 16.90 -17.93
N ASP A 781 -28.49 17.68 -18.24
CA ASP A 781 -29.06 18.77 -17.44
C ASP A 781 -30.21 18.32 -16.52
N VAL A 782 -30.47 17.02 -16.42
CA VAL A 782 -31.61 16.44 -15.68
C VAL A 782 -31.15 15.68 -14.43
N LEU A 783 -31.76 16.01 -13.29
CA LEU A 783 -31.65 15.28 -12.02
C LEU A 783 -32.84 14.33 -11.88
N LEU A 784 -32.57 13.04 -11.79
CA LEU A 784 -33.54 11.97 -11.57
C LEU A 784 -33.66 11.65 -10.08
N GLY A 785 -34.91 11.51 -9.61
CA GLY A 785 -35.25 11.20 -8.23
C GLY A 785 -36.23 10.05 -8.11
N GLY A 786 -35.99 9.13 -7.19
CA GLY A 786 -36.97 8.12 -6.79
C GLY A 786 -37.87 8.66 -5.68
N VAL A 787 -39.19 8.55 -5.82
CA VAL A 787 -40.16 9.01 -4.81
C VAL A 787 -40.54 7.87 -3.89
N GLY A 788 -40.17 7.99 -2.62
CA GLY A 788 -40.48 7.03 -1.57
C GLY A 788 -39.77 5.68 -1.79
N PHE A 789 -39.71 4.87 -0.73
CA PHE A 789 -39.27 3.48 -0.85
C PHE A 789 -40.48 2.56 -1.08
N ALA A 790 -40.29 1.45 -1.78
CA ALA A 790 -41.36 0.51 -2.14
C ALA A 790 -42.12 -0.05 -0.94
N LYS A 791 -41.44 -0.23 0.22
CA LYS A 791 -42.04 -0.65 1.51
C LYS A 791 -43.03 -1.82 1.34
N TYR A 792 -42.62 -2.88 0.62
CA TYR A 792 -43.49 -3.99 0.21
C TYR A 792 -44.28 -4.60 1.37
N ARG A 793 -43.67 -4.71 2.56
CA ARG A 793 -44.35 -5.25 3.74
C ARG A 793 -45.58 -4.45 4.15
N ALA A 794 -45.40 -3.13 4.30
CA ALA A 794 -46.48 -2.22 4.67
C ALA A 794 -47.54 -2.13 3.56
N ARG A 795 -47.10 -2.05 2.29
CA ARG A 795 -48.01 -1.93 1.13
C ARG A 795 -48.88 -3.18 0.90
N HIS A 796 -48.35 -4.38 1.17
CA HIS A 796 -49.04 -5.65 0.93
C HIS A 796 -49.53 -6.35 2.20
N ASN A 797 -49.45 -5.70 3.37
CA ASN A 797 -49.79 -6.28 4.68
C ASN A 797 -49.14 -7.67 4.87
N LEU A 798 -47.85 -7.79 4.57
CA LEU A 798 -47.08 -9.01 4.78
C LEU A 798 -46.66 -9.08 6.25
N ASP A 799 -46.99 -10.17 6.96
CA ASP A 799 -46.73 -10.32 8.40
C ASP A 799 -45.25 -10.71 8.69
N ALA A 800 -44.83 -10.56 9.95
CA ALA A 800 -43.53 -10.99 10.49
C ALA A 800 -43.14 -12.46 10.21
N SER A 801 -44.09 -13.35 9.87
CA SER A 801 -43.83 -14.72 9.44
C SER A 801 -42.99 -14.84 8.15
N LEU A 802 -42.96 -13.78 7.32
CA LEU A 802 -42.04 -13.70 6.17
C LEU A 802 -40.57 -13.69 6.60
N ASP A 803 -40.27 -13.16 7.80
CA ASP A 803 -38.92 -13.12 8.38
C ASP A 803 -38.47 -14.52 8.88
N ALA A 804 -39.40 -15.45 9.12
CA ALA A 804 -39.09 -16.83 9.51
C ALA A 804 -38.75 -17.72 8.29
N GLU A 805 -39.35 -17.44 7.12
CA GLU A 805 -39.08 -18.18 5.87
C GLU A 805 -37.90 -17.62 5.08
N LEU A 806 -37.70 -16.30 5.13
CA LEU A 806 -36.42 -15.68 4.78
C LEU A 806 -35.47 -15.95 5.94
N LYS A 807 -35.03 -17.21 6.08
CA LYS A 807 -34.06 -17.62 7.11
C LYS A 807 -33.07 -16.47 7.30
N PRO A 808 -32.90 -15.91 8.50
CA PRO A 808 -31.79 -14.98 8.73
C PRO A 808 -30.56 -15.73 8.25
N SER A 809 -30.01 -15.29 7.13
CA SER A 809 -28.79 -15.90 6.66
C SER A 809 -27.78 -15.68 7.78
N ARG A 810 -26.78 -16.56 7.91
CA ARG A 810 -25.63 -16.26 8.78
C ARG A 810 -24.93 -14.91 8.45
N ALA A 811 -25.39 -14.19 7.40
CA ALA A 811 -24.87 -12.97 6.83
C ALA A 811 -25.86 -11.79 6.85
N GLY A 812 -26.85 -11.71 7.75
CA GLY A 812 -27.59 -10.46 8.04
C GLY A 812 -28.56 -9.94 6.97
N PHE A 813 -28.85 -10.72 5.93
CA PHE A 813 -29.72 -10.31 4.81
C PHE A 813 -31.21 -10.41 5.18
N GLY A 814 -31.82 -9.29 5.60
CA GLY A 814 -33.23 -9.22 6.02
C GLY A 814 -34.19 -8.57 5.01
N THR A 815 -35.50 -8.72 5.26
CA THR A 815 -36.61 -8.10 4.51
C THR A 815 -36.54 -6.57 4.43
N LYS A 816 -35.95 -5.92 5.43
CA LYS A 816 -35.76 -4.46 5.46
C LYS A 816 -34.94 -3.94 4.27
N SER A 817 -33.91 -4.67 3.84
CA SER A 817 -33.08 -4.28 2.69
C SER A 817 -33.86 -4.32 1.37
N LEU A 818 -34.84 -5.24 1.28
CA LEU A 818 -35.71 -5.37 0.12
C LEU A 818 -36.67 -4.18 -0.01
N ASP A 819 -37.26 -3.73 1.10
CA ASP A 819 -38.20 -2.60 1.12
C ASP A 819 -37.58 -1.28 0.62
N ARG A 820 -36.25 -1.15 0.67
CA ARG A 820 -35.49 0.06 0.30
C ARG A 820 -34.81 -0.03 -1.08
N ALA A 821 -34.98 -1.13 -1.81
CA ALA A 821 -34.28 -1.38 -3.07
C ALA A 821 -34.96 -0.80 -4.31
N ALA A 822 -36.16 -0.24 -4.15
CA ALA A 822 -36.97 0.30 -5.23
C ALA A 822 -37.81 1.49 -4.76
N SER A 823 -38.24 2.31 -5.73
CA SER A 823 -39.07 3.50 -5.52
C SER A 823 -40.50 3.32 -6.03
N LEU A 824 -41.45 4.10 -5.47
CA LEU A 824 -42.87 4.04 -5.84
C LEU A 824 -43.18 4.84 -7.12
N ALA A 825 -42.41 5.88 -7.37
CA ALA A 825 -42.47 6.68 -8.59
C ALA A 825 -41.08 7.24 -8.92
N MET A 826 -40.95 7.82 -10.09
CA MET A 826 -39.75 8.54 -10.53
C MET A 826 -40.12 9.97 -10.90
N VAL A 827 -39.24 10.91 -10.60
CA VAL A 827 -39.37 12.33 -10.94
C VAL A 827 -38.09 12.81 -11.62
N ALA A 828 -38.22 13.83 -12.45
CA ALA A 828 -37.10 14.53 -13.04
C ALA A 828 -37.18 16.03 -12.77
N PHE A 829 -36.03 16.63 -12.50
CA PHE A 829 -35.88 18.06 -12.29
C PHE A 829 -34.84 18.61 -13.26
N ASP A 830 -35.02 19.87 -13.66
CA ASP A 830 -33.92 20.68 -14.15
C ASP A 830 -32.92 20.83 -13.01
N ARG A 831 -31.71 20.32 -13.20
CA ARG A 831 -30.75 20.16 -12.10
C ARG A 831 -30.15 21.49 -11.61
N TYR A 832 -30.28 22.56 -12.41
CA TYR A 832 -29.71 23.87 -12.11
C TYR A 832 -30.69 24.76 -11.36
N THR A 833 -31.98 24.65 -11.68
CA THR A 833 -33.06 25.48 -11.13
C THR A 833 -33.90 24.75 -10.09
N GLY A 834 -33.87 23.41 -10.05
CA GLY A 834 -34.72 22.59 -9.19
C GLY A 834 -36.18 22.50 -9.66
N LYS A 835 -36.48 22.99 -10.88
CA LYS A 835 -37.83 22.94 -11.44
C LYS A 835 -38.19 21.49 -11.79
N LEU A 836 -39.33 21.01 -11.29
CA LEU A 836 -39.90 19.73 -11.69
C LEU A 836 -40.22 19.74 -13.19
N LEU A 837 -39.70 18.76 -13.92
CA LEU A 837 -39.95 18.55 -15.35
C LEU A 837 -41.11 17.59 -15.57
N TRP A 838 -41.03 16.41 -14.96
CA TRP A 838 -42.04 15.37 -15.10
C TRP A 838 -42.02 14.38 -13.93
N ARG A 839 -43.07 13.55 -13.87
CA ARG A 839 -43.25 12.48 -12.90
C ARG A 839 -43.85 11.24 -13.58
N ALA A 840 -43.32 10.07 -13.30
CA ALA A 840 -43.79 8.78 -13.79
C ALA A 840 -44.10 7.83 -12.62
N GLU A 841 -45.32 7.27 -12.57
CA GLU A 841 -45.74 6.33 -11.53
C GLU A 841 -45.30 4.89 -11.85
N ALA A 842 -44.85 4.14 -10.84
CA ALA A 842 -44.62 2.71 -10.99
C ALA A 842 -45.95 1.95 -10.94
N ARG A 843 -46.08 0.90 -11.76
CA ARG A 843 -47.17 -0.08 -11.61
C ARG A 843 -46.95 -0.92 -10.35
N HIS A 844 -45.70 -1.29 -10.10
CA HIS A 844 -45.26 -2.09 -8.97
C HIS A 844 -44.21 -1.33 -8.17
N SER A 845 -43.00 -1.19 -8.70
CA SER A 845 -41.90 -0.46 -8.06
C SER A 845 -40.71 -0.39 -9.02
N PHE A 846 -40.12 0.80 -9.17
CA PHE A 846 -38.92 1.00 -9.98
C PHE A 846 -37.66 0.62 -9.20
N TRP A 847 -36.96 -0.41 -9.65
CA TRP A 847 -35.72 -0.90 -9.01
C TRP A 847 -34.57 0.08 -9.17
N HIS A 848 -33.87 0.42 -8.09
CA HIS A 848 -32.78 1.41 -8.16
C HIS A 848 -31.63 0.95 -9.07
N ASN A 849 -31.23 -0.32 -8.99
CA ASN A 849 -30.23 -0.93 -9.89
C ASN A 849 -30.77 -1.21 -11.30
N GLY A 850 -32.07 -0.99 -11.52
CA GLY A 850 -32.76 -1.13 -12.79
C GLY A 850 -33.25 0.22 -13.34
N ILE A 851 -32.70 1.34 -12.85
CA ILE A 851 -32.89 2.68 -13.44
C ILE A 851 -31.57 3.08 -14.09
N VAL A 852 -31.60 3.32 -15.40
CA VAL A 852 -30.45 3.79 -16.18
C VAL A 852 -30.88 4.88 -17.15
N ALA A 853 -29.94 5.74 -17.56
CA ALA A 853 -30.21 6.79 -18.54
C ALA A 853 -29.13 6.84 -19.64
N GLY A 854 -29.54 7.26 -20.83
CA GLY A 854 -28.67 7.45 -21.99
C GLY A 854 -29.45 7.48 -23.31
N GLY A 855 -28.83 8.04 -24.36
CA GLY A 855 -29.48 8.17 -25.67
C GLY A 855 -30.74 9.05 -25.66
N GLY A 856 -30.79 10.02 -24.73
CA GLY A 856 -31.95 10.91 -24.51
C GLY A 856 -33.14 10.25 -23.79
N ARG A 857 -32.95 9.10 -23.14
CA ARG A 857 -34.03 8.35 -22.46
C ARG A 857 -33.65 7.92 -21.06
N VAL A 858 -34.67 7.67 -20.25
CA VAL A 858 -34.57 6.93 -18.99
C VAL A 858 -35.24 5.58 -19.16
N TYR A 859 -34.57 4.52 -18.73
CA TYR A 859 -35.08 3.15 -18.72
C TYR A 859 -35.25 2.71 -17.27
N ALA A 860 -36.43 2.20 -16.92
CA ALA A 860 -36.76 1.82 -15.55
C ALA A 860 -37.45 0.45 -15.49
N LEU A 861 -36.87 -0.47 -14.71
CA LEU A 861 -37.41 -1.79 -14.44
C LEU A 861 -38.48 -1.73 -13.34
N ASP A 862 -39.72 -2.11 -13.68
CA ASP A 862 -40.91 -1.99 -12.84
C ASP A 862 -41.52 -3.38 -12.55
N ARG A 863 -41.24 -3.92 -11.36
CA ARG A 863 -41.71 -5.25 -10.92
C ARG A 863 -41.59 -5.45 -9.41
N ASN A 864 -42.32 -6.44 -8.86
CA ASN A 864 -42.07 -6.90 -7.49
C ASN A 864 -40.92 -7.92 -7.44
N PRO A 865 -40.25 -8.07 -6.27
CA PRO A 865 -39.26 -9.13 -6.07
C PRO A 865 -39.90 -10.51 -5.89
N LYS A 866 -39.15 -11.56 -6.22
CA LYS A 866 -39.61 -12.96 -6.18
C LYS A 866 -40.22 -13.39 -4.82
N PRO A 867 -39.65 -13.05 -3.64
CA PRO A 867 -40.28 -13.38 -2.36
C PRO A 867 -41.65 -12.74 -2.16
N VAL A 868 -41.86 -11.51 -2.65
CA VAL A 868 -43.16 -10.81 -2.57
C VAL A 868 -44.15 -11.47 -3.53
N GLU A 869 -43.74 -11.82 -4.74
CA GLU A 869 -44.56 -12.59 -5.68
C GLU A 869 -45.04 -13.91 -5.08
N ASP A 870 -44.13 -14.69 -4.48
CA ASP A 870 -44.47 -15.96 -3.84
C ASP A 870 -45.43 -15.77 -2.67
N ALA A 871 -45.28 -14.69 -1.89
CA ALA A 871 -46.19 -14.35 -0.80
C ALA A 871 -47.60 -13.99 -1.30
N LEU A 872 -47.70 -13.15 -2.35
CA LEU A 872 -48.97 -12.78 -2.96
C LEU A 872 -49.66 -13.99 -3.62
N ARG A 873 -48.89 -14.86 -4.28
CA ARG A 873 -49.40 -16.11 -4.87
C ARG A 873 -50.01 -17.04 -3.83
N ARG A 874 -49.38 -17.18 -2.65
CA ARG A 874 -49.94 -17.96 -1.54
C ARG A 874 -51.25 -17.40 -1.00
N ARG A 875 -51.48 -16.09 -1.17
CA ARG A 875 -52.75 -15.40 -0.83
C ARG A 875 -53.78 -15.44 -1.97
N GLY A 876 -53.54 -16.25 -3.00
CA GLY A 876 -54.46 -16.44 -4.13
C GLY A 876 -54.39 -15.33 -5.19
N GLN A 877 -53.38 -14.46 -5.17
CA GLN A 877 -53.19 -13.45 -6.22
C GLN A 877 -52.34 -14.03 -7.36
N SER A 878 -52.73 -13.81 -8.62
CA SER A 878 -51.96 -14.28 -9.77
C SER A 878 -50.65 -13.50 -9.95
N HIS A 879 -49.70 -14.08 -10.69
CA HIS A 879 -48.52 -13.34 -11.13
C HIS A 879 -48.97 -12.13 -11.96
N PRO A 880 -48.43 -10.91 -11.73
CA PRO A 880 -48.85 -9.76 -12.52
C PRO A 880 -48.34 -9.87 -13.96
N ASP A 881 -49.23 -9.80 -14.95
CA ASP A 881 -48.88 -9.67 -16.38
C ASP A 881 -48.48 -8.23 -16.75
N THR A 882 -48.29 -7.37 -15.74
CA THR A 882 -48.13 -5.92 -15.87
C THR A 882 -46.72 -5.43 -15.53
N TYR A 883 -45.79 -6.34 -15.23
CA TYR A 883 -44.37 -6.02 -15.13
C TYR A 883 -43.86 -5.42 -16.42
N ARG A 884 -42.91 -4.50 -16.31
CA ARG A 884 -42.37 -3.82 -17.49
C ARG A 884 -40.94 -3.33 -17.36
N ILE A 885 -40.33 -3.09 -18.50
CA ILE A 885 -39.29 -2.07 -18.64
C ILE A 885 -39.95 -0.86 -19.31
N LEU A 886 -39.93 0.28 -18.62
CA LEU A 886 -40.44 1.54 -19.13
C LEU A 886 -39.30 2.36 -19.72
N ALA A 887 -39.45 2.85 -20.95
CA ALA A 887 -38.58 3.87 -21.51
C ALA A 887 -39.35 5.18 -21.70
N VAL A 888 -38.82 6.26 -21.15
CA VAL A 888 -39.38 7.62 -21.30
C VAL A 888 -38.32 8.56 -21.85
N ASP A 889 -38.76 9.62 -22.53
CA ASP A 889 -37.91 10.75 -22.89
C ASP A 889 -37.31 11.40 -21.62
N LEU A 890 -36.03 11.72 -21.66
CA LEU A 890 -35.29 12.23 -20.51
C LEU A 890 -35.83 13.60 -20.02
N HIS A 891 -36.26 14.46 -20.94
CA HIS A 891 -36.64 15.85 -20.65
C HIS A 891 -38.14 16.03 -20.45
N THR A 892 -38.97 15.28 -21.17
CA THR A 892 -40.43 15.43 -21.15
C THR A 892 -41.14 14.36 -20.32
N GLY A 893 -40.51 13.20 -20.11
CA GLY A 893 -41.13 12.05 -19.46
C GLY A 893 -42.18 11.35 -20.32
N GLU A 894 -42.32 11.74 -21.60
CA GLU A 894 -43.24 11.09 -22.52
C GLU A 894 -42.79 9.63 -22.77
N PRO A 895 -43.70 8.64 -22.70
CA PRO A 895 -43.36 7.25 -22.97
C PRO A 895 -42.86 7.05 -24.40
N ALA A 896 -41.64 6.54 -24.54
CA ALA A 896 -41.08 6.12 -25.82
C ALA A 896 -41.56 4.70 -26.18
N TRP A 897 -41.50 3.78 -25.21
CA TRP A 897 -42.02 2.42 -25.32
C TRP A 897 -42.14 1.77 -23.92
N ASP A 898 -42.93 0.70 -23.84
CA ASP A 898 -43.17 -0.10 -22.62
C ASP A 898 -43.09 -1.59 -23.03
N LEU A 899 -42.19 -2.35 -22.41
CA LEU A 899 -41.99 -3.77 -22.67
C LEU A 899 -42.52 -4.61 -21.52
N THR A 900 -43.62 -5.35 -21.72
CA THR A 900 -44.26 -6.18 -20.67
C THR A 900 -43.95 -7.67 -20.73
N GLY A 901 -43.60 -8.19 -21.90
CA GLY A 901 -43.15 -9.58 -22.06
C GLY A 901 -41.64 -9.68 -21.84
N GLN A 902 -41.18 -10.70 -21.11
CA GLN A 902 -39.76 -11.01 -20.88
C GLN A 902 -39.04 -10.16 -19.82
N VAL A 903 -39.77 -9.68 -18.82
CA VAL A 903 -39.21 -8.91 -17.71
C VAL A 903 -38.73 -9.83 -16.58
N PHE A 904 -37.43 -9.81 -16.29
CA PHE A 904 -36.79 -10.56 -15.21
C PHE A 904 -35.62 -9.79 -14.58
N GLY A 905 -35.02 -10.36 -13.54
CA GLY A 905 -33.85 -9.78 -12.87
C GLY A 905 -34.14 -8.47 -12.13
N THR A 906 -33.08 -7.73 -11.81
CA THR A 906 -33.12 -6.44 -11.10
C THR A 906 -32.16 -5.42 -11.72
N TRP A 907 -31.40 -5.81 -12.75
CA TRP A 907 -30.28 -5.04 -13.28
C TRP A 907 -30.56 -4.60 -14.71
N LEU A 908 -30.44 -3.29 -14.94
CA LEU A 908 -30.33 -2.72 -16.28
C LEU A 908 -28.95 -2.08 -16.45
N GLY A 909 -28.39 -2.20 -17.66
CA GLY A 909 -27.22 -1.45 -18.12
C GLY A 909 -27.46 -0.93 -19.52
N TYR A 910 -26.95 0.27 -19.85
CA TYR A 910 -27.11 0.85 -21.18
C TYR A 910 -25.76 1.12 -21.83
N SER A 911 -25.63 0.81 -23.11
CA SER A 911 -24.47 1.17 -23.94
C SER A 911 -24.85 2.31 -24.88
N PRO A 912 -24.39 3.55 -24.61
CA PRO A 912 -24.67 4.70 -25.46
C PRO A 912 -24.11 4.54 -26.88
N ASP A 913 -22.91 3.96 -27.01
CA ASP A 913 -22.22 3.83 -28.29
C ASP A 913 -22.94 2.89 -29.28
N HIS A 914 -23.68 1.91 -28.75
CA HIS A 914 -24.40 0.93 -29.55
C HIS A 914 -25.93 1.12 -29.54
N ASP A 915 -26.45 2.02 -28.71
CA ASP A 915 -27.89 2.18 -28.43
C ASP A 915 -28.55 0.85 -28.03
N LEU A 916 -27.92 0.13 -27.11
CA LEU A 916 -28.35 -1.19 -26.61
C LEU A 916 -28.56 -1.18 -25.10
N LEU A 917 -29.67 -1.79 -24.66
CA LEU A 917 -30.08 -1.94 -23.26
C LEU A 917 -29.94 -3.40 -22.85
N LEU A 918 -29.08 -3.66 -21.86
CA LEU A 918 -28.89 -4.94 -21.20
C LEU A 918 -29.90 -5.09 -20.05
N GLN A 919 -30.62 -6.22 -20.03
CA GLN A 919 -31.35 -6.73 -18.89
C GLN A 919 -30.67 -7.99 -18.34
N ALA A 920 -30.36 -7.97 -17.05
CA ALA A 920 -29.60 -9.02 -16.40
C ALA A 920 -30.02 -9.25 -14.94
N GLY A 921 -29.48 -10.33 -14.37
CA GLY A 921 -29.36 -10.55 -12.96
C GLY A 921 -28.07 -9.98 -12.39
N ALA A 922 -28.04 -9.90 -11.07
CA ALA A 922 -27.00 -9.20 -10.36
C ALA A 922 -26.48 -10.01 -9.17
N ALA A 923 -26.68 -11.33 -9.15
CA ALA A 923 -26.41 -12.19 -8.01
C ALA A 923 -24.91 -12.28 -7.65
N ALA A 924 -24.61 -11.99 -6.39
CA ALA A 924 -23.30 -12.16 -5.74
C ALA A 924 -23.48 -12.34 -4.22
N GLY A 925 -22.43 -12.77 -3.53
CA GLY A 925 -22.47 -13.08 -2.09
C GLY A 925 -22.75 -11.88 -1.17
N ASP A 926 -22.61 -10.66 -1.67
CA ASP A 926 -22.82 -9.39 -0.96
C ASP A 926 -24.09 -8.63 -1.40
N ARG A 927 -24.99 -9.29 -2.13
CA ARG A 927 -26.21 -8.71 -2.68
C ARG A 927 -27.48 -9.37 -2.13
N LEU A 928 -28.64 -8.88 -2.55
CA LEU A 928 -29.93 -9.44 -2.14
C LEU A 928 -30.04 -10.90 -2.58
N THR A 929 -30.57 -11.76 -1.70
CA THR A 929 -30.79 -13.19 -2.00
C THR A 929 -31.83 -13.44 -3.10
N SER A 930 -32.64 -12.43 -3.43
CA SER A 930 -33.64 -12.46 -4.50
C SER A 930 -33.07 -12.16 -5.88
N GLU A 931 -31.77 -11.85 -5.99
CA GLU A 931 -31.09 -11.67 -7.26
C GLU A 931 -31.12 -12.93 -8.12
N VAL A 932 -31.36 -12.78 -9.42
CA VAL A 932 -31.37 -13.92 -10.34
C VAL A 932 -29.94 -14.29 -10.77
N THR A 933 -29.68 -15.58 -10.90
CA THR A 933 -28.35 -16.16 -11.20
C THR A 933 -28.21 -16.63 -12.65
N GLN A 934 -29.26 -16.49 -13.45
CA GLN A 934 -29.30 -16.96 -14.83
C GLN A 934 -30.22 -16.07 -15.69
N GLY A 935 -29.96 -16.06 -16.98
CA GLY A 935 -30.73 -15.31 -17.96
C GLY A 935 -30.11 -13.96 -18.32
N MET A 936 -30.08 -13.62 -19.60
CA MET A 936 -29.62 -12.33 -20.12
C MET A 936 -30.40 -11.96 -21.38
N ALA A 937 -30.76 -10.69 -21.52
CA ALA A 937 -31.43 -10.18 -22.71
C ALA A 937 -30.87 -8.81 -23.10
N VAL A 938 -30.77 -8.55 -24.39
CA VAL A 938 -30.37 -7.25 -24.94
C VAL A 938 -31.45 -6.72 -25.86
N TYR A 939 -31.79 -5.45 -25.70
CA TYR A 939 -32.81 -4.74 -26.46
C TYR A 939 -32.20 -3.53 -27.15
N ARG A 940 -32.81 -3.08 -28.25
CA ARG A 940 -32.50 -1.76 -28.81
C ARG A 940 -33.05 -0.67 -27.91
N GLY A 941 -32.21 0.26 -27.46
CA GLY A 941 -32.60 1.36 -26.57
C GLY A 941 -33.71 2.24 -27.17
N ARG A 942 -33.59 2.59 -28.45
CA ARG A 942 -34.60 3.43 -29.13
C ARG A 942 -35.99 2.81 -29.29
N THR A 943 -36.08 1.50 -29.49
CA THR A 943 -37.34 0.84 -29.90
C THR A 943 -37.85 -0.21 -28.93
N GLY A 944 -37.05 -0.65 -27.96
CA GLY A 944 -37.38 -1.74 -27.05
C GLY A 944 -37.42 -3.12 -27.70
N SER A 945 -37.07 -3.23 -28.99
CA SER A 945 -37.10 -4.51 -29.71
C SER A 945 -35.97 -5.41 -29.24
N LEU A 946 -36.29 -6.69 -28.97
CA LEU A 946 -35.31 -7.71 -28.60
C LEU A 946 -34.26 -7.88 -29.70
N VAL A 947 -32.99 -7.87 -29.31
CA VAL A 947 -31.85 -8.18 -30.17
C VAL A 947 -31.51 -9.67 -30.03
N TRP A 948 -31.25 -10.10 -28.79
CA TRP A 948 -31.02 -11.51 -28.46
C TRP A 948 -31.34 -11.76 -26.98
N LYS A 949 -31.58 -13.03 -26.65
CA LYS A 949 -31.83 -13.52 -25.30
C LYS A 949 -31.20 -14.88 -25.10
N ASN A 950 -30.62 -15.10 -23.92
CA ASN A 950 -30.12 -16.40 -23.48
C ASN A 950 -30.63 -16.68 -22.07
N ASP A 951 -31.64 -17.54 -21.96
CA ASP A 951 -32.29 -17.89 -20.68
C ASP A 951 -31.46 -18.86 -19.83
N ASP A 952 -30.57 -19.63 -20.47
CA ASP A 952 -29.81 -20.70 -19.83
C ASP A 952 -28.41 -20.26 -19.37
N LEU A 953 -27.97 -19.05 -19.74
CA LEU A 953 -26.67 -18.52 -19.35
C LEU A 953 -26.63 -18.29 -17.83
N LYS A 954 -25.79 -19.06 -17.14
CA LYS A 954 -25.51 -18.93 -15.71
C LYS A 954 -24.25 -18.10 -15.51
N TYR A 955 -24.32 -17.10 -14.64
CA TYR A 955 -23.21 -16.20 -14.35
C TYR A 955 -23.35 -15.60 -12.95
N SER A 956 -22.29 -14.95 -12.49
CA SER A 956 -22.33 -14.08 -11.31
C SER A 956 -22.34 -12.62 -11.77
N GLY A 957 -23.06 -11.77 -11.05
CA GLY A 957 -23.29 -10.38 -11.42
C GLY A 957 -22.87 -9.39 -10.33
N PRO A 958 -22.95 -8.09 -10.58
CA PRO A 958 -23.41 -7.45 -11.82
C PRO A 958 -22.42 -7.59 -12.99
N CYS A 959 -22.90 -7.36 -14.22
CA CYS A 959 -22.09 -7.42 -15.45
C CYS A 959 -21.53 -6.05 -15.81
N VAL A 960 -20.29 -6.02 -16.31
CA VAL A 960 -19.64 -4.80 -16.81
C VAL A 960 -19.98 -4.62 -18.29
N LEU A 961 -20.26 -3.39 -18.70
CA LEU A 961 -20.32 -2.99 -20.11
C LEU A 961 -18.99 -2.34 -20.51
N HIS A 962 -18.25 -2.97 -21.41
CA HIS A 962 -16.94 -2.50 -21.87
C HIS A 962 -16.92 -2.52 -23.40
N GLY A 963 -17.05 -1.35 -24.02
CA GLY A 963 -17.18 -1.23 -25.47
C GLY A 963 -18.39 -2.01 -25.98
N ASP A 964 -18.14 -2.97 -26.86
CA ASP A 964 -19.14 -3.88 -27.43
C ASP A 964 -19.35 -5.15 -26.59
N LEU A 965 -18.74 -5.27 -25.41
CA LEU A 965 -18.74 -6.48 -24.60
C LEU A 965 -19.56 -6.34 -23.31
N ILE A 966 -20.22 -7.44 -22.95
CA ILE A 966 -20.75 -7.73 -21.62
C ILE A 966 -19.75 -8.66 -20.93
N ILE A 967 -19.10 -8.19 -19.86
CA ILE A 967 -18.15 -8.98 -19.08
C ILE A 967 -18.85 -9.47 -17.81
N THR A 968 -18.87 -10.79 -17.59
CA THR A 968 -19.48 -11.39 -16.39
C THR A 968 -18.53 -11.42 -15.20
N ASN A 969 -19.08 -11.41 -13.99
CA ASN A 969 -18.29 -11.45 -12.76
C ASN A 969 -17.78 -12.87 -12.46
N ALA A 970 -16.74 -12.98 -11.63
CA ALA A 970 -16.23 -14.26 -11.11
C ALA A 970 -16.48 -14.33 -9.60
N ASN A 971 -16.89 -15.48 -9.06
CA ASN A 971 -16.95 -15.66 -7.59
C ASN A 971 -15.58 -16.05 -7.02
N SER A 972 -15.46 -16.02 -5.70
CA SER A 972 -14.25 -16.50 -5.01
C SER A 972 -13.90 -17.93 -5.43
N ASN A 973 -12.68 -18.15 -5.92
CA ASN A 973 -12.18 -19.44 -6.38
C ASN A 973 -13.01 -20.07 -7.51
N ALA A 974 -13.58 -19.23 -8.40
CA ALA A 974 -14.34 -19.67 -9.56
C ALA A 974 -13.94 -18.88 -10.81
N GLU A 975 -14.17 -19.48 -11.99
CA GLU A 975 -14.11 -18.77 -13.26
C GLU A 975 -15.40 -18.00 -13.54
N SER A 976 -15.29 -16.87 -14.24
CA SER A 976 -16.43 -16.17 -14.84
C SER A 976 -17.09 -17.02 -15.93
N ALA A 977 -18.33 -16.69 -16.28
CA ALA A 977 -18.98 -17.26 -17.48
C ALA A 977 -18.34 -16.77 -18.80
N GLY A 978 -17.53 -15.70 -18.74
CA GLY A 978 -16.80 -15.11 -19.85
C GLY A 978 -17.30 -13.73 -20.24
N ALA A 979 -16.96 -13.32 -21.46
CA ALA A 979 -17.44 -12.08 -22.08
C ALA A 979 -18.25 -12.37 -23.35
N PHE A 980 -19.25 -11.54 -23.63
CA PHE A 980 -20.20 -11.73 -24.74
C PHE A 980 -20.42 -10.44 -25.51
N HIS A 981 -20.51 -10.51 -26.84
CA HIS A 981 -20.79 -9.34 -27.67
C HIS A 981 -22.23 -8.84 -27.46
N LEU A 982 -22.38 -7.53 -27.23
CA LEU A 982 -23.66 -6.85 -27.04
C LEU A 982 -24.59 -7.03 -28.25
N ALA A 983 -24.02 -7.08 -29.46
CA ALA A 983 -24.80 -7.09 -30.70
C ALA A 983 -25.54 -8.41 -30.96
N ASP A 984 -24.99 -9.55 -30.52
CA ASP A 984 -25.52 -10.88 -30.88
C ASP A 984 -25.42 -11.96 -29.79
N GLY A 985 -24.76 -11.67 -28.67
CA GLY A 985 -24.60 -12.61 -27.56
C GLY A 985 -23.54 -13.69 -27.80
N SER A 986 -22.77 -13.60 -28.89
CA SER A 986 -21.68 -14.52 -29.16
C SER A 986 -20.54 -14.32 -28.14
N PRO A 987 -19.86 -15.41 -27.69
CA PRO A 987 -18.77 -15.29 -26.73
C PRO A 987 -17.54 -14.63 -27.38
N LYS A 988 -16.85 -13.76 -26.63
CA LYS A 988 -15.53 -13.25 -27.02
C LYS A 988 -14.56 -14.42 -27.07
N LEU A 989 -13.97 -14.67 -28.24
CA LEU A 989 -12.91 -15.66 -28.41
C LEU A 989 -11.54 -14.99 -28.32
N VAL A 990 -10.59 -15.68 -27.71
CA VAL A 990 -9.17 -15.31 -27.65
C VAL A 990 -8.31 -16.49 -28.10
N GLU A 991 -7.19 -16.17 -28.75
CA GLU A 991 -6.22 -17.17 -29.18
C GLU A 991 -5.37 -17.61 -27.97
N ASN A 992 -5.28 -18.92 -27.75
CA ASN A 992 -4.33 -19.51 -26.80
C ASN A 992 -2.91 -19.14 -27.25
N ALA A 993 -2.15 -18.47 -26.38
CA ALA A 993 -0.84 -17.92 -26.70
C ALA A 993 0.23 -19.00 -27.00
N ILE A 994 -0.03 -20.25 -26.60
CA ILE A 994 0.89 -21.38 -26.73
C ILE A 994 0.57 -22.23 -27.97
N THR A 995 -0.72 -22.57 -28.16
CA THR A 995 -1.17 -23.51 -29.22
C THR A 995 -1.73 -22.80 -30.46
N GLY A 996 -2.26 -21.58 -30.31
CA GLY A 996 -3.00 -20.87 -31.38
C GLY A 996 -4.48 -21.24 -31.49
N GLU A 997 -5.01 -22.09 -30.60
CA GLU A 997 -6.43 -22.48 -30.62
C GLU A 997 -7.33 -21.37 -30.06
N LEU A 998 -8.47 -21.13 -30.69
CA LEU A 998 -9.46 -20.16 -30.22
C LEU A 998 -10.30 -20.74 -29.07
N ARG A 999 -10.49 -19.95 -28.02
CA ARG A 999 -11.23 -20.32 -26.81
C ARG A 999 -12.02 -19.14 -26.25
N PRO A 1000 -13.13 -19.37 -25.52
CA PRO A 1000 -13.83 -18.29 -24.83
C PRO A 1000 -12.93 -17.59 -23.82
N TRP A 1001 -12.94 -16.25 -23.81
CA TRP A 1001 -12.27 -15.45 -22.79
C TRP A 1001 -12.94 -15.63 -21.43
N ARG A 1002 -12.15 -15.83 -20.38
CA ARG A 1002 -12.61 -15.97 -18.99
C ARG A 1002 -11.59 -15.37 -18.02
N ILE A 1003 -12.08 -15.01 -16.83
CA ILE A 1003 -11.27 -14.56 -15.71
C ILE A 1003 -11.53 -15.42 -14.47
N SER A 1004 -10.49 -15.64 -13.67
CA SER A 1004 -10.56 -16.28 -12.35
C SER A 1004 -10.04 -15.34 -11.26
N ARG A 1005 -10.51 -15.51 -10.03
CA ARG A 1005 -9.95 -14.84 -8.86
C ARG A 1005 -9.95 -15.76 -7.65
N ALA A 1006 -9.00 -15.54 -6.75
CA ALA A 1006 -9.00 -16.11 -5.41
C ALA A 1006 -10.11 -15.45 -4.56
N TYR A 1007 -10.03 -15.58 -3.24
CA TYR A 1007 -11.01 -15.01 -2.32
C TYR A 1007 -11.22 -13.50 -2.50
N GLY A 1008 -12.47 -13.07 -2.66
CA GLY A 1008 -12.85 -11.67 -2.85
C GLY A 1008 -14.34 -11.42 -2.64
N CYS A 1009 -14.68 -10.25 -2.09
CA CYS A 1009 -16.05 -9.88 -1.73
C CYS A 1009 -16.62 -8.69 -2.51
N ASN A 1010 -15.83 -8.03 -3.37
CA ASN A 1010 -16.29 -6.90 -4.19
C ASN A 1010 -16.69 -7.34 -5.60
N SER A 1011 -17.37 -6.46 -6.33
CA SER A 1011 -17.63 -6.63 -7.77
C SER A 1011 -16.39 -6.30 -8.60
N ILE A 1012 -16.26 -6.94 -9.78
CA ILE A 1012 -15.25 -6.55 -10.77
C ILE A 1012 -15.62 -5.17 -11.32
N ILE A 1013 -14.61 -4.32 -11.48
CA ILE A 1013 -14.73 -2.98 -12.06
C ILE A 1013 -13.77 -2.87 -13.23
N ALA A 1014 -14.18 -2.19 -14.29
CA ALA A 1014 -13.32 -1.92 -15.42
C ALA A 1014 -12.81 -0.47 -15.47
N GLY A 1015 -11.54 -0.30 -15.85
CA GLY A 1015 -11.09 0.85 -16.64
C GLY A 1015 -11.06 0.49 -18.12
N GLU A 1016 -10.47 1.33 -18.97
CA GLU A 1016 -10.27 0.96 -20.38
C GLU A 1016 -9.29 -0.22 -20.51
N ASN A 1017 -8.17 -0.16 -19.77
CA ASN A 1017 -7.02 -1.06 -19.98
C ASN A 1017 -6.92 -2.22 -18.98
N LEU A 1018 -7.72 -2.24 -17.91
CA LEU A 1018 -7.63 -3.27 -16.87
C LEU A 1018 -8.94 -3.47 -16.12
N LEU A 1019 -9.11 -4.66 -15.56
CA LEU A 1019 -10.12 -4.96 -14.55
C LEU A 1019 -9.48 -4.93 -13.16
N THR A 1020 -10.24 -4.49 -12.15
CA THR A 1020 -9.82 -4.49 -10.75
C THR A 1020 -10.86 -5.14 -9.86
N PHE A 1021 -10.38 -5.82 -8.82
CA PHE A 1021 -11.21 -6.60 -7.89
C PHE A 1021 -10.38 -7.02 -6.67
N ARG A 1022 -10.99 -7.74 -5.73
CA ARG A 1022 -10.30 -8.42 -4.64
C ARG A 1022 -9.99 -9.87 -5.03
N SER A 1023 -8.73 -10.28 -4.84
CA SER A 1023 -8.26 -11.65 -5.07
C SER A 1023 -7.16 -11.98 -4.06
N GLY A 1024 -7.53 -12.33 -2.83
CA GLY A 1024 -6.60 -12.44 -1.68
C GLY A 1024 -6.13 -11.07 -1.16
N ALA A 1025 -5.53 -10.26 -2.03
CA ALA A 1025 -5.17 -8.85 -1.84
C ALA A 1025 -5.92 -7.96 -2.85
N ALA A 1026 -5.48 -6.72 -3.05
CA ALA A 1026 -5.91 -5.92 -4.20
C ALA A 1026 -5.47 -6.65 -5.50
N GLY A 1027 -6.42 -6.92 -6.39
CA GLY A 1027 -6.22 -7.74 -7.59
C GLY A 1027 -6.54 -6.99 -8.87
N PHE A 1028 -5.93 -7.44 -9.96
CA PHE A 1028 -6.14 -6.90 -11.30
C PHE A 1028 -6.15 -8.00 -12.36
N TYR A 1029 -6.68 -7.67 -13.53
CA TYR A 1029 -6.48 -8.40 -14.79
C TYR A 1029 -6.17 -7.39 -15.89
N ASP A 1030 -5.06 -7.59 -16.60
CA ASP A 1030 -4.64 -6.70 -17.69
C ASP A 1030 -5.42 -6.99 -18.96
N LEU A 1031 -6.21 -6.03 -19.46
CA LEU A 1031 -6.95 -6.19 -20.71
C LEU A 1031 -6.09 -5.94 -21.96
N LEU A 1032 -4.91 -5.34 -21.82
CA LEU A 1032 -4.01 -5.09 -22.95
C LEU A 1032 -3.23 -6.33 -23.34
N THR A 1033 -2.73 -7.09 -22.35
CA THR A 1033 -1.96 -8.31 -22.57
C THR A 1033 -2.77 -9.57 -22.39
N GLU A 1034 -3.89 -9.52 -21.65
CA GLU A 1034 -4.72 -10.68 -21.30
C GLU A 1034 -3.92 -11.80 -20.59
N GLY A 1035 -2.90 -11.41 -19.83
CA GLY A 1035 -1.92 -12.34 -19.23
C GLY A 1035 -2.40 -13.13 -18.00
N GLY A 1036 -3.58 -12.83 -17.46
CA GLY A 1036 -4.11 -13.50 -16.27
C GLY A 1036 -4.36 -12.56 -15.09
N THR A 1037 -4.55 -13.14 -13.91
CA THR A 1037 -4.87 -12.40 -12.67
C THR A 1037 -3.62 -12.11 -11.88
N GLY A 1038 -3.40 -10.85 -11.50
CA GLY A 1038 -2.28 -10.41 -10.67
C GLY A 1038 -2.73 -9.70 -9.39
N ASN A 1039 -1.78 -9.31 -8.54
CA ASN A 1039 -2.06 -8.66 -7.26
C ASN A 1039 -1.08 -7.53 -6.93
N PHE A 1040 -1.61 -6.47 -6.30
CA PHE A 1040 -0.80 -5.48 -5.59
C PHE A 1040 -0.66 -5.92 -4.13
N GLY A 1041 0.47 -6.56 -3.81
CA GLY A 1041 0.79 -7.01 -2.45
C GLY A 1041 0.93 -5.86 -1.44
N GLY A 1042 0.80 -6.14 -0.15
CA GLY A 1042 1.01 -5.15 0.93
C GLY A 1042 -0.21 -4.40 1.43
N PHE A 1043 -1.31 -4.34 0.65
CA PHE A 1043 -2.57 -3.76 1.11
C PHE A 1043 -3.78 -4.57 0.62
N ARG A 1044 -4.95 -4.22 1.13
CA ARG A 1044 -6.23 -4.81 0.74
C ARG A 1044 -7.17 -3.77 0.15
N SER A 1045 -7.95 -4.18 -0.83
CA SER A 1045 -9.16 -3.46 -1.23
C SER A 1045 -10.26 -3.59 -0.17
N GLY A 1046 -11.21 -2.66 -0.25
CA GLY A 1046 -12.45 -2.60 0.51
C GLY A 1046 -13.43 -3.68 0.07
N CYS A 1047 -14.60 -3.71 0.73
CA CYS A 1047 -15.65 -4.68 0.41
C CYS A 1047 -16.57 -4.21 -0.72
N THR A 1048 -16.48 -2.94 -1.10
CA THR A 1048 -17.24 -2.28 -2.17
C THR A 1048 -16.32 -2.00 -3.37
N ALA A 1049 -16.83 -1.31 -4.38
CA ALA A 1049 -16.00 -0.79 -5.46
C ALA A 1049 -15.07 0.30 -4.91
N ASN A 1050 -13.80 -0.03 -4.68
CA ASN A 1050 -12.80 0.89 -4.10
C ASN A 1050 -11.43 0.87 -4.80
N LEU A 1051 -11.36 0.36 -6.03
CA LEU A 1051 -10.20 0.37 -6.91
C LEU A 1051 -10.60 1.02 -8.22
N VAL A 1052 -10.91 2.32 -8.17
CA VAL A 1052 -11.52 3.05 -9.29
C VAL A 1052 -10.46 3.77 -10.11
N ALA A 1053 -10.32 3.39 -11.38
CA ALA A 1053 -9.54 4.14 -12.36
C ALA A 1053 -10.33 5.39 -12.77
N ALA A 1054 -9.87 6.58 -12.40
CA ALA A 1054 -10.50 7.86 -12.76
C ALA A 1054 -9.55 9.03 -12.50
N ASP A 1055 -9.73 10.13 -13.23
CA ASP A 1055 -8.89 11.32 -13.21
C ASP A 1055 -7.40 11.06 -13.50
N GLY A 1056 -7.12 9.96 -14.22
CA GLY A 1056 -5.78 9.53 -14.63
C GLY A 1056 -5.03 8.72 -13.60
N VAL A 1057 -5.67 8.30 -12.50
CA VAL A 1057 -5.05 7.50 -11.43
C VAL A 1057 -5.95 6.34 -11.02
N LEU A 1058 -5.36 5.27 -10.47
CA LEU A 1058 -6.11 4.22 -9.79
C LEU A 1058 -6.29 4.62 -8.31
N ASN A 1059 -7.52 4.97 -7.95
CA ASN A 1059 -7.88 5.41 -6.61
C ASN A 1059 -8.13 4.18 -5.71
N ALA A 1060 -7.49 4.16 -4.54
CA ALA A 1060 -7.67 3.10 -3.55
C ALA A 1060 -7.91 3.69 -2.14
N PRO A 1061 -9.08 4.27 -1.87
CA PRO A 1061 -9.43 4.73 -0.54
C PRO A 1061 -9.55 3.57 0.45
N ASP A 1062 -9.09 3.79 1.69
CA ASP A 1062 -9.18 2.78 2.75
C ASP A 1062 -10.57 2.76 3.40
N TYR A 1063 -11.35 1.75 3.03
CA TYR A 1063 -12.61 1.40 3.69
C TYR A 1063 -12.44 0.30 4.75
N THR A 1064 -11.24 0.09 5.27
CA THR A 1064 -10.90 -1.09 6.08
C THR A 1064 -10.68 -0.78 7.54
N ARG A 1065 -10.98 0.44 8.03
CA ARG A 1065 -10.89 0.89 9.44
C ARG A 1065 -11.14 -0.22 10.48
N THR A 1066 -12.22 -0.99 10.34
CA THR A 1066 -12.61 -2.05 11.28
C THR A 1066 -12.01 -3.44 10.98
N CYS A 1067 -10.90 -3.50 10.25
CA CYS A 1067 -10.26 -4.74 9.83
C CYS A 1067 -9.21 -5.24 10.85
N SER A 1068 -9.22 -6.55 11.11
CA SER A 1068 -8.22 -7.26 11.91
C SER A 1068 -7.29 -8.21 11.14
N CYS A 1069 -7.34 -8.17 9.80
CA CYS A 1069 -6.44 -8.92 8.95
C CYS A 1069 -5.04 -8.28 8.94
N ALA A 1070 -4.02 -9.13 8.87
CA ALA A 1070 -2.60 -8.77 8.93
C ALA A 1070 -2.03 -8.25 7.59
N TYR A 1071 -2.83 -7.52 6.80
CA TYR A 1071 -2.29 -6.80 5.64
C TYR A 1071 -1.38 -5.69 6.16
N GLN A 1072 -0.22 -5.54 5.54
CA GLN A 1072 0.94 -4.83 6.09
C GLN A 1072 0.72 -3.32 6.22
N ASN A 1073 0.07 -2.73 5.21
CA ASN A 1073 -0.30 -1.32 5.16
C ASN A 1073 -1.82 -1.18 5.13
N GLN A 1074 -2.37 -0.51 6.14
CA GLN A 1074 -3.77 -0.08 6.18
C GLN A 1074 -3.81 1.43 5.96
N THR A 1075 -4.10 1.87 4.74
CA THR A 1075 -4.10 3.29 4.38
C THR A 1075 -4.72 3.53 3.01
N SER A 1076 -5.17 4.77 2.75
CA SER A 1076 -5.52 5.19 1.38
C SER A 1076 -4.25 5.38 0.56
N LEU A 1077 -4.35 5.07 -0.72
CA LEU A 1077 -3.31 5.38 -1.70
C LEU A 1077 -3.89 5.65 -3.09
N ALA A 1078 -3.07 6.21 -3.97
CA ALA A 1078 -3.34 6.26 -5.40
C ALA A 1078 -2.15 5.69 -6.17
N LEU A 1079 -2.44 5.02 -7.29
CA LEU A 1079 -1.42 4.47 -8.20
C LEU A 1079 -1.45 5.15 -9.57
N VAL A 1080 -0.28 5.26 -10.18
CA VAL A 1080 -0.08 5.78 -11.54
C VAL A 1080 0.75 4.80 -12.36
N HIS A 1081 0.64 4.88 -13.68
CA HIS A 1081 1.45 4.07 -14.58
C HIS A 1081 2.94 4.33 -14.35
N MET A 1082 3.68 3.26 -14.01
CA MET A 1082 5.13 3.28 -13.78
C MET A 1082 5.75 2.13 -14.59
N PRO A 1083 6.13 2.37 -15.85
CA PRO A 1083 6.54 1.31 -16.78
C PRO A 1083 7.80 0.56 -16.36
N GLU A 1084 8.61 1.11 -15.47
CA GLU A 1084 9.81 0.46 -14.93
C GLU A 1084 9.53 -0.59 -13.85
N LEU A 1085 8.30 -0.67 -13.33
CA LEU A 1085 7.93 -1.63 -12.29
C LEU A 1085 7.52 -2.98 -12.86
N ASP A 1086 7.50 -3.97 -11.99
CA ASP A 1086 7.07 -5.32 -12.31
C ASP A 1086 5.60 -5.59 -12.01
N ALA A 1087 5.06 -6.55 -12.76
CA ALA A 1087 3.76 -7.13 -12.51
C ALA A 1087 3.80 -8.62 -12.90
N TRP A 1088 3.40 -9.48 -11.96
CA TRP A 1088 3.31 -10.93 -12.15
C TRP A 1088 1.85 -11.36 -12.07
N THR A 1089 1.53 -12.40 -12.83
CA THR A 1089 0.17 -12.91 -12.96
C THR A 1089 0.15 -14.42 -12.78
N VAL A 1090 -1.05 -14.97 -12.59
CA VAL A 1090 -1.31 -16.40 -12.77
C VAL A 1090 -2.27 -16.56 -13.94
N SER A 1091 -1.91 -17.41 -14.92
CA SER A 1091 -2.74 -17.61 -16.11
C SER A 1091 -3.41 -18.98 -16.12
N ASN A 1092 -4.74 -18.98 -16.07
CA ASN A 1092 -5.56 -20.13 -16.45
C ASN A 1092 -5.94 -20.07 -17.95
N ALA A 1093 -5.56 -18.97 -18.62
CA ALA A 1093 -6.01 -18.56 -19.94
C ALA A 1093 -5.29 -19.29 -21.09
N ASP A 1094 -4.24 -20.07 -20.80
CA ASP A 1094 -3.42 -20.72 -21.83
C ASP A 1094 -3.26 -22.24 -21.63
N VAL A 1095 -3.90 -22.82 -20.61
CA VAL A 1095 -3.99 -24.29 -20.46
C VAL A 1095 -5.09 -24.82 -21.37
N PRO A 1096 -4.79 -25.68 -22.37
CA PRO A 1096 -5.80 -26.24 -23.27
C PRO A 1096 -6.65 -27.31 -22.57
N ASP A 1097 -7.92 -27.43 -22.99
CA ASP A 1097 -8.86 -28.40 -22.44
C ASP A 1097 -8.55 -29.83 -22.90
N SER A 1098 -7.97 -29.98 -24.11
CA SER A 1098 -7.49 -31.24 -24.67
C SER A 1098 -5.96 -31.24 -24.76
N GLY A 1099 -5.33 -32.35 -24.39
CA GLY A 1099 -3.88 -32.53 -24.52
C GLY A 1099 -3.44 -32.97 -25.91
N GLY A 1100 -2.13 -32.87 -26.16
CA GLY A 1100 -1.48 -33.35 -27.39
C GLY A 1100 -1.30 -32.29 -28.48
N ALA A 1101 -1.72 -31.05 -28.24
CA ALA A 1101 -1.38 -29.93 -29.14
C ALA A 1101 0.12 -29.62 -29.04
N ARG A 1102 0.79 -29.50 -30.19
CA ARG A 1102 2.21 -29.15 -30.25
C ARG A 1102 2.39 -27.64 -30.05
N ILE A 1103 3.42 -27.26 -29.29
CA ILE A 1103 3.76 -25.87 -29.02
C ILE A 1103 4.01 -25.12 -30.34
N ARG A 1104 3.33 -23.98 -30.51
CA ARG A 1104 3.55 -23.04 -31.61
C ARG A 1104 4.50 -21.92 -31.20
N ARG A 1105 4.29 -21.33 -30.03
CA ARG A 1105 5.17 -20.32 -29.44
C ARG A 1105 5.12 -20.42 -27.92
N LEU A 1106 6.25 -20.27 -27.22
CA LEU A 1106 6.29 -20.36 -25.77
C LEU A 1106 7.52 -19.63 -25.21
N GLY A 1107 7.34 -18.91 -24.12
CA GLY A 1107 8.43 -18.50 -23.23
C GLY A 1107 8.46 -19.37 -21.98
N ILE A 1108 9.64 -19.77 -21.53
CA ILE A 1108 9.85 -20.30 -20.16
C ILE A 1108 10.77 -19.31 -19.45
N ASN A 1109 10.30 -18.74 -18.35
CA ASN A 1109 11.07 -17.88 -17.48
C ASN A 1109 11.50 -18.65 -16.24
N LEU A 1110 12.77 -19.02 -16.19
CA LEU A 1110 13.37 -19.80 -15.11
C LEU A 1110 13.54 -18.91 -13.87
N GLY A 1111 13.25 -19.43 -12.69
CA GLY A 1111 13.29 -18.72 -11.40
C GLY A 1111 12.18 -17.67 -11.21
N ALA A 1112 11.27 -17.50 -12.17
CA ALA A 1112 10.22 -16.48 -12.10
C ALA A 1112 9.19 -16.79 -11.00
N PRO A 1113 8.60 -15.77 -10.37
CA PRO A 1113 7.61 -15.97 -9.30
C PRO A 1113 6.20 -16.27 -9.81
N GLY A 1114 5.95 -16.13 -11.12
CA GLY A 1114 4.64 -16.28 -11.74
C GLY A 1114 4.68 -16.15 -13.27
N ASP A 1115 3.55 -16.43 -13.91
CA ASP A 1115 3.39 -16.28 -15.36
C ASP A 1115 3.32 -14.80 -15.77
N ARG A 1116 3.72 -14.51 -17.02
CA ARG A 1116 3.60 -13.17 -17.60
C ARG A 1116 3.43 -13.23 -19.11
N ARG A 1117 2.45 -12.50 -19.64
CA ARG A 1117 2.30 -12.28 -21.08
C ARG A 1117 2.99 -10.99 -21.51
N ASP A 1118 3.88 -11.07 -22.49
CA ASP A 1118 4.59 -9.89 -22.99
C ASP A 1118 3.71 -9.06 -23.94
N PRO A 1119 4.09 -7.79 -24.25
CA PRO A 1119 3.33 -6.95 -25.17
C PRO A 1119 3.21 -7.49 -26.61
N ASN A 1120 4.02 -8.47 -27.00
CA ASN A 1120 3.95 -9.16 -28.29
C ASN A 1120 3.08 -10.43 -28.22
N GLY A 1121 2.35 -10.63 -27.12
CA GLY A 1121 1.44 -11.74 -26.90
C GLY A 1121 2.09 -13.07 -26.54
N LEU A 1122 3.42 -13.13 -26.33
CA LEU A 1122 4.10 -14.36 -25.90
C LEU A 1122 3.78 -14.64 -24.44
N MET A 1123 3.25 -15.83 -24.16
CA MET A 1123 3.11 -16.30 -22.79
C MET A 1123 4.45 -16.84 -22.28
N TRP A 1124 4.92 -16.26 -21.18
CA TRP A 1124 6.07 -16.74 -20.42
C TRP A 1124 5.58 -17.47 -19.19
N LEU A 1125 5.80 -18.78 -19.16
CA LEU A 1125 5.49 -19.62 -18.01
C LEU A 1125 6.63 -19.56 -17.00
N GLU A 1126 6.28 -19.53 -15.73
CA GLU A 1126 7.27 -19.69 -14.66
C GLU A 1126 7.85 -21.11 -14.62
N TYR A 1127 9.08 -21.23 -14.12
CA TYR A 1127 9.62 -22.51 -13.71
C TYR A 1127 10.68 -22.35 -12.60
N PRO A 1128 10.64 -23.13 -11.49
CA PRO A 1128 9.61 -24.11 -11.17
C PRO A 1128 8.25 -23.43 -10.97
N ALA A 1129 7.16 -24.17 -11.18
CA ALA A 1129 5.82 -23.66 -10.93
C ALA A 1129 5.62 -23.42 -9.42
N VAL A 1130 5.66 -22.16 -8.99
CA VAL A 1130 5.50 -21.72 -7.60
C VAL A 1130 4.26 -20.86 -7.40
N ALA A 1131 3.65 -20.33 -8.47
CA ALA A 1131 2.38 -19.62 -8.42
C ALA A 1131 1.25 -20.33 -9.17
N GLY A 1132 0.04 -20.20 -8.60
CA GLY A 1132 -1.21 -20.68 -9.20
C GLY A 1132 -1.16 -22.12 -9.70
N ASP A 1133 -1.89 -22.36 -10.80
CA ASP A 1133 -1.94 -23.63 -11.52
C ASP A 1133 -1.32 -23.44 -12.92
N SER A 1134 -0.05 -22.99 -12.97
CA SER A 1134 0.69 -22.78 -14.23
C SER A 1134 0.79 -24.09 -15.06
N LEU A 1135 0.93 -23.97 -16.37
CA LEU A 1135 0.95 -25.12 -17.28
C LEU A 1135 2.15 -26.04 -16.99
N ASN A 1136 1.86 -27.27 -16.57
CA ASN A 1136 2.86 -28.24 -16.14
C ASN A 1136 3.53 -28.99 -17.32
N LEU A 1137 4.46 -28.33 -18.00
CA LEU A 1137 5.23 -28.92 -19.12
C LEU A 1137 6.25 -29.96 -18.65
N GLU A 1138 6.57 -30.92 -19.53
CA GLU A 1138 7.65 -31.89 -19.30
C GLU A 1138 9.01 -31.19 -19.41
N LEU A 1139 9.57 -30.74 -18.27
CA LEU A 1139 10.86 -30.06 -18.20
C LEU A 1139 11.80 -30.75 -17.20
N GLU A 1140 12.87 -31.35 -17.71
CA GLU A 1140 13.95 -31.95 -16.93
C GLU A 1140 15.15 -31.00 -16.86
N ILE A 1141 15.69 -30.81 -15.66
CA ILE A 1141 16.84 -29.93 -15.38
C ILE A 1141 18.06 -30.75 -15.00
N PHE A 1142 19.19 -30.48 -15.64
CA PHE A 1142 20.47 -31.14 -15.36
C PHE A 1142 21.43 -30.23 -14.60
N GLY A 1143 22.13 -30.81 -13.62
CA GLY A 1143 23.11 -30.13 -12.79
C GLY A 1143 22.58 -29.75 -11.40
N ALA A 1144 23.43 -29.16 -10.56
CA ALA A 1144 23.06 -28.69 -9.22
C ALA A 1144 22.48 -27.25 -9.28
N ALA A 1145 21.52 -27.05 -10.16
CA ALA A 1145 20.97 -25.75 -10.48
C ALA A 1145 20.10 -25.20 -9.33
N ARG A 1146 20.19 -23.89 -9.07
CA ARG A 1146 19.40 -23.21 -8.03
C ARG A 1146 18.65 -22.02 -8.63
N PRO A 1147 17.35 -21.85 -8.34
CA PRO A 1147 16.63 -20.66 -8.75
C PRO A 1147 17.17 -19.42 -8.04
N TYR A 1148 17.14 -18.30 -8.75
CA TYR A 1148 17.35 -16.97 -8.20
C TYR A 1148 16.35 -16.00 -8.81
N GLN A 1149 16.07 -14.93 -8.08
CA GLN A 1149 15.21 -13.83 -8.51
C GLN A 1149 15.79 -12.51 -7.97
N ASP A 1150 15.98 -11.55 -8.86
CA ASP A 1150 16.38 -10.18 -8.58
C ASP A 1150 15.28 -9.22 -9.06
N HIS A 1151 15.26 -8.00 -8.52
CA HIS A 1151 14.33 -6.98 -9.02
C HIS A 1151 14.80 -6.45 -10.38
N PRO A 1152 13.96 -6.41 -11.43
CA PRO A 1152 14.45 -6.13 -12.79
C PRO A 1152 14.86 -4.70 -13.05
N THR A 1153 14.51 -3.76 -12.17
CA THR A 1153 14.99 -2.38 -12.28
C THR A 1153 16.52 -2.28 -12.24
N PHE A 1154 17.24 -3.31 -11.79
CA PHE A 1154 18.71 -3.37 -11.81
C PHE A 1154 19.28 -3.91 -13.14
N LEU A 1155 18.43 -4.42 -14.03
CA LEU A 1155 18.78 -4.94 -15.35
C LEU A 1155 17.99 -4.23 -16.46
N ASN A 1156 17.72 -2.92 -16.30
CA ASN A 1156 16.95 -2.12 -17.27
C ASN A 1156 17.58 -2.07 -18.67
N ASP A 1157 18.89 -2.30 -18.79
CA ASP A 1157 19.60 -2.36 -20.06
C ASP A 1157 19.45 -3.72 -20.77
N ALA A 1158 18.88 -4.73 -20.12
CA ALA A 1158 18.60 -6.03 -20.72
C ALA A 1158 17.44 -5.94 -21.72
N ALA A 1159 17.44 -6.80 -22.73
CA ALA A 1159 16.39 -6.83 -23.75
C ALA A 1159 14.99 -7.08 -23.17
N ILE A 1160 14.90 -7.95 -22.15
CA ILE A 1160 13.70 -8.22 -21.36
C ILE A 1160 14.12 -8.28 -19.88
N PRO A 1161 14.09 -7.14 -19.14
CA PRO A 1161 14.66 -7.05 -17.79
C PRO A 1161 14.13 -8.09 -16.81
N TRP A 1162 12.82 -8.33 -16.80
CA TRP A 1162 12.16 -9.29 -15.91
C TRP A 1162 12.36 -10.76 -16.28
N VAL A 1163 12.83 -11.07 -17.49
CA VAL A 1163 13.34 -12.41 -17.81
C VAL A 1163 14.77 -12.53 -17.32
N ALA A 1164 15.62 -11.54 -17.61
CA ALA A 1164 17.03 -11.58 -17.21
C ALA A 1164 17.25 -11.51 -15.69
N SER A 1165 16.26 -11.05 -14.92
CA SER A 1165 16.35 -10.93 -13.47
C SER A 1165 15.94 -12.20 -12.72
N SER A 1166 15.54 -13.26 -13.41
CA SER A 1166 15.33 -14.57 -12.80
C SER A 1166 16.07 -15.65 -13.59
N GLY A 1167 16.44 -16.75 -12.93
CA GLY A 1167 17.05 -17.86 -13.65
C GLY A 1167 17.45 -19.04 -12.78
N LEU A 1168 18.13 -20.00 -13.39
CA LEU A 1168 18.80 -21.12 -12.72
C LEU A 1168 20.32 -20.93 -12.76
N ASP A 1169 20.96 -20.79 -11.59
CA ASP A 1169 22.43 -20.76 -11.46
C ASP A 1169 22.98 -22.18 -11.22
N GLY A 1170 23.93 -22.62 -12.04
CA GLY A 1170 24.55 -23.95 -11.96
C GLY A 1170 23.94 -25.00 -12.90
N LEU A 1171 23.13 -24.57 -13.88
CA LEU A 1171 22.54 -25.43 -14.90
C LEU A 1171 23.61 -26.01 -15.84
N THR A 1172 23.59 -27.31 -16.13
CA THR A 1172 24.44 -27.93 -17.16
C THR A 1172 23.66 -28.37 -18.41
N GLY A 1173 22.34 -28.31 -18.35
CA GLY A 1173 21.46 -28.57 -19.49
C GLY A 1173 20.01 -28.69 -19.06
N LEU A 1174 19.10 -28.79 -20.02
CA LEU A 1174 17.70 -29.12 -19.80
C LEU A 1174 17.10 -29.88 -20.98
N ARG A 1175 16.00 -30.59 -20.73
CA ARG A 1175 15.16 -31.22 -21.76
C ARG A 1175 13.72 -30.73 -21.60
N LEU A 1176 13.12 -30.22 -22.67
CA LEU A 1176 11.75 -29.70 -22.68
C LEU A 1176 10.90 -30.44 -23.72
N GLY A 1177 9.80 -31.06 -23.29
CA GLY A 1177 8.79 -31.64 -24.16
C GLY A 1177 7.99 -30.56 -24.92
N LEU A 1178 7.70 -30.83 -26.19
CA LEU A 1178 7.05 -29.88 -27.11
C LEU A 1178 5.54 -30.09 -27.29
N ASN A 1179 4.97 -31.05 -26.56
CA ASN A 1179 3.54 -31.34 -26.56
C ASN A 1179 2.89 -30.82 -25.28
N VAL A 1180 1.76 -30.13 -25.42
CA VAL A 1180 1.04 -29.56 -24.29
C VAL A 1180 0.17 -30.66 -23.64
N PRO A 1181 0.32 -30.93 -22.33
CA PRO A 1181 -0.54 -31.89 -21.65
C PRO A 1181 -1.97 -31.35 -21.45
N PRO A 1182 -2.99 -32.21 -21.29
CA PRO A 1182 -4.33 -31.77 -20.93
C PRO A 1182 -4.35 -31.16 -19.52
N ARG A 1183 -5.35 -30.31 -19.26
CA ARG A 1183 -5.67 -29.83 -17.91
C ARG A 1183 -5.81 -31.01 -16.93
N ASP A 1184 -5.20 -30.89 -15.75
CA ASP A 1184 -5.18 -31.89 -14.66
C ASP A 1184 -4.43 -33.21 -14.93
N ALA A 1185 -3.74 -33.34 -16.05
CA ALA A 1185 -2.85 -34.47 -16.27
C ALA A 1185 -1.57 -34.33 -15.42
N ALA A 1186 -1.16 -35.43 -14.77
CA ALA A 1186 0.22 -35.56 -14.32
C ALA A 1186 1.15 -35.40 -15.54
N PRO A 1187 2.41 -34.94 -15.35
CA PRO A 1187 3.38 -34.93 -16.44
C PRO A 1187 3.61 -36.39 -16.86
N ALA A 1188 2.86 -36.80 -17.87
CA ALA A 1188 2.97 -38.09 -18.50
C ALA A 1188 3.84 -37.90 -19.74
N GLU A 1189 4.62 -38.93 -20.09
CA GLU A 1189 5.36 -39.03 -21.35
C GLU A 1189 4.38 -38.81 -22.54
N THR A 1190 4.10 -37.56 -22.92
CA THR A 1190 3.29 -37.22 -24.09
C THR A 1190 4.20 -37.32 -25.32
N GLY A 1191 4.59 -38.55 -25.67
CA GLY A 1191 5.59 -38.74 -26.69
C GLY A 1191 5.98 -40.18 -27.02
N LYS A 1192 5.05 -41.15 -26.99
CA LYS A 1192 5.38 -42.51 -27.50
C LYS A 1192 5.39 -42.60 -29.03
N THR A 1193 4.83 -41.63 -29.73
CA THR A 1193 4.87 -41.53 -31.19
C THR A 1193 5.86 -40.44 -31.60
N PRO A 1194 6.92 -40.76 -32.37
CA PRO A 1194 7.84 -39.76 -32.89
C PRO A 1194 7.13 -38.80 -33.85
N GLU A 1195 7.15 -37.49 -33.56
CA GLU A 1195 6.73 -36.49 -34.54
C GLU A 1195 7.87 -36.10 -35.49
N PRO A 1196 7.55 -35.70 -36.74
CA PRO A 1196 8.56 -35.18 -37.66
C PRO A 1196 9.25 -33.92 -37.09
N PRO A 1197 10.57 -33.77 -37.29
CA PRO A 1197 11.28 -32.55 -36.93
C PRO A 1197 10.70 -31.34 -37.64
N THR A 1198 10.38 -30.28 -36.89
CA THR A 1198 9.90 -29.00 -37.43
C THR A 1198 10.89 -27.89 -37.08
N PRO A 1199 11.03 -26.85 -37.92
CA PRO A 1199 11.97 -25.77 -37.67
C PRO A 1199 11.44 -24.82 -36.59
N PHE A 1200 12.28 -24.50 -35.61
CA PHE A 1200 12.03 -23.50 -34.58
C PHE A 1200 13.09 -22.42 -34.60
N ARG A 1201 12.69 -21.19 -34.28
CA ARG A 1201 13.57 -20.17 -33.72
C ARG A 1201 13.65 -20.38 -32.22
N VAL A 1202 14.86 -20.53 -31.70
CA VAL A 1202 15.13 -20.67 -30.26
C VAL A 1202 15.90 -19.44 -29.80
N ARG A 1203 15.40 -18.74 -28.78
CA ARG A 1203 16.18 -17.71 -28.08
C ARG A 1203 16.49 -18.14 -26.66
N LEU A 1204 17.74 -18.00 -26.26
CA LEU A 1204 18.22 -18.25 -24.90
C LEU A 1204 18.55 -16.92 -24.25
N HIS A 1205 17.93 -16.67 -23.11
CA HIS A 1205 18.13 -15.47 -22.30
C HIS A 1205 19.04 -15.83 -21.13
N PHE A 1206 20.07 -15.02 -20.93
CA PHE A 1206 21.03 -15.21 -19.85
C PHE A 1206 21.11 -13.93 -19.01
N GLY A 1207 20.97 -14.06 -17.70
CA GLY A 1207 21.21 -13.02 -16.71
C GLY A 1207 22.07 -13.58 -15.57
N VAL A 1208 22.92 -12.74 -14.98
CA VAL A 1208 23.76 -13.11 -13.85
C VAL A 1208 23.09 -12.66 -12.55
N PRO A 1209 22.97 -13.54 -11.53
CA PRO A 1209 22.40 -13.17 -10.23
C PRO A 1209 23.15 -11.99 -9.62
N ARG A 1210 22.43 -11.00 -9.08
CA ARG A 1210 22.97 -9.74 -8.58
C ARG A 1210 24.09 -9.92 -7.54
N ASN A 1211 23.93 -10.85 -6.60
CA ASN A 1211 24.94 -11.16 -5.59
C ASN A 1211 26.25 -11.76 -6.17
N SER A 1212 26.27 -12.13 -7.45
CA SER A 1212 27.41 -12.71 -8.16
C SER A 1212 27.79 -11.95 -9.45
N ALA A 1213 27.25 -10.75 -9.66
CA ALA A 1213 27.46 -9.97 -10.88
C ALA A 1213 28.94 -9.63 -11.15
N GLY A 1214 29.77 -9.59 -10.11
CA GLY A 1214 31.22 -9.38 -10.21
C GLY A 1214 32.02 -10.59 -10.69
N ASP A 1215 31.41 -11.79 -10.75
CA ASP A 1215 32.09 -13.02 -11.14
C ASP A 1215 31.96 -13.26 -12.65
N GLU A 1216 33.09 -13.43 -13.34
CA GLU A 1216 33.10 -13.82 -14.76
C GLU A 1216 32.71 -15.29 -14.93
N ARG A 1217 31.77 -15.55 -15.83
CA ARG A 1217 31.24 -16.88 -16.16
C ARG A 1217 31.38 -17.10 -17.66
N THR A 1218 31.97 -18.21 -18.08
CA THR A 1218 32.14 -18.59 -19.48
C THR A 1218 31.75 -20.06 -19.70
N PHE A 1219 30.95 -20.34 -20.72
CA PHE A 1219 30.48 -21.70 -21.04
C PHE A 1219 30.12 -21.88 -22.52
N ARG A 1220 30.06 -23.14 -22.97
CA ARG A 1220 29.59 -23.53 -24.32
C ARG A 1220 28.11 -23.84 -24.31
N VAL A 1221 27.45 -23.61 -25.45
CA VAL A 1221 26.04 -23.94 -25.67
C VAL A 1221 25.91 -24.92 -26.83
N ALA A 1222 25.18 -26.01 -26.62
CA ALA A 1222 24.76 -26.93 -27.68
C ALA A 1222 23.24 -27.15 -27.61
N ILE A 1223 22.58 -27.24 -28.76
CA ILE A 1223 21.14 -27.50 -28.89
C ILE A 1223 20.94 -28.70 -29.80
N ALA A 1224 20.11 -29.67 -29.37
CA ALA A 1224 19.86 -30.92 -30.09
C ALA A 1224 21.16 -31.63 -30.53
N GLY A 1225 22.16 -31.65 -29.63
CA GLY A 1225 23.49 -32.23 -29.87
C GLY A 1225 24.40 -31.44 -30.81
N GLN A 1226 23.95 -30.31 -31.39
CA GLN A 1226 24.74 -29.47 -32.28
C GLN A 1226 25.36 -28.27 -31.53
N PRO A 1227 26.66 -27.97 -31.73
CA PRO A 1227 27.28 -26.78 -31.15
C PRO A 1227 26.59 -25.49 -31.65
N ALA A 1228 26.12 -24.66 -30.71
CA ALA A 1228 25.46 -23.39 -31.00
C ALA A 1228 26.35 -22.18 -30.69
N ALA A 1229 27.12 -22.21 -29.58
CA ALA A 1229 28.12 -21.19 -29.24
C ALA A 1229 29.31 -21.80 -28.51
N GLN A 1230 30.52 -21.32 -28.83
CA GLN A 1230 31.78 -21.79 -28.24
C GLN A 1230 32.18 -21.02 -26.96
N ASP A 1231 31.85 -19.73 -26.85
CA ASP A 1231 32.19 -18.92 -25.67
C ASP A 1231 31.06 -17.92 -25.38
N VAL A 1232 30.16 -18.25 -24.44
CA VAL A 1232 29.20 -17.30 -23.87
C VAL A 1232 29.79 -16.77 -22.56
N THR A 1233 30.16 -15.49 -22.53
CA THR A 1233 30.78 -14.83 -21.36
C THR A 1233 29.87 -13.77 -20.75
N LEU A 1234 29.67 -13.82 -19.43
CA LEU A 1234 28.80 -12.94 -18.66
C LEU A 1234 29.45 -12.54 -17.33
N GLY A 1235 29.04 -11.39 -16.77
CA GLY A 1235 29.51 -10.91 -15.47
C GLY A 1235 30.97 -10.43 -15.45
N GLY A 1236 31.42 -9.93 -14.31
CA GLY A 1236 32.75 -9.33 -14.18
C GLY A 1236 32.89 -8.07 -15.04
N ALA A 1237 33.76 -8.10 -16.05
CA ALA A 1237 33.90 -7.03 -17.03
C ALA A 1237 32.96 -7.15 -18.24
N ALA A 1238 32.28 -8.29 -18.40
CA ALA A 1238 31.29 -8.51 -19.45
C ALA A 1238 29.89 -8.02 -19.03
N SER A 1239 28.95 -7.99 -19.99
CA SER A 1239 27.56 -7.67 -19.70
C SER A 1239 26.96 -8.62 -18.65
N ALA A 1240 26.10 -8.10 -17.77
CA ALA A 1240 25.35 -8.89 -16.80
C ALA A 1240 24.22 -9.71 -17.44
N SER A 1241 23.86 -9.41 -18.70
CA SER A 1241 22.87 -10.19 -19.45
C SER A 1241 23.19 -10.26 -20.95
N THR A 1242 22.71 -11.30 -21.62
CA THR A 1242 22.75 -11.42 -23.09
C THR A 1242 21.61 -12.28 -23.61
N VAL A 1243 21.30 -12.16 -24.90
CA VAL A 1243 20.31 -12.99 -25.60
C VAL A 1243 20.97 -13.63 -26.81
N MET A 1244 20.84 -14.95 -26.93
CA MET A 1244 21.32 -15.72 -28.07
C MET A 1244 20.13 -16.20 -28.90
N THR A 1245 20.09 -15.90 -30.19
CA THR A 1245 19.05 -16.37 -31.13
C THR A 1245 19.64 -17.38 -32.10
N ILE A 1246 18.96 -18.52 -32.27
CA ILE A 1246 19.34 -19.58 -33.21
C ILE A 1246 18.11 -19.89 -34.07
N ASP A 1247 18.24 -19.69 -35.37
CA ASP A 1247 17.17 -19.90 -36.33
C ASP A 1247 17.19 -21.31 -36.93
N ARG A 1248 15.99 -21.82 -37.21
CA ARG A 1248 15.76 -23.11 -37.89
C ARG A 1248 16.38 -24.32 -37.17
N VAL A 1249 16.29 -24.37 -35.84
CA VAL A 1249 16.59 -25.59 -35.06
C VAL A 1249 15.51 -26.63 -35.36
N LEU A 1250 15.90 -27.80 -35.87
CA LEU A 1250 14.97 -28.89 -36.16
C LEU A 1250 14.69 -29.70 -34.90
N LEU A 1251 13.46 -29.61 -34.38
CA LEU A 1251 13.06 -30.26 -33.13
C LEU A 1251 11.96 -31.31 -33.39
N GLY A 1252 12.13 -32.50 -32.82
CA GLY A 1252 11.13 -33.57 -32.81
C GLY A 1252 10.10 -33.36 -31.68
N ASN A 1253 10.07 -34.30 -30.72
CA ASN A 1253 9.19 -34.22 -29.55
C ASN A 1253 9.75 -33.35 -28.41
N GLU A 1254 11.05 -33.07 -28.41
CA GLU A 1254 11.73 -32.37 -27.33
C GLU A 1254 12.81 -31.40 -27.84
N LEU A 1255 13.10 -30.39 -27.01
CA LEU A 1255 14.28 -29.55 -27.07
C LEU A 1255 15.30 -30.06 -26.04
N GLU A 1256 16.50 -30.42 -26.47
CA GLU A 1256 17.64 -30.70 -25.60
C GLU A 1256 18.66 -29.56 -25.66
N LEU A 1257 19.01 -29.00 -24.50
CA LEU A 1257 20.00 -27.94 -24.33
C LEU A 1257 21.13 -28.42 -23.42
N THR A 1258 22.38 -28.20 -23.81
CA THR A 1258 23.56 -28.48 -22.98
C THR A 1258 24.40 -27.23 -22.78
N LEU A 1259 24.76 -26.95 -21.52
CA LEU A 1259 25.65 -25.88 -21.10
C LEU A 1259 26.93 -26.49 -20.50
N THR A 1260 28.06 -26.35 -21.20
CA THR A 1260 29.34 -26.91 -20.72
C THR A 1260 30.20 -25.81 -20.10
N PRO A 1261 30.45 -25.82 -18.77
CA PRO A 1261 31.24 -24.79 -18.11
C PRO A 1261 32.70 -24.76 -18.61
N ILE A 1262 33.21 -23.56 -18.85
CA ILE A 1262 34.64 -23.27 -19.07
C ILE A 1262 35.21 -22.58 -17.82
N ARG A 1263 34.51 -21.55 -17.30
CA ARG A 1263 34.85 -20.80 -16.09
C ARG A 1263 33.57 -20.42 -15.35
N GLY A 1264 33.56 -20.57 -14.03
CA GLY A 1264 32.37 -20.27 -13.22
C GLY A 1264 31.23 -21.27 -13.46
N ARG A 1265 30.04 -20.95 -12.95
CA ARG A 1265 28.83 -21.75 -13.11
C ARG A 1265 28.00 -21.20 -14.28
N PRO A 1266 27.50 -22.05 -15.20
CA PRO A 1266 26.58 -21.58 -16.23
C PRO A 1266 25.27 -21.12 -15.59
N VAL A 1267 24.60 -20.21 -16.27
CA VAL A 1267 23.31 -19.66 -15.87
C VAL A 1267 22.38 -19.68 -17.07
N LEU A 1268 21.07 -19.75 -16.85
CA LEU A 1268 20.06 -19.53 -17.88
C LEU A 1268 18.84 -18.89 -17.24
N SER A 1269 18.33 -17.84 -17.86
CA SER A 1269 17.20 -17.06 -17.37
C SER A 1269 15.90 -17.44 -18.07
N GLY A 1270 15.94 -17.68 -19.38
CA GLY A 1270 14.74 -18.08 -20.08
C GLY A 1270 14.97 -18.64 -21.47
N ILE A 1271 13.92 -19.24 -22.01
CA ILE A 1271 13.89 -19.84 -23.35
C ILE A 1271 12.66 -19.33 -24.08
N GLU A 1272 12.85 -18.75 -25.27
CA GLU A 1272 11.78 -18.48 -26.21
C GLU A 1272 11.81 -19.51 -27.34
N LEU A 1273 10.67 -20.12 -27.60
CA LEU A 1273 10.42 -21.00 -28.74
C LEU A 1273 9.39 -20.36 -29.66
N GLN A 1274 9.69 -20.36 -30.95
CA GLN A 1274 8.75 -19.98 -32.00
C GLN A 1274 8.87 -20.97 -33.16
N ARG A 1275 7.82 -21.72 -33.45
CA ARG A 1275 7.74 -22.58 -34.63
C ARG A 1275 7.79 -21.68 -35.87
N LEU A 1276 8.63 -22.04 -36.82
CA LEU A 1276 8.72 -21.38 -38.12
C LEU A 1276 7.81 -22.16 -39.06
N ASP A 1277 6.80 -21.48 -39.61
CA ASP A 1277 6.05 -22.04 -40.74
C ASP A 1277 6.97 -21.97 -41.98
N ASP A 1278 6.93 -22.98 -42.84
CA ASP A 1278 7.86 -23.15 -43.98
C ASP A 1278 7.85 -22.00 -45.01
#